data_AF-A0A0F7VSD5-F1
#
_entry.id   AF-A0A0F7VSD5-F1
#
_cell.length_a   1.000
_cell.length_b   1.000
_cell.length_c   1.000
_cell.angle_alpha   90.00
_cell.angle_beta   90.00
_cell.angle_gamma   90.00
#
_symmetry.space_group_name_H-M   'P 1'
#
loop_
_entity.id
_entity.type
_entity.pdbx_description
1 polymer ?
#
loop_
_entity_poly.entity_id
_entity_poly.type
_entity_poly.pdbx_seq_one_letter_code
_entity_poly.pdbx_strand_id
1 'polypeptide(L)'
;MASRNRSRDARGIRVADRGPETHAPDDVLVRIHDPDGRLLGTGFVADHHGTVITSHEAVHGLPRLVLRTARGGVREVPADEVVPLPHRALALVRTKGLGVPPLPVTVRERIEPGTYVRIAAGGWREARILETTEVTYAAADRLHPLGRALELAVGTAGRDALAPGGGAAGGPVVDAATGAVVGVLGTALRAGHREAAFAVPLLARAPGCTAAAHHADGPLAGLLAENAATVPAHGADLNPAGVVELTATSVGQDSPPGPLGAGAPAAEPVARAAVLRELTAFLDGPAPVLGLVGAPGSGRTTALAALAARRAPNAAPVPALWLRGADLRDDDASVADAARRALARAARIVGASERPFPGGPQDATPERLARVARAAGCPLLLLLDGPEEMPPLPAPRLSEWAEGTARWLRETGVRLVVACGVEYWERAGAEFGRETLYGGGAGDGAGPEGGIGAVPGPTTGAGAAGGRSGCPDAGAGAGGGGRPGAAGGECGGGGRTSAAGAAAGGERPPETVDTGGQRRSPAVAGGARAADEGAAGAVAGASTPGPTAPPAWVALRALPPCVPLGDLTEEEARQARARYRVPEGALPEADARHPLTLRLLSEVCAALPGAPEPVRVDRDEVFAAYLDLICLRIAVRLAAQNGLRGTAVRRLAAKVAGQVHEAARRSLAPGRGALDRTEFESVFPWGQAPARLGGGTGWATAVLAEGLLVPAGNGYRFAHEELADWLQGIHLDLDQALGALVHRGAPGVHPAPVPHHRIGPVVQAMLHLARHRGSRHLAARLGDLVRALEADPHSWWAARLLGEVLPRVPDASPYTDVLRLLADRIAAWRGAGRPAPWEFGPDFWTALAVPREICADLLRRLILADGPPHEPGPRYLDAAARLLDADPATVQPLLVRWFDDERPLPGAPHATVATAAQALLHTRRRLAPDALVEVLAGSTHRRADELLTVLAEEEPSAVCRAVGRWARDARPARRVAAVTYGLRAAPYVHSGADRDLLRQAALHLLGDPGEAAPHGGALALLVQDPAVRGRYLDPALRLFAAGDPHLPPRAMAAALPTHPEPVLDAFRARLAGPDAGEALRGLADAARPGLAGRIAAVIGEAVTERPELLCHLAAYVAQRLDPDEPVQATAARAALPPLVTALLDGGPEPVRVVLATVLGGAGTPASRPLRGELLESLLARERDPAVLDALLRAAARRDGDDLRGLLHRTAFLLVRTPDGAARFDRALVDLGRHVPGFAARVTGWLTEVPGEWAVLVGPGTRRTLEDLADAPVPA
;
A
#
# COMPACT_ATOMS: atom_id res chain seq x y z
N MET A 1 -29.44 2.57 -68.29
CA MET A 1 -30.15 2.63 -69.59
C MET A 1 -30.82 1.29 -69.84
N ALA A 2 -32.14 1.33 -70.11
CA ALA A 2 -33.01 0.45 -70.90
C ALA A 2 -32.49 -0.93 -71.38
N SER A 3 -33.25 -2.03 -71.50
CA SER A 3 -34.69 -2.28 -71.44
C SER A 3 -34.95 -3.80 -71.43
N ARG A 4 -36.09 -4.16 -70.84
CA ARG A 4 -36.86 -5.42 -70.91
C ARG A 4 -37.05 -5.95 -72.36
N ASN A 5 -37.20 -7.26 -72.57
CA ASN A 5 -38.52 -7.93 -72.66
C ASN A 5 -38.46 -9.48 -72.78
N ARG A 6 -39.62 -10.10 -72.48
CA ARG A 6 -39.92 -11.50 -72.10
C ARG A 6 -40.37 -12.42 -73.26
N SER A 7 -40.24 -13.75 -73.07
CA SER A 7 -41.28 -14.80 -73.30
C SER A 7 -40.82 -16.13 -72.65
N ARG A 8 -41.51 -16.74 -71.66
CA ARG A 8 -42.56 -17.80 -71.73
C ARG A 8 -42.17 -18.97 -72.68
N ASP A 9 -42.15 -20.27 -72.33
CA ASP A 9 -42.87 -21.07 -71.33
C ASP A 9 -42.18 -22.41 -70.97
N ALA A 10 -42.38 -22.83 -69.72
CA ALA A 10 -42.59 -24.19 -69.14
C ALA A 10 -42.00 -25.48 -69.78
N ARG A 11 -41.17 -26.22 -69.02
CA ARG A 11 -41.54 -27.44 -68.24
C ARG A 11 -40.30 -28.22 -67.75
N GLY A 12 -40.35 -28.64 -66.48
CA GLY A 12 -39.76 -29.91 -66.04
C GLY A 12 -38.54 -29.80 -65.12
N ILE A 13 -38.74 -29.51 -63.83
CA ILE A 13 -37.76 -29.90 -62.80
C ILE A 13 -38.44 -30.84 -61.82
N ARG A 14 -37.80 -32.01 -61.71
CA ARG A 14 -38.16 -33.16 -60.88
C ARG A 14 -38.10 -32.79 -59.41
N VAL A 15 -39.05 -33.35 -58.67
CA VAL A 15 -39.07 -33.42 -57.21
C VAL A 15 -37.75 -34.03 -56.73
N ALA A 16 -36.94 -33.21 -56.08
CA ALA A 16 -35.77 -33.65 -55.34
C ALA A 16 -36.13 -33.67 -53.85
N ASP A 17 -36.09 -34.89 -53.34
CA ASP A 17 -35.89 -35.40 -51.99
C ASP A 17 -35.88 -34.44 -50.79
N ARG A 18 -36.56 -34.90 -49.74
CA ARG A 18 -36.71 -34.26 -48.44
C ARG A 18 -35.33 -34.15 -47.76
N GLY A 19 -34.90 -32.91 -47.49
CA GLY A 19 -33.89 -32.63 -46.47
C GLY A 19 -34.42 -33.00 -45.06
N PRO A 20 -33.53 -33.15 -44.06
CA PRO A 20 -33.87 -33.73 -42.77
C PRO A 20 -34.95 -32.91 -42.07
N GLU A 21 -35.93 -33.62 -41.50
CA GLU A 21 -37.10 -33.09 -40.82
C GLU A 21 -36.69 -32.16 -39.68
N THR A 22 -36.90 -30.85 -39.87
CA THR A 22 -36.91 -29.86 -38.79
C THR A 22 -37.90 -30.31 -37.73
N HIS A 23 -37.45 -30.51 -36.48
CA HIS A 23 -38.31 -30.91 -35.37
C HIS A 23 -39.57 -30.02 -35.32
N ALA A 24 -40.74 -30.67 -35.36
CA ALA A 24 -42.01 -30.01 -35.48
C ALA A 24 -42.32 -29.13 -34.25
N PRO A 25 -42.96 -27.96 -34.40
CA PRO A 25 -43.45 -27.16 -33.28
C PRO A 25 -44.48 -27.89 -32.40
N ASP A 26 -44.87 -29.13 -32.73
CA ASP A 26 -45.67 -30.00 -31.88
C ASP A 26 -44.89 -30.56 -30.66
N ASP A 27 -43.55 -30.55 -30.69
CA ASP A 27 -42.70 -31.04 -29.60
C ASP A 27 -42.78 -30.19 -28.31
N VAL A 28 -43.35 -28.98 -28.39
CA VAL A 28 -43.54 -28.08 -27.25
C VAL A 28 -44.94 -28.16 -26.62
N LEU A 29 -45.86 -28.92 -27.22
CA LEU A 29 -47.24 -29.04 -26.76
C LEU A 29 -47.43 -30.24 -25.83
N VAL A 30 -48.21 -30.04 -24.78
CA VAL A 30 -48.71 -31.09 -23.89
C VAL A 30 -50.19 -31.26 -24.15
N ARG A 31 -50.63 -32.46 -24.55
CA ARG A 31 -52.04 -32.80 -24.74
C ARG A 31 -52.63 -33.33 -23.43
N ILE A 32 -53.80 -32.81 -23.06
CA ILE A 32 -54.48 -33.15 -21.81
C ILE A 32 -55.68 -34.01 -22.14
N HIS A 33 -55.71 -35.21 -21.58
CA HIS A 33 -56.76 -36.19 -21.78
C HIS A 33 -57.47 -36.52 -20.46
N ASP A 34 -58.75 -36.89 -20.57
CA ASP A 34 -59.44 -37.57 -19.48
C ASP A 34 -58.90 -39.02 -19.30
N PRO A 35 -59.28 -39.71 -18.21
CA PRO A 35 -58.89 -41.11 -18.00
C PRO A 35 -59.40 -42.07 -19.10
N ASP A 36 -60.44 -41.70 -19.83
CA ASP A 36 -61.02 -42.47 -20.94
C ASP A 36 -60.30 -42.21 -22.28
N GLY A 37 -59.27 -41.34 -22.28
CA GLY A 37 -58.40 -41.04 -23.42
C GLY A 37 -58.93 -39.96 -24.36
N ARG A 38 -60.07 -39.30 -24.04
CA ARG A 38 -60.61 -38.19 -24.82
C ARG A 38 -59.74 -36.95 -24.63
N LEU A 39 -59.42 -36.26 -25.73
CA LEU A 39 -58.70 -34.99 -25.69
C LEU A 39 -59.60 -33.89 -25.11
N LEU A 40 -59.17 -33.29 -24.01
CA LEU A 40 -59.87 -32.19 -23.34
C LEU A 40 -59.29 -30.83 -23.73
N GLY A 41 -57.98 -30.79 -23.98
CA GLY A 41 -57.29 -29.57 -24.32
C GLY A 41 -55.79 -29.78 -24.50
N THR A 42 -55.07 -28.68 -24.55
CA THR A 42 -53.61 -28.62 -24.65
C THR A 42 -53.05 -27.69 -23.59
N GLY A 43 -51.73 -27.71 -23.43
CA GLY A 43 -50.98 -26.83 -22.56
C GLY A 43 -49.52 -26.80 -23.00
N PHE A 44 -48.72 -26.03 -22.28
CA PHE A 44 -47.28 -25.91 -22.52
C PHE A 44 -46.54 -25.87 -21.19
N VAL A 45 -45.29 -26.33 -21.20
CA VAL A 45 -44.41 -26.28 -20.02
C VAL A 45 -43.89 -24.86 -19.85
N ALA A 46 -43.97 -24.32 -18.63
CA ALA A 46 -43.61 -22.94 -18.30
C ALA A 46 -42.30 -22.82 -17.50
N ASP A 47 -41.76 -23.89 -16.93
CA ASP A 47 -40.50 -23.86 -16.19
C ASP A 47 -39.70 -25.15 -16.40
N HIS A 48 -38.45 -25.18 -15.93
CA HIS A 48 -37.62 -26.38 -15.97
C HIS A 48 -38.02 -27.44 -14.94
N HIS A 49 -38.93 -27.09 -14.02
CA HIS A 49 -39.50 -28.03 -13.05
C HIS A 49 -40.60 -28.91 -13.64
N GLY A 50 -41.15 -28.52 -14.81
CA GLY A 50 -42.15 -29.27 -15.56
C GLY A 50 -43.59 -28.80 -15.32
N THR A 51 -43.80 -27.60 -14.76
CA THR A 51 -45.13 -27.00 -14.55
C THR A 51 -45.79 -26.67 -15.88
N VAL A 52 -46.98 -27.20 -16.12
CA VAL A 52 -47.77 -26.97 -17.34
C VAL A 52 -48.84 -25.91 -17.09
N ILE A 53 -48.90 -24.90 -17.97
CA ILE A 53 -50.00 -23.92 -18.00
C ILE A 53 -51.04 -24.38 -19.01
N THR A 54 -52.31 -24.37 -18.61
CA THR A 54 -53.46 -24.68 -19.45
C THR A 54 -54.70 -23.87 -19.03
N SER A 55 -55.82 -24.04 -19.72
CA SER A 55 -57.08 -23.42 -19.35
C SER A 55 -57.77 -24.21 -18.23
N HIS A 56 -58.52 -23.52 -17.35
CA HIS A 56 -59.27 -24.17 -16.28
C HIS A 56 -60.30 -25.17 -16.84
N GLU A 57 -60.92 -24.86 -17.98
CA GLU A 57 -61.88 -25.74 -18.66
C GLU A 57 -61.30 -27.09 -19.09
N ALA A 58 -59.98 -27.19 -19.33
CA ALA A 58 -59.35 -28.43 -19.75
C ALA A 58 -59.11 -29.42 -18.60
N VAL A 59 -59.22 -28.96 -17.34
CA VAL A 59 -58.92 -29.76 -16.14
C VAL A 59 -60.07 -29.80 -15.12
N HIS A 60 -61.07 -28.93 -15.28
CA HIS A 60 -62.15 -28.76 -14.31
C HIS A 60 -62.99 -30.03 -14.15
N GLY A 61 -63.26 -30.42 -12.88
CA GLY A 61 -64.17 -31.51 -12.55
C GLY A 61 -63.58 -32.93 -12.65
N LEU A 62 -62.27 -33.07 -12.92
CA LEU A 62 -61.62 -34.37 -13.09
C LEU A 62 -60.92 -34.84 -11.80
N PRO A 63 -61.04 -36.12 -11.42
CA PRO A 63 -60.29 -36.68 -10.29
C PRO A 63 -58.80 -36.93 -10.61
N ARG A 64 -58.47 -37.08 -11.89
CA ARG A 64 -57.12 -37.31 -12.45
C ARG A 64 -57.11 -36.96 -13.93
N LEU A 65 -55.96 -36.56 -14.46
CA LEU A 65 -55.75 -36.20 -15.86
C LEU A 65 -54.52 -36.90 -16.44
N VAL A 66 -54.51 -37.14 -17.75
CA VAL A 66 -53.41 -37.78 -18.46
C VAL A 66 -52.74 -36.79 -19.42
N LEU A 67 -51.47 -36.48 -19.18
CA LEU A 67 -50.64 -35.63 -20.03
C LEU A 67 -49.92 -36.49 -21.07
N ARG A 68 -49.97 -36.08 -22.35
CA ARG A 68 -49.26 -36.74 -23.46
C ARG A 68 -48.41 -35.74 -24.24
N THR A 69 -47.17 -36.11 -24.55
CA THR A 69 -46.22 -35.28 -25.34
C THR A 69 -46.00 -35.89 -26.73
N ALA A 70 -45.55 -35.08 -27.70
CA ALA A 70 -45.27 -35.56 -29.06
C ALA A 70 -44.16 -36.62 -29.11
N ARG A 71 -43.24 -36.60 -28.12
CA ARG A 71 -42.15 -37.58 -27.96
C ARG A 71 -42.57 -38.87 -27.25
N GLY A 72 -43.88 -39.11 -27.09
CA GLY A 72 -44.43 -40.34 -26.52
C GLY A 72 -44.43 -40.39 -24.99
N GLY A 73 -44.10 -39.30 -24.29
CA GLY A 73 -44.20 -39.23 -22.84
C GLY A 73 -45.66 -39.23 -22.40
N VAL A 74 -46.03 -40.13 -21.48
CA VAL A 74 -47.37 -40.21 -20.89
C VAL A 74 -47.25 -40.10 -19.37
N ARG A 75 -48.01 -39.20 -18.75
CA ARG A 75 -48.01 -39.01 -17.30
C ARG A 75 -49.42 -38.84 -16.75
N GLU A 76 -49.75 -39.62 -15.73
CA GLU A 76 -50.98 -39.43 -14.95
C GLU A 76 -50.70 -38.42 -13.83
N VAL A 77 -51.60 -37.45 -13.68
CA VAL A 77 -51.50 -36.37 -12.68
C VAL A 77 -52.77 -36.36 -11.82
N PRO A 78 -52.67 -36.49 -10.50
CA PRO A 78 -53.82 -36.42 -9.59
C PRO A 78 -54.28 -34.97 -9.37
N ALA A 79 -55.51 -34.79 -8.90
CA ALA A 79 -56.14 -33.47 -8.75
C ALA A 79 -55.41 -32.53 -7.75
N ASP A 80 -54.66 -33.06 -6.78
CA ASP A 80 -53.88 -32.28 -5.81
C ASP A 80 -52.60 -31.65 -6.40
N GLU A 81 -52.12 -32.16 -7.54
CA GLU A 81 -51.03 -31.54 -8.32
C GLU A 81 -51.54 -30.45 -9.29
N VAL A 82 -52.85 -30.22 -9.33
CA VAL A 82 -53.50 -29.17 -10.12
C VAL A 82 -53.87 -27.98 -9.24
N VAL A 83 -53.37 -26.81 -9.59
CA VAL A 83 -53.76 -25.53 -8.98
C VAL A 83 -54.75 -24.82 -9.90
N PRO A 84 -56.07 -24.90 -9.62
CA PRO A 84 -57.08 -24.24 -10.44
C PRO A 84 -57.12 -22.73 -10.16
N LEU A 85 -57.17 -21.91 -11.22
CA LEU A 85 -57.29 -20.45 -11.19
C LEU A 85 -58.52 -20.01 -12.01
N PRO A 86 -59.75 -20.35 -11.57
CA PRO A 86 -60.97 -20.11 -12.35
C PRO A 86 -61.25 -18.61 -12.58
N HIS A 87 -60.84 -17.73 -11.66
CA HIS A 87 -60.91 -16.27 -11.83
C HIS A 87 -59.97 -15.72 -12.90
N ARG A 88 -59.05 -16.56 -13.43
CA ARG A 88 -58.23 -16.29 -14.62
C ARG A 88 -58.60 -17.18 -15.80
N ALA A 89 -59.56 -18.10 -15.66
CA ALA A 89 -59.80 -19.20 -16.59
C ALA A 89 -58.54 -20.06 -16.89
N LEU A 90 -57.60 -20.15 -15.96
CA LEU A 90 -56.33 -20.90 -16.09
C LEU A 90 -56.22 -22.03 -15.06
N ALA A 91 -55.32 -22.96 -15.29
CA ALA A 91 -54.85 -23.93 -14.30
C ALA A 91 -53.35 -24.21 -14.47
N LEU A 92 -52.68 -24.48 -13.34
CA LEU A 92 -51.28 -24.90 -13.30
C LEU A 92 -51.22 -26.36 -12.91
N VAL A 93 -50.56 -27.18 -13.72
CA VAL A 93 -50.41 -28.62 -13.46
C VAL A 93 -48.94 -28.89 -13.16
N ARG A 94 -48.62 -29.26 -11.91
CA ARG A 94 -47.23 -29.59 -11.54
C ARG A 94 -46.91 -31.01 -11.98
N THR A 95 -45.77 -31.21 -12.64
CA THR A 95 -45.37 -32.51 -13.17
C THR A 95 -43.84 -32.56 -13.26
N LYS A 96 -43.24 -33.76 -13.23
CA LYS A 96 -41.79 -33.93 -13.44
C LYS A 96 -41.53 -34.87 -14.61
N GLY A 97 -40.50 -34.59 -15.40
CA GLY A 97 -39.96 -35.53 -16.39
C GLY A 97 -40.71 -35.66 -17.71
N LEU A 98 -41.47 -34.65 -18.16
CA LEU A 98 -42.17 -34.68 -19.45
C LEU A 98 -41.24 -34.64 -20.68
N GLY A 99 -39.98 -34.21 -20.51
CA GLY A 99 -39.01 -34.11 -21.61
C GLY A 99 -39.35 -33.03 -22.66
N VAL A 100 -40.24 -32.09 -22.31
CA VAL A 100 -40.69 -30.98 -23.14
C VAL A 100 -39.97 -29.71 -22.68
N PRO A 101 -39.31 -28.94 -23.59
CA PRO A 101 -38.65 -27.70 -23.22
C PRO A 101 -39.68 -26.63 -22.85
N PRO A 102 -39.43 -25.80 -21.81
CA PRO A 102 -40.34 -24.73 -21.44
C PRO A 102 -40.40 -23.64 -22.49
N LEU A 103 -41.57 -23.00 -22.64
CA LEU A 103 -41.76 -21.84 -23.51
C LEU A 103 -41.59 -20.53 -22.74
N PRO A 104 -40.94 -19.51 -23.33
CA PRO A 104 -40.88 -18.19 -22.72
C PRO A 104 -42.27 -17.57 -22.65
N VAL A 105 -42.62 -16.94 -21.53
CA VAL A 105 -43.87 -16.20 -21.37
C VAL A 105 -43.60 -14.70 -21.49
N THR A 106 -44.55 -13.96 -22.08
CA THR A 106 -44.42 -12.52 -22.25
C THR A 106 -44.24 -11.80 -20.92
N VAL A 107 -43.32 -10.83 -20.90
CA VAL A 107 -43.14 -9.89 -19.78
C VAL A 107 -43.91 -8.57 -20.00
N ARG A 108 -44.59 -8.45 -21.14
CA ARG A 108 -45.33 -7.24 -21.52
C ARG A 108 -46.67 -7.18 -20.79
N GLU A 109 -46.99 -6.03 -20.21
CA GLU A 109 -48.31 -5.81 -19.58
C GLU A 109 -49.43 -5.55 -20.59
N ARG A 110 -49.08 -5.20 -21.84
CA ARG A 110 -50.00 -4.94 -22.94
C ARG A 110 -49.42 -5.49 -24.24
N ILE A 111 -50.28 -6.07 -25.07
CA ILE A 111 -49.94 -6.55 -26.41
C ILE A 111 -50.70 -5.68 -27.41
N GLU A 112 -49.98 -5.11 -28.37
CA GLU A 112 -50.57 -4.16 -29.31
C GLU A 112 -51.54 -4.84 -30.28
N PRO A 113 -52.73 -4.24 -30.50
CA PRO A 113 -53.59 -4.57 -31.63
C PRO A 113 -52.80 -4.67 -32.94
N GLY A 114 -53.04 -5.73 -33.69
CA GLY A 114 -52.36 -6.01 -34.95
C GLY A 114 -51.13 -6.92 -34.85
N THR A 115 -50.73 -7.32 -33.64
CA THR A 115 -49.65 -8.30 -33.43
C THR A 115 -50.02 -9.65 -34.06
N TYR A 116 -49.11 -10.22 -34.86
CA TYR A 116 -49.23 -11.57 -35.41
C TYR A 116 -48.83 -12.60 -34.36
N VAL A 117 -49.65 -13.64 -34.21
CA VAL A 117 -49.45 -14.73 -33.25
C VAL A 117 -49.63 -16.08 -33.92
N ARG A 118 -49.05 -17.13 -33.34
CA ARG A 118 -49.24 -18.53 -33.71
C ARG A 118 -50.04 -19.24 -32.63
N ILE A 119 -51.04 -20.00 -33.04
CA ILE A 119 -51.94 -20.74 -32.15
C ILE A 119 -51.98 -22.22 -32.52
N ALA A 120 -52.07 -23.08 -31.51
CA ALA A 120 -52.25 -24.52 -31.67
C ALA A 120 -53.74 -24.88 -31.78
N ALA A 121 -54.30 -24.80 -32.99
CA ALA A 121 -55.72 -25.05 -33.28
C ALA A 121 -55.87 -26.04 -34.44
N GLY A 122 -55.80 -27.34 -34.15
CA GLY A 122 -55.77 -28.39 -35.18
C GLY A 122 -54.50 -28.33 -36.04
N GLY A 123 -53.36 -28.06 -35.39
CA GLY A 123 -52.08 -27.69 -35.99
C GLY A 123 -51.70 -26.23 -35.71
N TRP A 124 -50.43 -25.87 -35.96
CA TRP A 124 -49.96 -24.49 -35.79
C TRP A 124 -50.47 -23.58 -36.90
N ARG A 125 -51.10 -22.47 -36.52
CA ARG A 125 -51.72 -21.50 -37.44
C ARG A 125 -51.38 -20.08 -37.04
N GLU A 126 -51.25 -19.19 -38.03
CA GLU A 126 -51.10 -17.76 -37.79
C GLU A 126 -52.47 -17.10 -37.57
N ALA A 127 -52.53 -16.20 -36.60
CA ALA A 127 -53.68 -15.38 -36.24
C ALA A 127 -53.21 -13.96 -35.92
N ARG A 128 -54.15 -13.02 -35.80
CA ARG A 128 -53.83 -11.62 -35.47
C ARG A 128 -54.66 -11.14 -34.28
N ILE A 129 -54.02 -10.46 -33.34
CA ILE A 129 -54.71 -9.82 -32.22
C ILE A 129 -55.48 -8.61 -32.75
N LEU A 130 -56.79 -8.55 -32.50
CA LEU A 130 -57.66 -7.46 -32.94
C LEU A 130 -57.73 -6.35 -31.90
N GLU A 131 -58.08 -6.70 -30.68
CA GLU A 131 -58.21 -5.78 -29.55
C GLU A 131 -58.17 -6.54 -28.21
N THR A 132 -58.25 -5.80 -27.12
CA THR A 132 -58.44 -6.34 -25.77
C THR A 132 -59.87 -6.08 -25.31
N THR A 133 -60.63 -7.13 -24.98
CA THR A 133 -62.07 -7.07 -24.70
C THR A 133 -62.40 -7.74 -23.36
N GLU A 134 -63.48 -7.29 -22.71
CA GLU A 134 -64.02 -7.96 -21.53
C GLU A 134 -64.81 -9.23 -21.93
N VAL A 135 -64.45 -10.36 -21.32
CA VAL A 135 -65.13 -11.65 -21.54
C VAL A 135 -65.59 -12.23 -20.21
N THR A 136 -66.59 -13.11 -20.24
CA THR A 136 -67.05 -13.87 -19.08
C THR A 136 -66.68 -15.35 -19.24
N TYR A 137 -66.13 -15.94 -18.19
CA TYR A 137 -65.88 -17.39 -18.08
C TYR A 137 -66.84 -18.01 -17.06
N ALA A 138 -67.51 -19.10 -17.43
CA ALA A 138 -68.38 -19.85 -16.52
C ALA A 138 -67.63 -21.07 -15.98
N ALA A 139 -67.47 -21.16 -14.65
CA ALA A 139 -66.90 -22.31 -13.96
C ALA A 139 -67.87 -22.80 -12.88
N ALA A 140 -68.32 -24.06 -13.00
CA ALA A 140 -69.40 -24.64 -12.20
C ALA A 140 -70.64 -23.72 -12.11
N ASP A 141 -70.72 -22.89 -11.05
CA ASP A 141 -71.88 -22.08 -10.69
C ASP A 141 -71.58 -20.57 -10.59
N ARG A 142 -70.36 -20.13 -10.96
CA ARG A 142 -69.95 -18.71 -10.90
C ARG A 142 -69.49 -18.20 -12.25
N LEU A 143 -69.87 -16.95 -12.53
CA LEU A 143 -69.39 -16.20 -13.68
C LEU A 143 -68.19 -15.35 -13.25
N HIS A 144 -67.07 -15.57 -13.91
CA HIS A 144 -65.83 -14.83 -13.71
C HIS A 144 -65.65 -13.80 -14.84
N PRO A 145 -65.82 -12.50 -14.57
CA PRO A 145 -65.51 -11.45 -15.54
C PRO A 145 -63.98 -11.32 -15.70
N LEU A 146 -63.52 -11.27 -16.94
CA LEU A 146 -62.12 -11.12 -17.32
C LEU A 146 -61.97 -9.87 -18.20
N GLY A 147 -61.44 -8.78 -17.61
CA GLY A 147 -61.46 -7.46 -18.26
C GLY A 147 -60.43 -7.24 -19.39
N ARG A 148 -59.58 -8.22 -19.71
CA ARG A 148 -58.47 -8.05 -20.65
C ARG A 148 -58.18 -9.25 -21.56
N ALA A 149 -59.20 -9.98 -22.02
CA ALA A 149 -58.97 -11.07 -22.96
C ALA A 149 -58.57 -10.55 -24.35
N LEU A 150 -57.69 -11.28 -25.03
CA LEU A 150 -57.22 -10.96 -26.39
C LEU A 150 -58.21 -11.55 -27.39
N GLU A 151 -58.79 -10.69 -28.23
CA GLU A 151 -59.63 -11.12 -29.35
C GLU A 151 -58.77 -11.45 -30.56
N LEU A 152 -58.94 -12.66 -31.13
CA LEU A 152 -58.10 -13.19 -32.20
C LEU A 152 -58.88 -13.30 -33.52
N ALA A 153 -58.31 -12.73 -34.58
CA ALA A 153 -58.73 -13.02 -35.95
C ALA A 153 -58.08 -14.34 -36.40
N VAL A 154 -58.91 -15.37 -36.58
CA VAL A 154 -58.48 -16.71 -36.99
C VAL A 154 -59.12 -17.07 -38.34
N GLY A 155 -58.34 -17.69 -39.23
CA GLY A 155 -58.85 -18.21 -40.50
C GLY A 155 -59.91 -19.32 -40.32
N THR A 156 -60.76 -19.52 -41.32
CA THR A 156 -61.92 -20.44 -41.26
C THR A 156 -61.55 -21.88 -40.88
N ALA A 157 -60.38 -22.37 -41.28
CA ALA A 157 -59.90 -23.73 -40.99
C ALA A 157 -59.51 -23.98 -39.52
N GLY A 158 -59.39 -22.95 -38.68
CA GLY A 158 -59.09 -23.08 -37.24
C GLY A 158 -60.32 -22.99 -36.33
N ARG A 159 -61.50 -22.65 -36.89
CA ARG A 159 -62.71 -22.33 -36.11
C ARG A 159 -63.29 -23.55 -35.39
N ASP A 160 -63.25 -24.73 -35.99
CA ASP A 160 -63.78 -25.97 -35.40
C ASP A 160 -62.96 -26.41 -34.17
N ALA A 161 -61.64 -26.25 -34.21
CA ALA A 161 -60.76 -26.58 -33.09
C ALA A 161 -60.94 -25.61 -31.90
N LEU A 162 -61.37 -24.37 -32.18
CA LEU A 162 -61.63 -23.31 -31.21
C LEU A 162 -63.08 -23.31 -30.68
N ALA A 163 -63.96 -24.15 -31.24
CA ALA A 163 -65.28 -24.38 -30.67
C ALA A 163 -65.15 -25.12 -29.31
N PRO A 164 -66.09 -24.93 -28.38
CA PRO A 164 -66.10 -25.67 -27.12
C PRO A 164 -65.99 -27.18 -27.34
N GLY A 165 -64.98 -27.81 -26.74
CA GLY A 165 -64.69 -29.25 -26.92
C GLY A 165 -63.90 -29.63 -28.18
N GLY A 166 -63.47 -28.65 -28.99
CA GLY A 166 -62.65 -28.84 -30.20
C GLY A 166 -61.16 -29.13 -29.96
N GLY A 167 -60.74 -29.22 -28.69
CA GLY A 167 -59.40 -29.67 -28.28
C GLY A 167 -58.29 -28.59 -28.27
N ALA A 168 -58.56 -27.35 -28.70
CA ALA A 168 -57.58 -26.25 -28.63
C ALA A 168 -57.56 -25.50 -27.29
N ALA A 169 -58.51 -25.79 -26.38
CA ALA A 169 -58.59 -25.23 -25.04
C ALA A 169 -57.25 -25.35 -24.31
N GLY A 170 -56.75 -24.26 -23.74
CA GLY A 170 -55.50 -24.25 -22.98
C GLY A 170 -54.22 -24.15 -23.82
N GLY A 171 -54.34 -24.14 -25.15
CA GLY A 171 -53.20 -24.02 -26.05
C GLY A 171 -52.50 -22.66 -25.96
N PRO A 172 -51.16 -22.61 -26.16
CA PRO A 172 -50.41 -21.36 -26.12
C PRO A 172 -50.74 -20.48 -27.33
N VAL A 173 -50.86 -19.17 -27.09
CA VAL A 173 -50.83 -18.12 -28.11
C VAL A 173 -49.44 -17.52 -28.10
N VAL A 174 -48.66 -17.79 -29.15
CA VAL A 174 -47.24 -17.44 -29.25
C VAL A 174 -47.05 -16.23 -30.15
N ASP A 175 -46.37 -15.19 -29.71
CA ASP A 175 -46.01 -14.05 -30.56
C ASP A 175 -45.12 -14.52 -31.74
N ALA A 176 -45.50 -14.18 -32.96
CA ALA A 176 -44.83 -14.68 -34.15
C ALA A 176 -43.41 -14.11 -34.35
N ALA A 177 -43.09 -12.99 -33.71
CA ALA A 177 -41.82 -12.28 -33.80
C ALA A 177 -40.88 -12.57 -32.62
N THR A 178 -41.41 -12.76 -31.40
CA THR A 178 -40.58 -13.02 -30.21
C THR A 178 -40.54 -14.49 -29.80
N GLY A 179 -41.53 -15.29 -30.21
CA GLY A 179 -41.67 -16.68 -29.77
C GLY A 179 -42.18 -16.82 -28.32
N ALA A 180 -42.55 -15.72 -27.66
CA ALA A 180 -43.08 -15.74 -26.30
C ALA A 180 -44.60 -16.01 -26.28
N VAL A 181 -45.06 -16.76 -25.28
CA VAL A 181 -46.48 -16.99 -25.03
C VAL A 181 -47.11 -15.72 -24.48
N VAL A 182 -48.01 -15.12 -25.24
CA VAL A 182 -48.74 -13.89 -24.87
C VAL A 182 -50.09 -14.18 -24.21
N GLY A 183 -50.60 -15.39 -24.37
CA GLY A 183 -51.85 -15.81 -23.74
C GLY A 183 -52.16 -17.29 -23.92
N VAL A 184 -53.28 -17.71 -23.35
CA VAL A 184 -53.78 -19.09 -23.36
C VAL A 184 -55.17 -19.12 -23.97
N LEU A 185 -55.39 -19.99 -24.95
CA LEU A 185 -56.68 -20.10 -25.63
C LEU A 185 -57.79 -20.55 -24.66
N GLY A 186 -58.91 -19.83 -24.68
CA GLY A 186 -60.11 -20.19 -23.93
C GLY A 186 -61.30 -20.35 -24.86
N THR A 187 -61.86 -21.55 -24.94
CA THR A 187 -62.97 -21.88 -25.84
C THR A 187 -64.35 -21.65 -25.21
N ALA A 188 -64.45 -21.63 -23.87
CA ALA A 188 -65.67 -21.25 -23.14
C ALA A 188 -65.77 -19.76 -22.77
N LEU A 189 -64.90 -18.90 -23.30
CA LEU A 189 -64.94 -17.45 -23.07
C LEU A 189 -66.03 -16.78 -23.92
N ARG A 190 -66.82 -15.87 -23.33
CA ARG A 190 -67.91 -15.18 -24.05
C ARG A 190 -67.86 -13.66 -23.90
N ALA A 191 -67.98 -12.92 -25.00
CA ALA A 191 -68.19 -11.47 -25.04
C ALA A 191 -69.56 -11.14 -25.66
N GLY A 192 -70.61 -11.00 -24.83
CA GLY A 192 -71.95 -10.68 -25.32
C GLY A 192 -72.49 -11.69 -26.35
N HIS A 193 -72.82 -11.24 -27.56
CA HIS A 193 -73.34 -12.06 -28.67
C HIS A 193 -72.32 -12.26 -29.82
N ARG A 194 -71.03 -11.93 -29.60
CA ARG A 194 -69.99 -12.07 -30.62
C ARG A 194 -69.38 -13.48 -30.59
N GLU A 195 -69.44 -14.17 -31.73
CA GLU A 195 -68.65 -15.40 -31.96
C GLU A 195 -67.24 -15.02 -32.41
N ALA A 196 -66.30 -14.92 -31.47
CA ALA A 196 -64.89 -14.67 -31.73
C ALA A 196 -64.00 -15.64 -30.92
N ALA A 197 -62.75 -15.81 -31.34
CA ALA A 197 -61.77 -16.60 -30.61
C ALA A 197 -61.06 -15.73 -29.57
N PHE A 198 -60.98 -16.20 -28.34
CA PHE A 198 -60.41 -15.44 -27.23
C PHE A 198 -59.23 -16.16 -26.57
N ALA A 199 -58.27 -15.39 -26.08
CA ALA A 199 -57.19 -15.88 -25.25
C ALA A 199 -57.04 -15.05 -23.97
N VAL A 200 -56.74 -15.72 -22.86
CA VAL A 200 -56.43 -15.07 -21.59
C VAL A 200 -54.96 -14.65 -21.59
N PRO A 201 -54.62 -13.37 -21.38
CA PRO A 201 -53.22 -12.98 -21.27
C PRO A 201 -52.58 -13.46 -19.97
N LEU A 202 -51.31 -13.82 -20.04
CA LEU A 202 -50.53 -14.29 -18.89
C LEU A 202 -49.93 -13.10 -18.11
N LEU A 203 -50.78 -12.45 -17.31
CA LEU A 203 -50.38 -11.29 -16.51
C LEU A 203 -50.15 -11.68 -15.05
N ALA A 204 -48.98 -11.29 -14.51
CA ALA A 204 -48.63 -11.47 -13.09
C ALA A 204 -49.64 -10.82 -12.13
N ARG A 205 -50.40 -9.81 -12.59
CA ARG A 205 -51.47 -9.14 -11.83
C ARG A 205 -52.75 -9.03 -12.64
N ALA A 206 -53.89 -9.29 -12.00
CA ALA A 206 -55.20 -9.09 -12.62
C ALA A 206 -55.62 -7.64 -12.45
N PRO A 207 -56.13 -6.99 -13.50
CA PRO A 207 -56.77 -5.69 -13.38
C PRO A 207 -58.04 -5.80 -12.52
N GLY A 208 -58.23 -4.89 -11.56
CA GLY A 208 -59.49 -4.75 -10.80
C GLY A 208 -59.70 -5.69 -9.60
N CYS A 209 -58.67 -6.41 -9.14
CA CYS A 209 -58.79 -7.38 -8.04
C CYS A 209 -58.60 -6.76 -6.64
N THR A 210 -59.33 -7.28 -5.64
CA THR A 210 -59.22 -6.90 -4.22
C THR A 210 -58.04 -7.59 -3.52
N ALA A 211 -57.63 -7.11 -2.33
CA ALA A 211 -56.49 -7.66 -1.57
C ALA A 211 -56.56 -9.18 -1.28
N ALA A 212 -57.77 -9.76 -1.21
CA ALA A 212 -57.99 -11.20 -1.04
C ALA A 212 -57.68 -12.01 -2.32
N ALA A 213 -57.96 -11.46 -3.51
CA ALA A 213 -57.62 -12.09 -4.78
C ALA A 213 -56.10 -12.07 -5.07
N HIS A 214 -55.36 -11.13 -4.46
CA HIS A 214 -53.89 -11.09 -4.58
C HIS A 214 -53.17 -12.30 -3.96
N HIS A 215 -53.73 -12.93 -2.93
CA HIS A 215 -53.15 -14.17 -2.37
C HIS A 215 -53.40 -15.38 -3.27
N ALA A 216 -54.53 -15.42 -3.98
CA ALA A 216 -54.88 -16.48 -4.92
C ALA A 216 -54.05 -16.46 -6.23
N ASP A 217 -53.51 -15.30 -6.61
CA ASP A 217 -52.63 -15.13 -7.78
C ASP A 217 -51.15 -15.44 -7.51
N GLY A 218 -50.76 -15.65 -6.25
CA GLY A 218 -49.38 -15.91 -5.83
C GLY A 218 -48.66 -17.03 -6.60
N PRO A 219 -49.29 -18.20 -6.83
CA PRO A 219 -48.67 -19.29 -7.59
C PRO A 219 -48.36 -18.95 -9.05
N LEU A 220 -49.27 -18.24 -9.75
CA LEU A 220 -49.04 -17.82 -11.13
C LEU A 220 -47.97 -16.72 -11.20
N ALA A 221 -48.01 -15.74 -10.30
CA ALA A 221 -47.00 -14.69 -10.25
C ALA A 221 -45.59 -15.25 -9.97
N GLY A 222 -45.48 -16.22 -9.05
CA GLY A 222 -44.23 -16.94 -8.77
C GLY A 222 -43.71 -17.71 -10.00
N LEU A 223 -44.59 -18.46 -10.67
CA LEU A 223 -44.24 -19.20 -11.89
C LEU A 223 -43.78 -18.28 -13.03
N LEU A 224 -44.46 -17.15 -13.25
CA LEU A 224 -44.08 -16.19 -14.28
C LEU A 224 -42.74 -15.51 -13.97
N ALA A 225 -42.48 -15.19 -12.70
CA ALA A 225 -41.18 -14.66 -12.28
C ALA A 225 -40.05 -15.68 -12.48
N GLU A 226 -40.31 -16.95 -12.17
CA GLU A 226 -39.39 -18.06 -12.40
C GLU A 226 -39.14 -18.32 -13.90
N ASN A 227 -40.19 -18.31 -14.73
CA ASN A 227 -40.07 -18.38 -16.18
C ASN A 227 -39.19 -17.25 -16.71
N ALA A 228 -39.43 -16.00 -16.28
CA ALA A 228 -38.63 -14.85 -16.70
C ALA A 228 -37.15 -14.96 -16.27
N ALA A 229 -36.88 -15.60 -15.13
CA ALA A 229 -35.53 -15.80 -14.61
C ALA A 229 -34.78 -16.97 -15.26
N THR A 230 -35.48 -17.97 -15.80
CA THR A 230 -34.86 -19.24 -16.23
C THR A 230 -35.09 -19.64 -17.69
N VAL A 231 -36.07 -19.05 -18.38
CA VAL A 231 -36.45 -19.38 -19.77
C VAL A 231 -36.19 -18.17 -20.67
N PRO A 232 -35.16 -18.16 -21.53
CA PRO A 232 -34.76 -16.99 -22.30
C PRO A 232 -35.83 -16.49 -23.29
N ALA A 233 -36.14 -15.19 -23.22
CA ALA A 233 -36.97 -14.47 -24.18
C ALA A 233 -36.22 -13.26 -24.75
N HIS A 234 -36.53 -12.87 -25.99
CA HIS A 234 -35.82 -11.83 -26.75
C HIS A 234 -36.81 -10.91 -27.49
N GLY A 235 -36.29 -10.00 -28.33
CA GLY A 235 -37.14 -9.04 -29.04
C GLY A 235 -37.92 -8.19 -28.02
N ALA A 236 -39.18 -7.87 -28.27
CA ALA A 236 -40.02 -7.08 -27.35
C ALA A 236 -40.18 -7.71 -25.94
N ASP A 237 -39.97 -9.02 -25.80
CA ASP A 237 -40.13 -9.79 -24.55
C ASP A 237 -38.81 -10.06 -23.81
N LEU A 238 -37.74 -9.30 -24.08
CA LEU A 238 -36.44 -9.48 -23.39
C LEU A 238 -36.62 -9.57 -21.86
N ASN A 239 -36.29 -10.73 -21.31
CA ASN A 239 -36.41 -11.05 -19.88
C ASN A 239 -35.02 -11.31 -19.25
N PRO A 240 -34.90 -11.42 -17.91
CA PRO A 240 -33.63 -11.67 -17.24
C PRO A 240 -32.85 -12.88 -17.77
N ALA A 241 -33.53 -14.00 -18.06
CA ALA A 241 -32.90 -15.18 -18.65
C ALA A 241 -32.28 -14.89 -20.04
N GLY A 242 -32.96 -14.09 -20.87
CA GLY A 242 -32.46 -13.64 -22.17
C GLY A 242 -31.25 -12.71 -22.05
N VAL A 243 -31.21 -11.86 -21.02
CA VAL A 243 -30.02 -11.04 -20.71
C VAL A 243 -28.84 -11.94 -20.34
N VAL A 244 -29.05 -12.94 -19.49
CA VAL A 244 -28.00 -13.91 -19.11
C VAL A 244 -27.51 -14.69 -20.32
N GLU A 245 -28.40 -15.21 -21.17
CA GLU A 245 -28.01 -15.98 -22.37
C GLU A 245 -27.13 -15.13 -23.32
N LEU A 246 -27.54 -13.88 -23.59
CA LEU A 246 -26.77 -12.97 -24.46
C LEU A 246 -25.41 -12.61 -23.85
N THR A 247 -25.36 -12.32 -22.55
CA THR A 247 -24.13 -11.94 -21.86
C THR A 247 -23.18 -13.12 -21.68
N ALA A 248 -23.68 -14.30 -21.32
CA ALA A 248 -22.92 -15.54 -21.26
C ALA A 248 -22.38 -15.95 -22.64
N THR A 249 -23.16 -15.77 -23.70
CA THR A 249 -22.69 -15.99 -25.08
C THR A 249 -21.54 -15.04 -25.42
N SER A 250 -21.64 -13.75 -25.07
CA SER A 250 -20.53 -12.81 -25.26
C SER A 250 -19.28 -13.21 -24.48
N VAL A 251 -19.41 -13.63 -23.21
CA VAL A 251 -18.28 -14.11 -22.41
C VAL A 251 -17.65 -15.35 -23.06
N GLY A 252 -18.43 -16.35 -23.45
CA GLY A 252 -17.91 -17.56 -24.08
C GLY A 252 -17.19 -17.33 -25.43
N GLN A 253 -17.49 -16.22 -26.10
CA GLN A 253 -16.87 -15.85 -27.39
C GLN A 253 -15.65 -14.95 -27.23
N ASP A 254 -15.73 -13.96 -26.34
CA ASP A 254 -14.74 -12.89 -26.24
C ASP A 254 -13.77 -13.06 -25.07
N SER A 255 -14.08 -13.89 -24.07
CA SER A 255 -13.10 -14.30 -23.06
C SER A 255 -12.02 -15.19 -23.68
N PRO A 256 -10.78 -15.17 -23.14
CA PRO A 256 -9.76 -16.09 -23.61
C PRO A 256 -10.28 -17.53 -23.47
N PRO A 257 -9.99 -18.41 -24.45
CA PRO A 257 -10.36 -19.80 -24.32
C PRO A 257 -9.83 -20.29 -22.97
N GLY A 258 -10.75 -20.80 -22.15
CA GLY A 258 -10.40 -21.25 -20.81
C GLY A 258 -9.35 -22.38 -20.86
N PRO A 259 -8.98 -22.93 -19.69
CA PRO A 259 -8.15 -24.13 -19.53
C PRO A 259 -8.50 -25.37 -20.39
N LEU A 260 -9.53 -25.30 -21.23
CA LEU A 260 -10.12 -26.38 -22.02
C LEU A 260 -10.00 -26.17 -23.54
N GLY A 261 -9.20 -25.20 -24.00
CA GLY A 261 -8.82 -25.08 -25.41
C GLY A 261 -7.75 -26.11 -25.81
N ALA A 262 -8.18 -27.24 -26.36
CA ALA A 262 -7.36 -28.30 -26.97
C ALA A 262 -6.33 -29.03 -26.06
N GLY A 263 -6.80 -30.04 -25.33
CA GLY A 263 -6.03 -31.29 -25.14
C GLY A 263 -5.52 -31.65 -23.74
N ALA A 264 -5.52 -30.74 -22.76
CA ALA A 264 -5.20 -31.07 -21.37
C ALA A 264 -6.06 -30.26 -20.39
N PRO A 265 -6.51 -30.83 -19.25
CA PRO A 265 -7.25 -30.06 -18.25
C PRO A 265 -6.27 -29.10 -17.57
N ALA A 266 -6.22 -27.83 -18.00
CA ALA A 266 -5.44 -26.86 -17.25
C ALA A 266 -6.09 -26.63 -15.88
N ALA A 267 -5.24 -26.60 -14.85
CA ALA A 267 -5.66 -26.42 -13.48
C ALA A 267 -6.39 -25.08 -13.30
N GLU A 268 -7.52 -25.08 -12.58
CA GLU A 268 -8.24 -23.85 -12.26
C GLU A 268 -7.31 -22.87 -11.50
N PRO A 269 -7.36 -21.57 -11.81
CA PRO A 269 -6.54 -20.57 -11.13
C PRO A 269 -6.76 -20.52 -9.61
N VAL A 270 -5.72 -20.14 -8.86
CA VAL A 270 -5.84 -19.87 -7.42
C VAL A 270 -6.62 -18.59 -7.18
N ALA A 271 -7.57 -18.64 -6.25
CA ALA A 271 -8.39 -17.50 -5.87
C ALA A 271 -7.58 -16.50 -5.03
N ARG A 272 -7.59 -15.23 -5.45
CA ARG A 272 -6.88 -14.14 -4.74
C ARG A 272 -7.80 -13.45 -3.76
N ALA A 273 -7.75 -13.83 -2.49
CA ALA A 273 -8.77 -13.48 -1.50
C ALA A 273 -8.91 -11.96 -1.29
N ALA A 274 -7.80 -11.22 -1.25
CA ALA A 274 -7.83 -9.77 -1.09
C ALA A 274 -8.51 -9.07 -2.27
N VAL A 275 -8.15 -9.45 -3.51
CA VAL A 275 -8.74 -8.89 -4.73
C VAL A 275 -10.23 -9.22 -4.82
N LEU A 276 -10.63 -10.44 -4.46
CA LEU A 276 -12.04 -10.85 -4.43
C LEU A 276 -12.87 -10.04 -3.42
N ARG A 277 -12.30 -9.69 -2.26
CA ARG A 277 -12.97 -8.81 -1.29
C ARG A 277 -13.21 -7.43 -1.87
N GLU A 278 -12.20 -6.82 -2.49
CA GLU A 278 -12.35 -5.51 -3.13
C GLU A 278 -13.37 -5.53 -4.28
N LEU A 279 -13.34 -6.56 -5.13
CA LEU A 279 -14.32 -6.73 -6.20
C LEU A 279 -15.74 -6.90 -5.66
N THR A 280 -15.92 -7.59 -4.54
CA THR A 280 -17.24 -7.76 -3.90
C THR A 280 -17.72 -6.43 -3.33
N ALA A 281 -16.87 -5.72 -2.57
CA ALA A 281 -17.17 -4.42 -2.01
C ALA A 281 -17.50 -3.37 -3.08
N PHE A 282 -16.82 -3.42 -4.24
CA PHE A 282 -17.16 -2.60 -5.40
C PHE A 282 -18.55 -2.86 -5.95
N LEU A 283 -18.93 -4.14 -6.09
CA LEU A 283 -20.24 -4.52 -6.63
C LEU A 283 -21.39 -4.07 -5.71
N ASP A 284 -21.16 -4.05 -4.40
CA ASP A 284 -22.11 -3.55 -3.39
C ASP A 284 -22.03 -2.02 -3.24
N GLY A 285 -21.01 -1.38 -3.81
CA GLY A 285 -20.72 0.03 -3.68
C GLY A 285 -21.43 0.95 -4.71
N PRO A 286 -21.37 2.28 -4.48
CA PRO A 286 -21.98 3.26 -5.37
C PRO A 286 -21.12 3.60 -6.60
N ALA A 287 -19.82 3.35 -6.55
CA ALA A 287 -18.89 3.71 -7.61
C ALA A 287 -19.17 2.92 -8.91
N PRO A 288 -19.25 3.57 -10.09
CA PRO A 288 -19.49 2.88 -11.36
C PRO A 288 -18.25 2.19 -11.95
N VAL A 289 -17.03 2.61 -11.61
CA VAL A 289 -15.79 2.15 -12.24
C VAL A 289 -14.78 1.62 -11.22
N LEU A 290 -14.16 0.48 -11.51
CA LEU A 290 -13.02 -0.08 -10.78
C LEU A 290 -11.88 -0.38 -11.76
N GLY A 291 -10.70 0.19 -11.51
CA GLY A 291 -9.46 -0.21 -12.19
C GLY A 291 -8.82 -1.40 -11.48
N LEU A 292 -8.59 -2.50 -12.20
CA LEU A 292 -7.82 -3.66 -11.75
C LEU A 292 -6.45 -3.62 -12.44
N VAL A 293 -5.45 -3.05 -11.75
CA VAL A 293 -4.22 -2.55 -12.39
C VAL A 293 -3.03 -3.40 -12.01
N GLY A 294 -2.27 -3.87 -13.00
CA GLY A 294 -1.09 -4.69 -12.73
C GLY A 294 -0.13 -4.73 -13.91
N ALA A 295 1.13 -5.08 -13.64
CA ALA A 295 2.14 -5.32 -14.67
C ALA A 295 1.74 -6.50 -15.58
N PRO A 296 2.29 -6.59 -16.80
CA PRO A 296 2.19 -7.79 -17.63
C PRO A 296 2.54 -9.06 -16.82
N GLY A 297 1.79 -10.14 -17.02
CA GLY A 297 2.00 -11.41 -16.31
C GLY A 297 1.38 -11.54 -14.90
N SER A 298 0.87 -10.43 -14.31
CA SER A 298 0.24 -10.42 -12.98
C SER A 298 -1.10 -11.18 -12.85
N GLY A 299 -1.66 -11.66 -13.97
CA GLY A 299 -2.90 -12.44 -13.99
C GLY A 299 -4.19 -11.61 -14.06
N ARG A 300 -4.15 -10.38 -14.60
CA ARG A 300 -5.31 -9.48 -14.82
C ARG A 300 -6.49 -10.18 -15.50
N THR A 301 -6.25 -10.70 -16.70
CA THR A 301 -7.24 -11.46 -17.48
C THR A 301 -7.74 -12.70 -16.74
N THR A 302 -6.86 -13.39 -16.01
CA THR A 302 -7.23 -14.56 -15.19
C THR A 302 -8.18 -14.17 -14.06
N ALA A 303 -7.96 -13.02 -13.42
CA ALA A 303 -8.83 -12.49 -12.37
C ALA A 303 -10.21 -12.08 -12.93
N LEU A 304 -10.26 -11.44 -14.11
CA LEU A 304 -11.53 -11.15 -14.80
C LEU A 304 -12.27 -12.43 -15.19
N ALA A 305 -11.57 -13.43 -15.73
CA ALA A 305 -12.16 -14.72 -16.10
C ALA A 305 -12.73 -15.44 -14.87
N ALA A 306 -12.02 -15.42 -13.73
CA ALA A 306 -12.52 -15.98 -12.48
C ALA A 306 -13.77 -15.24 -11.96
N LEU A 307 -13.82 -13.90 -12.11
CA LEU A 307 -14.99 -13.10 -11.77
C LEU A 307 -16.19 -13.43 -12.66
N ALA A 308 -15.98 -13.53 -13.98
CA ALA A 308 -17.02 -13.93 -14.93
C ALA A 308 -17.54 -15.35 -14.64
N ALA A 309 -16.63 -16.30 -14.41
CA ALA A 309 -16.97 -17.69 -14.13
C ALA A 309 -17.79 -17.85 -12.85
N ARG A 310 -17.54 -17.07 -11.80
CA ARG A 310 -18.34 -17.12 -10.55
C ARG A 310 -19.79 -16.63 -10.73
N ARG A 311 -20.08 -15.90 -11.81
CA ARG A 311 -21.41 -15.36 -12.09
C ARG A 311 -22.24 -16.23 -13.03
N ALA A 312 -21.64 -17.25 -13.65
CA ALA A 312 -22.28 -18.09 -14.66
C ALA A 312 -23.02 -19.37 -14.14
N PRO A 313 -22.56 -20.12 -13.10
CA PRO A 313 -23.07 -21.49 -12.87
C PRO A 313 -24.09 -21.67 -11.72
N ASN A 314 -24.61 -20.60 -11.10
CA ASN A 314 -25.59 -20.74 -9.99
C ASN A 314 -27.05 -20.59 -10.48
N ALA A 315 -28.01 -21.08 -9.68
CA ALA A 315 -29.46 -21.05 -9.97
C ALA A 315 -30.05 -19.66 -10.29
N ALA A 316 -29.30 -18.58 -10.01
CA ALA A 316 -29.58 -17.21 -10.45
C ALA A 316 -28.30 -16.61 -11.07
N PRO A 317 -28.02 -16.87 -12.36
CA PRO A 317 -26.83 -16.35 -13.03
C PRO A 317 -26.90 -14.82 -13.16
N VAL A 318 -25.79 -14.14 -12.93
CA VAL A 318 -25.73 -12.67 -12.89
C VAL A 318 -25.07 -12.14 -14.17
N PRO A 319 -25.69 -11.21 -14.91
CA PRO A 319 -25.24 -10.86 -16.26
C PRO A 319 -23.91 -10.10 -16.25
N ALA A 320 -22.94 -10.61 -17.03
CA ALA A 320 -21.63 -10.01 -17.22
C ALA A 320 -21.24 -10.02 -18.71
N LEU A 321 -20.83 -8.88 -19.25
CA LEU A 321 -20.39 -8.74 -20.63
C LEU A 321 -18.87 -8.59 -20.70
N TRP A 322 -18.21 -9.40 -21.52
CA TRP A 322 -16.78 -9.31 -21.75
C TRP A 322 -16.47 -8.40 -22.94
N LEU A 323 -15.61 -7.41 -22.74
CA LEU A 323 -15.15 -6.49 -23.76
C LEU A 323 -13.63 -6.57 -23.84
N ARG A 324 -13.10 -6.74 -25.06
CA ARG A 324 -11.65 -6.69 -25.30
C ARG A 324 -11.25 -5.28 -25.70
N GLY A 325 -10.10 -4.84 -25.19
CA GLY A 325 -9.45 -3.60 -25.62
C GLY A 325 -9.29 -3.48 -27.13
N ALA A 326 -8.92 -4.58 -27.78
CA ALA A 326 -8.73 -4.65 -29.22
C ALA A 326 -10.01 -4.43 -30.06
N ASP A 327 -11.19 -4.55 -29.45
CA ASP A 327 -12.48 -4.33 -30.11
C ASP A 327 -12.95 -2.86 -30.03
N LEU A 328 -12.24 -2.02 -29.27
CA LEU A 328 -12.47 -0.57 -29.22
C LEU A 328 -11.92 0.11 -30.49
N ARG A 329 -12.63 1.14 -30.91
CA ARG A 329 -12.33 1.94 -32.10
C ARG A 329 -12.03 3.38 -31.70
N ASP A 330 -11.30 4.07 -32.57
CA ASP A 330 -10.89 5.46 -32.37
C ASP A 330 -12.04 6.47 -32.50
N ASP A 331 -13.16 6.05 -33.08
CA ASP A 331 -14.40 6.81 -33.22
C ASP A 331 -15.45 6.48 -32.15
N ASP A 332 -15.15 5.59 -31.20
CA ASP A 332 -16.05 5.30 -30.09
C ASP A 332 -16.22 6.54 -29.21
N ALA A 333 -17.46 6.89 -28.87
CA ALA A 333 -17.76 8.00 -27.96
C ALA A 333 -17.79 7.56 -26.49
N SER A 334 -17.98 6.26 -26.24
CA SER A 334 -17.92 5.65 -24.91
C SER A 334 -17.79 4.13 -25.00
N VAL A 335 -17.60 3.46 -23.85
CA VAL A 335 -17.63 1.99 -23.76
C VAL A 335 -18.95 1.36 -24.26
N ALA A 336 -20.05 2.14 -24.32
CA ALA A 336 -21.35 1.66 -24.80
C ALA A 336 -21.32 1.20 -26.25
N ASP A 337 -20.48 1.83 -27.08
CA ASP A 337 -20.37 1.50 -28.51
C ASP A 337 -19.72 0.13 -28.72
N ALA A 338 -18.67 -0.16 -27.94
CA ALA A 338 -18.06 -1.48 -27.89
C ALA A 338 -19.04 -2.53 -27.34
N ALA A 339 -19.78 -2.22 -26.27
CA ALA A 339 -20.80 -3.10 -25.71
C ALA A 339 -21.91 -3.42 -26.72
N ARG A 340 -22.38 -2.44 -27.49
CA ARG A 340 -23.39 -2.64 -28.54
C ARG A 340 -22.91 -3.58 -29.63
N ARG A 341 -21.64 -3.44 -30.06
CA ARG A 341 -21.03 -4.35 -31.04
C ARG A 341 -20.85 -5.77 -30.49
N ALA A 342 -20.39 -5.92 -29.25
CA ALA A 342 -20.26 -7.22 -28.59
C ALA A 342 -21.62 -7.94 -28.47
N LEU A 343 -22.66 -7.22 -28.05
CA LEU A 343 -24.03 -7.75 -27.99
C LEU A 343 -24.57 -8.11 -29.37
N ALA A 344 -24.33 -7.31 -30.40
CA ALA A 344 -24.74 -7.65 -31.76
C ALA A 344 -24.08 -8.95 -32.28
N ARG A 345 -22.84 -9.24 -31.85
CA ARG A 345 -22.20 -10.54 -32.15
C ARG A 345 -22.88 -11.68 -31.38
N ALA A 346 -23.07 -11.53 -30.08
CA ALA A 346 -23.74 -12.54 -29.25
C ALA A 346 -25.17 -12.83 -29.74
N ALA A 347 -25.92 -11.78 -30.09
CA ALA A 347 -27.26 -11.86 -30.66
C ALA A 347 -27.29 -12.68 -31.96
N ARG A 348 -26.31 -12.52 -32.85
CA ARG A 348 -26.22 -13.33 -34.07
C ARG A 348 -25.98 -14.81 -33.78
N ILE A 349 -25.18 -15.15 -32.78
CA ILE A 349 -24.88 -16.53 -32.38
C ILE A 349 -26.11 -17.18 -31.74
N VAL A 350 -26.75 -16.47 -30.81
CA VAL A 350 -28.00 -16.91 -30.17
C VAL A 350 -29.10 -17.09 -31.22
N GLY A 351 -29.22 -16.18 -32.18
CA GLY A 351 -30.19 -16.27 -33.28
C GLY A 351 -29.91 -17.38 -34.29
N ALA A 352 -28.69 -17.93 -34.33
CA ALA A 352 -28.34 -19.08 -35.18
C ALA A 352 -28.66 -20.44 -34.53
N SER A 353 -29.06 -20.46 -33.25
CA SER A 353 -29.41 -21.68 -32.52
C SER A 353 -30.82 -22.17 -32.91
N GLU A 354 -31.01 -23.49 -33.02
CA GLU A 354 -32.32 -24.08 -33.35
C GLU A 354 -33.36 -23.79 -32.26
N ARG A 355 -34.47 -23.17 -32.64
CA ARG A 355 -35.58 -22.82 -31.72
C ARG A 355 -36.93 -23.27 -32.30
N PRO A 356 -37.91 -23.64 -31.44
CA PRO A 356 -39.24 -24.10 -31.91
C PRO A 356 -40.01 -23.05 -32.71
N PHE A 357 -39.79 -21.75 -32.44
CA PHE A 357 -40.39 -20.64 -33.18
C PHE A 357 -39.32 -19.63 -33.61
N PRO A 358 -39.44 -19.06 -34.82
CA PRO A 358 -38.54 -18.00 -35.27
C PRO A 358 -38.78 -16.73 -34.44
N GLY A 359 -37.76 -16.33 -33.69
CA GLY A 359 -37.71 -15.07 -32.93
C GLY A 359 -36.27 -14.77 -32.53
N GLY A 360 -35.79 -13.56 -32.89
CA GLY A 360 -34.36 -13.24 -32.85
C GLY A 360 -34.04 -12.03 -31.95
N PRO A 361 -32.84 -11.99 -31.35
CA PRO A 361 -32.38 -10.87 -30.50
C PRO A 361 -31.93 -9.63 -31.29
N GLN A 362 -32.64 -9.25 -32.35
CA GLN A 362 -32.19 -8.23 -33.33
C GLN A 362 -32.15 -6.80 -32.75
N ASP A 363 -32.86 -6.53 -31.64
CA ASP A 363 -32.94 -5.21 -30.96
C ASP A 363 -32.27 -5.20 -29.57
N ALA A 364 -31.24 -6.03 -29.35
CA ALA A 364 -30.54 -6.11 -28.07
C ALA A 364 -29.54 -4.95 -27.89
N THR A 365 -29.98 -3.85 -27.26
CA THR A 365 -29.07 -2.74 -26.88
C THR A 365 -28.56 -2.87 -25.43
N PRO A 366 -27.34 -2.41 -25.13
CA PRO A 366 -26.80 -2.40 -23.77
C PRO A 366 -27.72 -1.74 -22.72
N GLU A 367 -28.34 -0.61 -23.07
CA GLU A 367 -29.22 0.16 -22.18
C GLU A 367 -30.48 -0.63 -21.82
N ARG A 368 -30.99 -1.40 -22.78
CA ARG A 368 -32.17 -2.25 -22.56
C ARG A 368 -31.85 -3.43 -21.66
N LEU A 369 -30.71 -4.08 -21.87
CA LEU A 369 -30.21 -5.15 -20.99
C LEU A 369 -30.00 -4.63 -19.57
N ALA A 370 -29.35 -3.46 -19.43
CA ALA A 370 -29.12 -2.83 -18.13
C ALA A 370 -30.43 -2.54 -17.38
N ARG A 371 -31.47 -2.05 -18.08
CA ARG A 371 -32.79 -1.81 -17.49
C ARG A 371 -33.46 -3.08 -16.98
N VAL A 372 -33.44 -4.16 -17.76
CA VAL A 372 -34.02 -5.46 -17.37
C VAL A 372 -33.24 -6.06 -16.20
N ALA A 373 -31.90 -6.02 -16.25
CA ALA A 373 -31.03 -6.52 -15.19
C ALA A 373 -31.24 -5.76 -13.86
N ARG A 374 -31.34 -4.43 -13.93
CA ARG A 374 -31.64 -3.57 -12.77
C ARG A 374 -33.02 -3.82 -12.18
N ALA A 375 -34.04 -4.02 -13.02
CA ALA A 375 -35.39 -4.38 -12.55
C ALA A 375 -35.42 -5.73 -11.82
N ALA A 376 -34.52 -6.66 -12.19
CA ALA A 376 -34.31 -7.93 -11.51
C ALA A 376 -33.37 -7.85 -10.29
N GLY A 377 -32.94 -6.65 -9.88
CA GLY A 377 -32.06 -6.45 -8.72
C GLY A 377 -30.59 -6.84 -8.95
N CYS A 378 -30.18 -7.09 -10.20
CA CYS A 378 -28.86 -7.58 -10.56
C CYS A 378 -28.21 -6.66 -11.61
N PRO A 379 -27.40 -5.66 -11.24
CA PRO A 379 -26.82 -4.73 -12.22
C PRO A 379 -25.92 -5.46 -13.21
N LEU A 380 -25.98 -5.02 -14.48
CA LEU A 380 -25.11 -5.52 -15.54
C LEU A 380 -23.66 -5.10 -15.27
N LEU A 381 -22.74 -6.07 -15.35
CA LEU A 381 -21.30 -5.86 -15.18
C LEU A 381 -20.59 -5.91 -16.54
N LEU A 382 -19.77 -4.90 -16.84
CA LEU A 382 -18.85 -4.89 -17.98
C LEU A 382 -17.43 -5.23 -17.49
N LEU A 383 -16.79 -6.17 -18.15
CA LEU A 383 -15.40 -6.55 -17.93
C LEU A 383 -14.59 -6.11 -19.15
N LEU A 384 -13.83 -5.03 -19.02
CA LEU A 384 -12.97 -4.51 -20.07
C LEU A 384 -11.53 -4.98 -19.86
N ASP A 385 -11.07 -5.90 -20.71
CA ASP A 385 -9.75 -6.54 -20.63
C ASP A 385 -8.78 -5.92 -21.65
N GLY A 386 -7.67 -5.35 -21.17
CA GLY A 386 -6.58 -4.82 -21.97
C GLY A 386 -6.92 -3.60 -22.84
N PRO A 387 -7.63 -2.56 -22.35
CA PRO A 387 -7.98 -1.37 -23.15
C PRO A 387 -6.78 -0.62 -23.76
N GLU A 388 -5.56 -0.84 -23.26
CA GLU A 388 -4.32 -0.40 -23.87
C GLU A 388 -4.12 -0.87 -25.32
N GLU A 389 -4.82 -1.91 -25.75
CA GLU A 389 -4.83 -2.42 -27.14
C GLU A 389 -5.64 -1.54 -28.11
N MET A 390 -6.43 -0.60 -27.60
CA MET A 390 -7.20 0.38 -28.37
C MET A 390 -6.28 1.25 -29.24
N PRO A 391 -6.75 1.74 -30.41
CA PRO A 391 -6.04 2.81 -31.11
C PRO A 391 -5.65 3.95 -30.16
N PRO A 392 -4.40 4.46 -30.19
CA PRO A 392 -3.99 5.54 -29.32
C PRO A 392 -4.82 6.79 -29.62
N LEU A 393 -5.68 7.16 -28.70
CA LEU A 393 -6.48 8.38 -28.79
C LEU A 393 -5.62 9.59 -28.40
N PRO A 394 -5.77 10.73 -29.10
CA PRO A 394 -5.30 12.03 -28.61
C PRO A 394 -5.89 12.31 -27.22
N ALA A 395 -5.16 13.01 -26.36
CA ALA A 395 -5.60 13.28 -24.98
C ALA A 395 -7.03 13.86 -24.89
N PRO A 396 -7.44 14.87 -25.69
CA PRO A 396 -8.81 15.38 -25.63
C PRO A 396 -9.88 14.33 -25.93
N ARG A 397 -9.63 13.41 -26.87
CA ARG A 397 -10.57 12.34 -27.21
C ARG A 397 -10.66 11.28 -26.11
N LEU A 398 -9.56 11.03 -25.39
CA LEU A 398 -9.56 10.13 -24.25
C LEU A 398 -10.40 10.69 -23.10
N SER A 399 -10.30 12.00 -22.83
CA SER A 399 -11.15 12.69 -21.85
C SER A 399 -12.62 12.63 -22.24
N GLU A 400 -12.96 12.96 -23.49
CA GLU A 400 -14.33 12.88 -24.02
C GLU A 400 -14.91 11.45 -23.90
N TRP A 401 -14.11 10.43 -24.23
CA TRP A 401 -14.50 9.02 -24.13
C TRP A 401 -14.71 8.58 -22.66
N ALA A 402 -13.85 9.01 -21.74
CA ALA A 402 -13.97 8.71 -20.31
C ALA A 402 -15.21 9.38 -19.70
N GLU A 403 -15.46 10.65 -20.00
CA GLU A 403 -16.67 11.37 -19.59
C GLU A 403 -17.94 10.74 -20.18
N GLY A 404 -17.92 10.39 -21.47
CA GLY A 404 -19.00 9.68 -22.15
C GLY A 404 -19.32 8.35 -21.46
N THR A 405 -18.28 7.60 -21.12
CA THR A 405 -18.38 6.34 -20.38
C THR A 405 -18.96 6.55 -18.99
N ALA A 406 -18.42 7.48 -18.20
CA ALA A 406 -18.89 7.76 -16.84
C ALA A 406 -20.35 8.27 -16.80
N ARG A 407 -20.76 9.05 -17.79
CA ARG A 407 -22.16 9.51 -17.94
C ARG A 407 -23.08 8.34 -18.23
N TRP A 408 -22.75 7.52 -19.23
CA TRP A 408 -23.55 6.36 -19.62
C TRP A 408 -23.68 5.32 -18.50
N LEU A 409 -22.61 5.06 -17.74
CA LEU A 409 -22.63 4.14 -16.58
C LEU A 409 -23.58 4.65 -15.48
N ARG A 410 -23.59 5.96 -15.20
CA ARG A 410 -24.49 6.57 -14.21
C ARG A 410 -25.96 6.51 -14.63
N GLU A 411 -26.25 6.80 -15.89
CA GLU A 411 -27.62 6.78 -16.43
C GLU A 411 -28.21 5.37 -16.47
N THR A 412 -27.40 4.37 -16.83
CA THR A 412 -27.85 2.97 -16.96
C THR A 412 -27.75 2.16 -15.66
N GLY A 413 -26.89 2.57 -14.72
CA GLY A 413 -26.59 1.82 -13.51
C GLY A 413 -25.66 0.61 -13.74
N VAL A 414 -25.00 0.55 -14.89
CA VAL A 414 -24.01 -0.48 -15.24
C VAL A 414 -22.74 -0.29 -14.40
N ARG A 415 -22.05 -1.39 -14.08
CA ARG A 415 -20.74 -1.39 -13.41
C ARG A 415 -19.65 -1.77 -14.39
N LEU A 416 -18.49 -1.12 -14.33
CA LEU A 416 -17.36 -1.37 -15.20
C LEU A 416 -16.12 -1.75 -14.38
N VAL A 417 -15.53 -2.90 -14.69
CA VAL A 417 -14.18 -3.27 -14.25
C VAL A 417 -13.24 -3.15 -15.43
N VAL A 418 -12.19 -2.37 -15.28
CA VAL A 418 -11.15 -2.15 -16.30
C VAL A 418 -9.87 -2.85 -15.84
N ALA A 419 -9.47 -3.91 -16.53
CA ALA A 419 -8.19 -4.57 -16.25
C ALA A 419 -7.14 -4.12 -17.26
N CYS A 420 -6.13 -3.38 -16.79
CA CYS A 420 -5.18 -2.68 -17.66
C CYS A 420 -3.81 -2.49 -17.02
N GLY A 421 -2.87 -1.99 -17.80
CA GLY A 421 -1.48 -1.78 -17.39
C GLY A 421 -1.36 -0.59 -16.45
N VAL A 422 -0.28 -0.54 -15.68
CA VAL A 422 0.00 0.58 -14.77
C VAL A 422 0.11 1.88 -15.54
N GLU A 423 0.83 1.85 -16.66
CA GLU A 423 1.12 2.99 -17.54
C GLU A 423 -0.13 3.47 -18.27
N TYR A 424 -1.03 2.55 -18.63
CA TYR A 424 -2.32 2.92 -19.23
C TYR A 424 -3.23 3.58 -18.19
N TRP A 425 -3.33 2.99 -17.00
CA TRP A 425 -4.20 3.51 -15.94
C TRP A 425 -3.75 4.85 -15.40
N GLU A 426 -2.44 5.11 -15.33
CA GLU A 426 -1.88 6.41 -14.94
C GLU A 426 -2.50 7.55 -15.76
N ARG A 427 -2.66 7.34 -17.07
CA ARG A 427 -3.28 8.32 -17.97
C ARG A 427 -4.80 8.20 -18.00
N ALA A 428 -5.33 7.03 -18.34
CA ALA A 428 -6.77 6.85 -18.54
C ALA A 428 -7.59 6.97 -17.26
N GLY A 429 -7.05 6.50 -16.13
CA GLY A 429 -7.68 6.61 -14.82
C GLY A 429 -7.82 8.05 -14.35
N ALA A 430 -6.89 8.94 -14.73
CA ALA A 430 -6.92 10.36 -14.36
C ALA A 430 -8.02 11.14 -15.10
N GLU A 431 -8.46 10.65 -16.27
CA GLU A 431 -9.56 11.22 -17.04
C GLU A 431 -10.94 10.87 -16.43
N PHE A 432 -11.01 9.88 -15.55
CA PHE A 432 -12.21 9.59 -14.76
C PHE A 432 -12.23 10.50 -13.51
N GLY A 433 -13.35 11.19 -13.26
CA GLY A 433 -13.54 11.94 -12.01
C GLY A 433 -13.39 11.04 -10.78
N ARG A 434 -12.73 11.51 -9.71
CA ARG A 434 -12.41 10.68 -8.52
C ARG A 434 -13.65 10.05 -7.88
N GLU A 435 -14.79 10.73 -7.94
CA GLU A 435 -16.08 10.27 -7.44
C GLU A 435 -16.67 9.09 -8.23
N THR A 436 -16.21 8.88 -9.46
CA THR A 436 -16.63 7.76 -10.32
C THR A 436 -15.80 6.50 -10.08
N LEU A 437 -14.61 6.66 -9.48
CA LEU A 437 -13.67 5.58 -9.22
C LEU A 437 -13.89 4.97 -7.83
N TYR A 438 -13.91 3.64 -7.77
CA TYR A 438 -13.86 2.92 -6.52
C TYR A 438 -12.58 3.26 -5.72
N GLY A 439 -12.75 3.58 -4.43
CA GLY A 439 -11.65 4.06 -3.56
C GLY A 439 -11.36 5.57 -3.64
N GLY A 440 -12.04 6.33 -4.52
CA GLY A 440 -11.79 7.76 -4.69
C GLY A 440 -12.29 8.67 -3.56
N GLY A 441 -13.29 8.22 -2.79
CA GLY A 441 -13.87 8.96 -1.66
C GLY A 441 -13.17 8.78 -0.30
N ALA A 442 -12.16 7.90 -0.20
CA ALA A 442 -11.50 7.59 1.06
C ALA A 442 -10.32 8.53 1.41
N GLY A 443 -10.11 9.59 0.63
CA GLY A 443 -8.94 10.48 0.74
C GLY A 443 -9.12 11.74 1.57
N ASP A 444 -10.35 12.21 1.82
CA ASP A 444 -10.61 13.45 2.55
C ASP A 444 -11.52 13.19 3.77
N GLY A 445 -10.89 13.21 4.95
CA GLY A 445 -11.57 13.44 6.23
C GLY A 445 -11.92 12.21 7.07
N ALA A 446 -10.95 11.70 7.85
CA ALA A 446 -11.15 11.20 9.22
C ALA A 446 -9.80 10.74 9.81
N GLY A 447 -9.10 11.65 10.50
CA GLY A 447 -8.06 11.23 11.45
C GLY A 447 -8.72 10.47 12.60
N PRO A 448 -8.12 9.36 13.11
CA PRO A 448 -8.64 8.69 14.27
C PRO A 448 -8.25 9.52 15.50
N GLU A 449 -9.10 10.48 15.89
CA GLU A 449 -9.10 10.96 17.28
C GLU A 449 -9.70 9.87 18.16
N GLY A 450 -8.85 8.94 18.57
CA GLY A 450 -9.12 7.95 19.61
C GLY A 450 -8.61 8.45 20.96
N GLY A 451 -9.25 9.48 21.51
CA GLY A 451 -9.19 9.79 22.93
C GLY A 451 -9.92 8.69 23.72
N ILE A 452 -9.21 8.05 24.64
CA ILE A 452 -9.77 7.07 25.57
C ILE A 452 -10.70 7.81 26.56
N GLY A 453 -11.97 7.41 26.59
CA GLY A 453 -12.80 7.41 27.80
C GLY A 453 -13.97 8.41 27.86
N ALA A 454 -15.20 7.94 27.61
CA ALA A 454 -16.34 8.03 28.54
C ALA A 454 -17.64 7.46 27.91
N VAL A 455 -18.29 6.55 28.65
CA VAL A 455 -19.64 5.99 28.44
C VAL A 455 -20.70 7.07 28.83
N PRO A 456 -21.95 7.03 28.31
CA PRO A 456 -22.74 8.22 28.00
C PRO A 456 -23.66 8.68 29.14
N GLY A 457 -23.98 9.98 29.13
CA GLY A 457 -25.10 10.57 29.87
C GLY A 457 -26.04 11.31 28.91
N PRO A 458 -27.37 11.22 29.08
CA PRO A 458 -28.32 11.73 28.10
C PRO A 458 -28.73 13.19 28.33
N THR A 459 -29.16 13.81 27.23
CA THR A 459 -30.19 14.85 27.09
C THR A 459 -29.94 16.30 27.52
N THR A 460 -30.56 17.15 26.68
CA THR A 460 -30.90 18.59 26.78
C THR A 460 -29.84 19.50 26.15
N GLY A 461 -30.15 20.37 25.19
CA GLY A 461 -31.42 20.98 24.83
C GLY A 461 -31.15 22.48 24.68
N ALA A 462 -31.54 23.05 23.54
CA ALA A 462 -31.40 24.47 23.17
C ALA A 462 -29.96 24.93 22.86
N GLY A 463 -29.69 25.74 21.84
CA GLY A 463 -30.56 26.43 20.90
C GLY A 463 -29.75 27.49 20.15
N ALA A 464 -30.26 27.87 18.97
CA ALA A 464 -30.06 29.15 18.29
C ALA A 464 -28.62 29.55 17.91
N ALA A 465 -28.26 29.64 16.62
CA ALA A 465 -28.68 30.61 15.60
C ALA A 465 -27.60 31.68 15.35
N GLY A 466 -27.43 32.02 14.07
CA GLY A 466 -26.58 33.10 13.57
C GLY A 466 -25.18 32.60 13.19
N GLY A 467 -24.69 32.69 11.97
CA GLY A 467 -25.14 33.50 10.85
C GLY A 467 -23.92 33.83 10.00
N ARG A 468 -23.95 33.37 8.74
CA ARG A 468 -23.51 34.06 7.52
C ARG A 468 -22.29 35.01 7.63
N SER A 469 -21.17 34.69 6.99
CA SER A 469 -20.90 35.00 5.56
C SER A 469 -19.95 36.20 5.43
N GLY A 470 -18.86 36.04 4.66
CA GLY A 470 -18.19 37.17 4.02
C GLY A 470 -16.66 37.15 4.06
N CYS A 471 -16.05 36.39 3.16
CA CYS A 471 -14.83 36.85 2.45
C CYS A 471 -15.26 37.87 1.35
N PRO A 472 -14.37 38.49 0.54
CA PRO A 472 -12.93 38.83 0.71
C PRO A 472 -12.59 40.29 0.25
N ASP A 473 -11.29 40.59 0.32
CA ASP A 473 -10.47 41.35 -0.65
C ASP A 473 -10.30 42.89 -0.63
N ALA A 474 -9.00 43.21 -0.74
CA ALA A 474 -8.33 44.27 -1.50
C ALA A 474 -8.06 45.67 -0.89
N GLY A 475 -6.79 46.06 -1.01
CA GLY A 475 -6.27 47.45 -0.95
C GLY A 475 -4.76 47.43 -0.71
N ALA A 476 -3.92 47.48 -1.76
CA ALA A 476 -3.16 48.67 -2.21
C ALA A 476 -2.10 49.15 -1.19
N GLY A 477 -0.83 49.42 -1.46
CA GLY A 477 -0.09 49.76 -2.68
C GLY A 477 0.97 50.81 -2.28
N ALA A 478 2.21 50.71 -2.80
CA ALA A 478 3.33 51.68 -2.83
C ALA A 478 4.66 50.90 -2.60
N GLY A 479 5.76 51.07 -3.33
CA GLY A 479 6.21 52.11 -4.26
C GLY A 479 7.64 52.49 -3.88
N GLY A 480 8.59 52.39 -4.83
CA GLY A 480 9.82 53.21 -4.81
C GLY A 480 11.18 52.51 -4.72
N GLY A 481 11.81 52.27 -5.87
CA GLY A 481 12.98 53.04 -6.32
C GLY A 481 14.39 52.75 -5.77
N GLY A 482 15.33 52.47 -6.70
CA GLY A 482 16.61 53.20 -6.74
C GLY A 482 17.92 52.44 -6.45
N ARG A 483 18.58 51.99 -7.52
CA ARG A 483 20.06 51.83 -7.67
C ARG A 483 20.73 53.23 -7.86
N PRO A 484 22.07 53.47 -7.70
CA PRO A 484 23.19 52.81 -8.44
C PRO A 484 24.54 52.66 -7.66
N GLY A 485 25.48 51.78 -8.07
CA GLY A 485 26.75 52.08 -8.82
C GLY A 485 27.94 52.36 -7.87
N ALA A 486 29.23 52.07 -8.07
CA ALA A 486 30.08 51.30 -8.99
C ALA A 486 31.55 51.35 -8.44
N ALA A 487 32.40 50.42 -8.91
CA ALA A 487 33.88 50.52 -9.12
C ALA A 487 34.93 50.42 -7.97
N GLY A 488 35.91 49.51 -8.19
CA GLY A 488 37.35 49.83 -8.13
C GLY A 488 38.28 48.98 -7.25
N GLY A 489 39.24 48.25 -7.85
CA GLY A 489 40.50 47.87 -7.19
C GLY A 489 41.13 46.52 -7.58
N GLU A 490 42.05 46.53 -8.56
CA GLU A 490 42.95 45.44 -8.95
C GLU A 490 44.25 45.40 -8.11
N CYS A 491 44.91 44.22 -8.08
CA CYS A 491 46.36 43.90 -8.09
C CYS A 491 46.50 42.42 -7.65
N GLY A 492 47.23 41.47 -8.23
CA GLY A 492 48.25 41.43 -9.28
C GLY A 492 49.27 40.32 -8.95
N GLY A 493 49.51 39.37 -9.87
CA GLY A 493 50.63 38.40 -9.89
C GLY A 493 50.24 36.94 -9.58
N GLY A 494 50.65 35.88 -10.29
CA GLY A 494 51.55 35.71 -11.43
C GLY A 494 52.09 34.25 -11.45
N GLY A 495 52.13 33.62 -12.64
CA GLY A 495 52.81 32.32 -12.94
C GLY A 495 51.88 31.09 -13.02
N ARG A 496 51.54 30.46 -14.17
CA ARG A 496 52.32 29.79 -15.24
C ARG A 496 53.29 28.73 -14.66
N THR A 497 53.36 27.44 -15.04
CA THR A 497 53.12 26.70 -16.31
C THR A 497 53.10 25.16 -16.10
N SER A 498 52.37 24.46 -17.00
CA SER A 498 52.61 23.15 -17.68
C SER A 498 53.22 21.95 -16.92
N ALA A 499 52.57 20.78 -16.84
CA ALA A 499 52.36 19.72 -17.86
C ALA A 499 53.52 18.72 -18.04
N ALA A 500 53.15 17.44 -18.18
CA ALA A 500 53.86 16.21 -18.60
C ALA A 500 53.71 15.13 -17.52
N GLY A 501 53.46 13.84 -17.77
CA GLY A 501 53.54 13.04 -18.99
C GLY A 501 53.79 11.59 -18.54
N ALA A 502 53.11 10.63 -19.17
CA ALA A 502 53.11 9.21 -18.84
C ALA A 502 54.47 8.50 -18.98
N ALA A 503 54.64 7.32 -18.35
CA ALA A 503 55.00 6.05 -19.02
C ALA A 503 55.22 4.88 -18.03
N ALA A 504 55.07 3.67 -18.57
CA ALA A 504 54.98 2.36 -17.94
C ALA A 504 56.33 1.67 -17.62
N GLY A 505 56.25 0.54 -16.92
CA GLY A 505 57.31 -0.49 -16.85
C GLY A 505 56.99 -1.54 -15.78
N GLY A 506 56.70 -2.78 -16.20
CA GLY A 506 56.53 -3.93 -15.31
C GLY A 506 57.79 -4.78 -15.20
N GLU A 507 57.78 -5.77 -14.30
CA GLU A 507 58.30 -7.14 -14.52
C GLU A 507 58.11 -8.05 -13.28
N ARG A 508 57.83 -9.33 -13.57
CA ARG A 508 57.82 -10.57 -12.74
C ARG A 508 59.29 -11.04 -12.47
N PRO A 509 59.65 -12.21 -11.84
CA PRO A 509 58.98 -13.54 -11.71
C PRO A 509 59.36 -14.34 -10.39
N PRO A 510 59.40 -15.70 -10.30
CA PRO A 510 58.62 -16.86 -10.85
C PRO A 510 57.99 -17.77 -9.74
N GLU A 511 56.89 -18.55 -9.93
CA GLU A 511 56.72 -19.96 -10.45
C GLU A 511 57.40 -21.09 -9.60
N THR A 512 56.89 -22.31 -9.32
CA THR A 512 55.83 -23.22 -9.86
C THR A 512 55.59 -24.48 -8.96
N VAL A 513 54.62 -25.33 -9.39
CA VAL A 513 54.33 -26.79 -9.12
C VAL A 513 53.19 -27.02 -8.09
N ASP A 514 51.96 -27.43 -8.41
CA ASP A 514 51.31 -28.45 -9.30
C ASP A 514 51.08 -29.84 -8.66
N THR A 515 49.97 -30.46 -9.07
CA THR A 515 49.37 -31.79 -8.78
C THR A 515 48.47 -31.86 -7.53
N GLY A 516 47.25 -32.42 -7.54
CA GLY A 516 46.49 -33.16 -8.55
C GLY A 516 45.51 -34.11 -7.84
N GLY A 517 44.21 -34.02 -8.18
CA GLY A 517 43.26 -35.13 -8.31
C GLY A 517 42.95 -36.13 -7.15
N GLN A 518 41.68 -36.09 -6.73
CA GLN A 518 40.69 -37.15 -7.05
C GLN A 518 40.30 -38.24 -6.00
N ARG A 519 38.99 -38.21 -5.66
CA ARG A 519 38.01 -39.31 -5.42
C ARG A 519 37.87 -40.04 -4.06
N ARG A 520 36.58 -40.02 -3.63
CA ARG A 520 35.68 -41.10 -3.14
C ARG A 520 35.56 -41.38 -1.63
N SER A 521 34.30 -41.24 -1.17
CA SER A 521 33.65 -41.74 0.07
C SER A 521 33.78 -43.26 0.26
N PRO A 522 33.39 -43.86 1.42
CA PRO A 522 31.98 -44.08 1.76
C PRO A 522 31.60 -44.04 3.27
N ALA A 523 30.29 -44.18 3.51
CA ALA A 523 29.58 -44.25 4.78
C ALA A 523 29.85 -45.52 5.63
N VAL A 524 29.36 -45.55 6.89
CA VAL A 524 28.36 -46.53 7.43
C VAL A 524 28.10 -46.32 8.95
N ALA A 525 26.80 -46.34 9.30
CA ALA A 525 26.05 -46.72 10.52
C ALA A 525 26.73 -46.68 11.91
N GLY A 526 26.12 -46.12 12.97
CA GLY A 526 24.83 -46.46 13.61
C GLY A 526 25.13 -47.21 14.92
N GLY A 527 24.48 -47.09 16.08
CA GLY A 527 23.33 -46.38 16.64
C GLY A 527 23.06 -47.05 18.01
N ALA A 528 22.49 -46.37 19.00
CA ALA A 528 21.85 -47.04 20.14
C ALA A 528 20.91 -46.09 20.92
N ARG A 529 19.71 -46.63 21.18
CA ARG A 529 18.54 -46.07 21.88
C ARG A 529 18.65 -46.30 23.40
N ALA A 530 17.97 -45.48 24.22
CA ALA A 530 16.74 -45.84 24.96
C ALA A 530 16.49 -44.92 26.19
N ALA A 531 15.23 -44.46 26.30
CA ALA A 531 14.38 -44.16 27.48
C ALA A 531 14.89 -43.14 28.54
N ASP A 532 14.08 -42.30 29.20
CA ASP A 532 12.69 -42.47 29.61
C ASP A 532 12.02 -41.12 30.00
N GLU A 533 10.70 -41.18 30.19
CA GLU A 533 9.63 -40.18 30.30
C GLU A 533 9.63 -39.18 31.49
N GLY A 534 8.83 -38.10 31.39
CA GLY A 534 8.34 -37.33 32.55
C GLY A 534 7.83 -35.91 32.26
N ALA A 535 6.51 -35.72 32.25
CA ALA A 535 5.73 -34.56 31.81
C ALA A 535 5.74 -33.28 32.69
N ALA A 536 5.47 -32.12 32.04
CA ALA A 536 4.62 -30.97 32.43
C ALA A 536 5.20 -29.67 31.79
N GLY A 537 4.60 -29.05 30.78
CA GLY A 537 3.40 -28.21 30.93
C GLY A 537 3.77 -26.72 30.71
N ALA A 538 3.82 -26.25 29.46
CA ALA A 538 3.80 -24.83 29.14
C ALA A 538 3.20 -24.62 27.74
N VAL A 539 2.05 -23.96 27.72
CA VAL A 539 1.26 -23.61 26.54
C VAL A 539 2.10 -22.72 25.62
N ALA A 540 2.44 -23.21 24.43
CA ALA A 540 3.00 -22.42 23.36
C ALA A 540 1.95 -21.42 22.88
N GLY A 541 2.10 -20.16 23.30
CA GLY A 541 1.39 -19.03 22.73
C GLY A 541 1.67 -18.97 21.23
N ALA A 542 0.59 -18.96 20.45
CA ALA A 542 0.61 -18.78 19.01
C ALA A 542 1.55 -17.64 18.64
N SER A 543 2.64 -17.98 17.95
CA SER A 543 3.49 -17.00 17.29
C SER A 543 2.65 -16.31 16.23
N THR A 544 2.20 -15.11 16.54
CA THR A 544 1.57 -14.19 15.58
C THR A 544 2.52 -14.07 14.39
N PRO A 545 2.08 -14.35 13.15
CA PRO A 545 2.93 -14.17 11.99
C PRO A 545 3.35 -12.69 11.95
N GLY A 546 4.66 -12.45 11.89
CA GLY A 546 5.20 -11.10 11.75
C GLY A 546 4.60 -10.42 10.51
N PRO A 547 4.39 -9.10 10.54
CA PRO A 547 3.79 -8.39 9.42
C PRO A 547 4.67 -8.58 8.17
N THR A 548 4.16 -9.35 7.22
CA THR A 548 4.73 -9.49 5.87
C THR A 548 4.94 -8.09 5.30
N ALA A 549 6.17 -7.80 4.88
CA ALA A 549 6.47 -6.59 4.13
C ALA A 549 5.48 -6.47 2.95
N PRO A 550 4.83 -5.31 2.75
CA PRO A 550 3.96 -5.12 1.59
C PRO A 550 4.78 -5.29 0.29
N PRO A 551 4.20 -5.84 -0.78
CA PRO A 551 4.92 -6.06 -2.04
C PRO A 551 5.41 -4.74 -2.65
N ALA A 552 6.50 -4.81 -3.43
CA ALA A 552 7.28 -3.69 -3.99
C ALA A 552 6.55 -2.76 -5.01
N TRP A 553 5.21 -2.69 -4.99
CA TRP A 553 4.41 -1.81 -5.84
C TRP A 553 3.51 -0.85 -5.06
N VAL A 554 3.64 -0.76 -3.72
CA VAL A 554 2.90 0.19 -2.85
C VAL A 554 3.16 1.68 -3.18
N ALA A 555 3.96 1.98 -4.20
CA ALA A 555 4.05 3.27 -4.89
C ALA A 555 2.74 3.73 -5.61
N LEU A 556 1.56 3.17 -5.29
CA LEU A 556 0.27 3.52 -5.89
C LEU A 556 -0.35 4.83 -5.38
N ARG A 557 0.29 5.54 -4.44
CA ARG A 557 -0.27 6.81 -3.95
C ARG A 557 -0.39 7.89 -5.02
N ALA A 558 0.35 7.78 -6.12
CA ALA A 558 0.27 8.71 -7.26
C ALA A 558 -0.70 8.25 -8.36
N LEU A 559 -1.14 6.99 -8.35
CA LEU A 559 -2.05 6.48 -9.36
C LEU A 559 -3.50 6.86 -9.02
N PRO A 560 -4.36 7.09 -10.03
CA PRO A 560 -5.79 7.18 -9.81
C PRO A 560 -6.29 5.95 -9.04
N PRO A 561 -7.28 6.10 -8.13
CA PRO A 561 -7.80 5.01 -7.30
C PRO A 561 -8.02 3.71 -8.08
N CYS A 562 -7.41 2.62 -7.63
CA CYS A 562 -7.49 1.32 -8.26
C CYS A 562 -7.26 0.18 -7.27
N VAL A 563 -7.66 -1.02 -7.68
CA VAL A 563 -7.29 -2.29 -7.03
C VAL A 563 -6.06 -2.83 -7.74
N PRO A 564 -4.90 -2.83 -7.06
CA PRO A 564 -3.66 -3.29 -7.66
C PRO A 564 -3.50 -4.80 -7.66
N LEU A 565 -2.77 -5.29 -8.67
CA LEU A 565 -2.54 -6.70 -8.94
C LEU A 565 -1.05 -6.94 -9.24
N GLY A 566 -0.35 -7.59 -8.31
CA GLY A 566 1.06 -7.98 -8.46
C GLY A 566 1.27 -9.48 -8.28
N ASP A 567 2.45 -9.88 -7.83
CA ASP A 567 2.79 -11.27 -7.52
C ASP A 567 1.86 -11.87 -6.44
N LEU A 568 1.75 -13.19 -6.43
CA LEU A 568 0.98 -13.93 -5.44
C LEU A 568 1.60 -13.74 -4.05
N THR A 569 0.76 -13.73 -3.02
CA THR A 569 1.27 -13.88 -1.63
C THR A 569 1.95 -15.24 -1.47
N GLU A 570 2.82 -15.42 -0.47
CA GLU A 570 3.50 -16.72 -0.26
C GLU A 570 2.51 -17.89 -0.14
N GLU A 571 1.38 -17.66 0.56
CA GLU A 571 0.31 -18.64 0.72
C GLU A 571 -0.36 -18.99 -0.62
N GLU A 572 -0.76 -17.97 -1.39
CA GLU A 572 -1.36 -18.14 -2.71
C GLU A 572 -0.38 -18.83 -3.69
N ALA A 573 0.90 -18.47 -3.63
CA ALA A 573 1.95 -19.03 -4.47
C ALA A 573 2.19 -20.52 -4.17
N ARG A 574 2.24 -20.89 -2.88
CA ARG A 574 2.35 -22.29 -2.46
C ARG A 574 1.15 -23.12 -2.92
N GLN A 575 -0.07 -22.58 -2.82
CA GLN A 575 -1.27 -23.23 -3.35
C GLN A 575 -1.20 -23.38 -4.87
N ALA A 576 -0.72 -22.35 -5.59
CA ALA A 576 -0.57 -22.38 -7.04
C ALA A 576 0.45 -23.44 -7.48
N ARG A 577 1.63 -23.48 -6.85
CA ARG A 577 2.66 -24.50 -7.13
C ARG A 577 2.12 -25.92 -6.94
N ALA A 578 1.43 -26.17 -5.83
CA ALA A 578 0.81 -27.48 -5.56
C ALA A 578 -0.23 -27.85 -6.63
N ARG A 579 -1.10 -26.91 -7.02
CA ARG A 579 -2.16 -27.15 -8.00
C ARG A 579 -1.62 -27.34 -9.42
N TYR A 580 -0.58 -26.60 -9.77
CA TYR A 580 0.08 -26.64 -11.07
C TYR A 580 1.16 -27.71 -11.16
N ARG A 581 1.39 -28.47 -10.08
CA ARG A 581 2.43 -29.52 -9.98
C ARG A 581 3.83 -29.00 -10.31
N VAL A 582 4.12 -27.77 -9.91
CA VAL A 582 5.45 -27.17 -10.01
C VAL A 582 6.27 -27.59 -8.78
N PRO A 583 7.47 -28.19 -8.94
CA PRO A 583 8.30 -28.62 -7.81
C PRO A 583 8.72 -27.45 -6.91
N GLU A 584 8.75 -27.68 -5.59
CA GLU A 584 9.29 -26.69 -4.65
C GLU A 584 10.80 -26.48 -4.87
N GLY A 585 11.26 -25.23 -4.82
CA GLY A 585 12.65 -24.87 -5.09
C GLY A 585 13.07 -24.83 -6.57
N ALA A 586 12.18 -25.16 -7.51
CA ALA A 586 12.45 -25.09 -8.95
C ALA A 586 12.70 -23.66 -9.46
N LEU A 587 12.16 -22.65 -8.78
CA LEU A 587 12.28 -21.23 -9.11
C LEU A 587 13.02 -20.47 -8.01
N PRO A 588 13.73 -19.38 -8.32
CA PRO A 588 14.19 -18.43 -7.31
C PRO A 588 13.02 -17.74 -6.60
N GLU A 589 13.23 -17.25 -5.37
CA GLU A 589 12.16 -16.67 -4.55
C GLU A 589 11.44 -15.51 -5.26
N ALA A 590 12.20 -14.70 -6.02
CA ALA A 590 11.68 -13.59 -6.82
C ALA A 590 10.66 -14.05 -7.89
N ASP A 591 10.80 -15.25 -8.44
CA ASP A 591 9.95 -15.78 -9.50
C ASP A 591 8.93 -16.82 -9.01
N ALA A 592 9.16 -17.42 -7.84
CA ALA A 592 8.33 -18.48 -7.26
C ALA A 592 6.90 -18.02 -6.92
N ARG A 593 6.65 -16.70 -6.93
CA ARG A 593 5.36 -16.06 -6.68
C ARG A 593 4.73 -15.45 -7.94
N HIS A 594 5.44 -15.48 -9.08
CA HIS A 594 5.00 -14.80 -10.30
C HIS A 594 3.95 -15.62 -11.06
N PRO A 595 2.71 -15.11 -11.27
CA PRO A 595 1.60 -15.91 -11.80
C PRO A 595 1.84 -16.50 -13.19
N LEU A 596 2.38 -15.72 -14.14
CA LEU A 596 2.62 -16.20 -15.49
C LEU A 596 3.74 -17.25 -15.54
N THR A 597 4.86 -17.02 -14.85
CA THR A 597 5.99 -17.97 -14.77
C THR A 597 5.53 -19.31 -14.24
N LEU A 598 4.75 -19.34 -13.15
CA LEU A 598 4.21 -20.57 -12.58
C LEU A 598 3.32 -21.32 -13.58
N ARG A 599 2.49 -20.60 -14.34
CA ARG A 599 1.63 -21.20 -15.37
C ARG A 599 2.44 -21.77 -16.52
N LEU A 600 3.36 -21.01 -17.11
CA LEU A 600 4.16 -21.46 -18.25
C LEU A 600 5.07 -22.63 -17.87
N LEU A 601 5.69 -22.59 -16.69
CA LEU A 601 6.49 -23.71 -16.18
C LEU A 601 5.63 -24.97 -16.00
N SER A 602 4.38 -24.84 -15.54
CA SER A 602 3.48 -25.99 -15.43
C SER A 602 3.17 -26.66 -16.76
N GLU A 603 3.03 -25.87 -17.84
CA GLU A 603 2.83 -26.41 -19.19
C GLU A 603 4.08 -27.11 -19.72
N VAL A 604 5.26 -26.56 -19.43
CA VAL A 604 6.56 -27.18 -19.74
C VAL A 604 6.73 -28.51 -19.00
N CYS A 605 6.47 -28.53 -17.68
CA CYS A 605 6.54 -29.75 -16.87
C CYS A 605 5.53 -30.80 -17.34
N ALA A 606 4.30 -30.41 -17.68
CA ALA A 606 3.28 -31.34 -18.18
C ALA A 606 3.66 -31.99 -19.51
N ALA A 607 4.42 -31.29 -20.36
CA ALA A 607 4.91 -31.83 -21.63
C ALA A 607 6.11 -32.79 -21.48
N LEU A 608 6.75 -32.84 -20.30
CA LEU A 608 7.95 -33.64 -20.00
C LEU A 608 7.73 -34.60 -18.81
N PRO A 609 6.77 -35.56 -18.88
CA PRO A 609 6.53 -36.49 -17.78
C PRO A 609 7.75 -37.40 -17.53
N GLY A 610 8.29 -37.36 -16.31
CA GLY A 610 9.43 -38.19 -15.90
C GLY A 610 10.81 -37.59 -16.15
N ALA A 611 10.91 -36.30 -16.48
CA ALA A 611 12.17 -35.58 -16.44
C ALA A 611 12.74 -35.55 -15.00
N PRO A 612 14.08 -35.56 -14.82
CA PRO A 612 14.69 -35.39 -13.50
C PRO A 612 14.24 -34.08 -12.84
N GLU A 613 14.32 -34.00 -11.51
CA GLU A 613 13.99 -32.76 -10.79
C GLU A 613 14.71 -31.57 -11.45
N PRO A 614 13.97 -30.53 -11.85
CA PRO A 614 14.55 -29.42 -12.59
C PRO A 614 15.65 -28.76 -11.75
N VAL A 615 16.80 -28.54 -12.39
CA VAL A 615 17.77 -27.55 -11.91
C VAL A 615 17.01 -26.24 -11.69
N ARG A 616 17.35 -25.47 -10.65
CA ARG A 616 16.73 -24.17 -10.40
C ARG A 616 16.78 -23.31 -11.67
N VAL A 617 15.61 -22.98 -12.21
CA VAL A 617 15.46 -22.18 -13.44
C VAL A 617 14.95 -20.79 -13.12
N ASP A 618 15.42 -19.78 -13.86
CA ASP A 618 14.90 -18.42 -13.76
C ASP A 618 13.74 -18.15 -14.73
N ARG A 619 13.10 -16.98 -14.61
CA ARG A 619 11.99 -16.58 -15.49
C ARG A 619 12.33 -16.59 -16.98
N ASP A 620 13.53 -16.16 -17.36
CA ASP A 620 13.95 -16.11 -18.75
C ASP A 620 14.09 -17.52 -19.36
N GLU A 621 14.64 -18.45 -18.58
CA GLU A 621 14.74 -19.86 -18.94
C GLU A 621 13.35 -20.51 -19.08
N VAL A 622 12.39 -20.15 -18.23
CA VAL A 622 10.99 -20.58 -18.36
C VAL A 622 10.38 -20.07 -19.65
N PHE A 623 10.59 -18.79 -20.01
CA PHE A 623 10.08 -18.22 -21.27
C PHE A 623 10.71 -18.89 -22.50
N ALA A 624 12.02 -19.14 -22.47
CA ALA A 624 12.71 -19.86 -23.54
C ALA A 624 12.17 -21.30 -23.69
N ALA A 625 12.05 -22.04 -22.59
CA ALA A 625 11.55 -23.42 -22.60
C ALA A 625 10.09 -23.51 -23.07
N TYR A 626 9.24 -22.56 -22.67
CA TYR A 626 7.86 -22.47 -23.13
C TYR A 626 7.78 -22.14 -24.63
N LEU A 627 8.59 -21.19 -25.11
CA LEU A 627 8.65 -20.85 -26.53
C LEU A 627 9.08 -22.06 -27.38
N ASP A 628 10.08 -22.81 -26.94
CA ASP A 628 10.54 -24.04 -27.60
C ASP A 628 9.43 -25.10 -27.62
N LEU A 629 8.72 -25.30 -26.50
CA LEU A 629 7.58 -26.21 -26.42
C LEU A 629 6.47 -25.84 -27.42
N ILE A 630 6.08 -24.58 -27.48
CA ILE A 630 5.01 -24.13 -28.39
C ILE A 630 5.46 -24.25 -29.84
N CYS A 631 6.70 -23.88 -30.18
CA CYS A 631 7.24 -24.08 -31.52
C CYS A 631 7.25 -25.57 -31.92
N LEU A 632 7.55 -26.47 -30.98
CA LEU A 632 7.47 -27.91 -31.19
C LEU A 632 6.02 -28.38 -31.41
N ARG A 633 5.05 -27.92 -30.61
CA ARG A 633 3.63 -28.27 -30.77
C ARG A 633 3.07 -27.83 -32.13
N ILE A 634 3.37 -26.59 -32.53
CA ILE A 634 3.01 -26.07 -33.86
C ILE A 634 3.64 -26.95 -34.95
N ALA A 635 4.93 -27.30 -34.82
CA ALA A 635 5.60 -28.16 -35.78
C ALA A 635 5.01 -29.58 -35.84
N VAL A 636 4.60 -30.16 -34.71
CA VAL A 636 3.92 -31.46 -34.66
C VAL A 636 2.56 -31.40 -35.38
N ARG A 637 1.78 -30.33 -35.16
CA ARG A 637 0.49 -30.12 -35.83
C ARG A 637 0.65 -29.96 -37.34
N LEU A 638 1.64 -29.17 -37.77
CA LEU A 638 1.98 -29.03 -39.19
C LEU A 638 2.51 -30.33 -39.80
N ALA A 639 3.33 -31.08 -39.06
CA ALA A 639 3.87 -32.36 -39.52
C ALA A 639 2.76 -33.41 -39.70
N ALA A 640 1.76 -33.44 -38.81
CA ALA A 640 0.62 -34.35 -38.91
C ALA A 640 -0.20 -34.11 -40.18
N GLN A 641 -0.39 -32.84 -40.58
CA GLN A 641 -1.11 -32.47 -41.80
C GLN A 641 -0.30 -32.73 -43.08
N ASN A 642 1.03 -32.71 -43.00
CA ASN A 642 1.94 -32.82 -44.16
C ASN A 642 2.72 -34.16 -44.22
N GLY A 643 2.41 -35.13 -43.36
CA GLY A 643 3.01 -36.48 -43.39
C GLY A 643 4.49 -36.57 -42.95
N LEU A 644 4.99 -35.60 -42.18
CA LEU A 644 6.41 -35.54 -41.77
C LEU A 644 6.64 -36.27 -40.43
N ARG A 645 7.78 -36.94 -40.25
CA ARG A 645 8.12 -37.68 -39.01
C ARG A 645 9.59 -37.51 -38.59
N GLY A 646 9.87 -37.75 -37.31
CA GLY A 646 11.23 -37.81 -36.77
C GLY A 646 12.00 -36.48 -36.86
N THR A 647 13.25 -36.52 -37.37
CA THR A 647 14.14 -35.35 -37.44
C THR A 647 13.59 -34.20 -38.29
N ALA A 648 12.68 -34.48 -39.23
CA ALA A 648 11.97 -33.45 -40.01
C ALA A 648 11.11 -32.54 -39.11
N VAL A 649 10.51 -33.07 -38.04
CA VAL A 649 9.71 -32.28 -37.09
C VAL A 649 10.59 -31.32 -36.30
N ARG A 650 11.79 -31.74 -35.89
CA ARG A 650 12.75 -30.86 -35.19
C ARG A 650 13.23 -29.72 -36.09
N ARG A 651 13.53 -30.01 -37.36
CA ARG A 651 13.88 -28.96 -38.34
C ARG A 651 12.72 -28.01 -38.59
N LEU A 652 11.48 -28.52 -38.61
CA LEU A 652 10.28 -27.69 -38.73
C LEU A 652 10.08 -26.80 -37.50
N ALA A 653 10.30 -27.32 -36.28
CA ALA A 653 10.25 -26.53 -35.05
C ALA A 653 11.25 -25.35 -35.08
N ALA A 654 12.48 -25.58 -35.54
CA ALA A 654 13.46 -24.51 -35.72
C ALA A 654 13.02 -23.45 -36.75
N LYS A 655 12.33 -23.87 -37.83
CA LYS A 655 11.73 -22.93 -38.81
C LYS A 655 10.58 -22.14 -38.21
N VAL A 656 9.72 -22.79 -37.42
CA VAL A 656 8.64 -22.13 -36.68
C VAL A 656 9.21 -21.09 -35.73
N ALA A 657 10.21 -21.45 -34.92
CA ALA A 657 10.91 -20.51 -34.05
C ALA A 657 11.46 -19.32 -34.85
N GLY A 658 12.12 -19.56 -35.98
CA GLY A 658 12.60 -18.48 -36.86
C GLY A 658 11.49 -17.53 -37.35
N GLN A 659 10.30 -18.05 -37.69
CA GLN A 659 9.14 -17.23 -38.05
C GLN A 659 8.55 -16.49 -36.83
N VAL A 660 8.57 -17.09 -35.65
CA VAL A 660 8.11 -16.43 -34.42
C VAL A 660 9.01 -15.26 -34.02
N HIS A 661 10.34 -15.41 -34.15
CA HIS A 661 11.27 -14.28 -33.97
C HIS A 661 11.07 -13.19 -35.04
N GLU A 662 10.72 -13.56 -36.27
CA GLU A 662 10.37 -12.58 -37.32
C GLU A 662 9.05 -11.85 -37.02
N ALA A 663 8.04 -12.56 -36.51
CA ALA A 663 6.80 -11.98 -36.02
C ALA A 663 7.06 -10.97 -34.89
N ALA A 664 7.93 -11.31 -33.93
CA ALA A 664 8.32 -10.40 -32.86
C ALA A 664 9.03 -9.15 -33.39
N ARG A 665 9.96 -9.29 -34.36
CA ARG A 665 10.61 -8.16 -35.04
C ARG A 665 9.62 -7.22 -35.72
N ARG A 666 8.69 -7.76 -36.50
CA ARG A 666 7.69 -6.95 -37.21
C ARG A 666 6.69 -6.29 -36.27
N SER A 667 6.41 -6.93 -35.13
CA SER A 667 5.61 -6.34 -34.06
C SER A 667 6.28 -5.12 -33.40
N LEU A 668 7.56 -4.82 -33.67
CA LEU A 668 8.21 -3.59 -33.19
C LEU A 668 8.08 -2.42 -34.16
N ALA A 669 7.62 -2.65 -35.39
CA ALA A 669 7.34 -1.57 -36.33
C ALA A 669 6.26 -0.62 -35.76
N PRO A 670 6.15 0.64 -36.23
CA PRO A 670 5.25 1.62 -35.65
C PRO A 670 3.78 1.18 -35.68
N GLY A 671 3.30 0.56 -34.59
CA GLY A 671 1.93 0.07 -34.50
C GLY A 671 1.71 -0.94 -33.38
N ARG A 672 1.16 -0.50 -32.24
CA ARG A 672 0.48 -1.27 -31.15
C ARG A 672 1.13 -2.56 -30.63
N GLY A 673 2.36 -2.83 -31.05
CA GLY A 673 3.01 -4.14 -31.11
C GLY A 673 2.11 -5.35 -31.33
N ALA A 674 1.40 -5.29 -32.44
CA ALA A 674 0.66 -6.38 -33.06
C ALA A 674 1.03 -6.43 -34.56
N LEU A 675 0.87 -7.58 -35.18
CA LEU A 675 1.00 -7.74 -36.63
C LEU A 675 -0.31 -7.36 -37.29
N ASP A 676 -0.27 -6.55 -38.35
CA ASP A 676 -1.46 -6.42 -39.18
C ASP A 676 -1.77 -7.73 -39.93
N ARG A 677 -2.93 -7.82 -40.56
CA ARG A 677 -3.35 -9.04 -41.28
C ARG A 677 -2.38 -9.43 -42.39
N THR A 678 -1.81 -8.46 -43.09
CA THR A 678 -0.91 -8.68 -44.22
C THR A 678 0.47 -9.13 -43.75
N GLU A 679 0.98 -8.53 -42.68
CA GLU A 679 2.23 -8.91 -42.03
C GLU A 679 2.12 -10.31 -41.43
N PHE A 680 1.03 -10.61 -40.72
CA PHE A 680 0.75 -11.94 -40.20
C PHE A 680 0.74 -12.98 -41.30
N GLU A 681 0.00 -12.77 -42.39
CA GLU A 681 -0.07 -13.72 -43.51
C GLU A 681 1.29 -13.92 -44.19
N SER A 682 2.12 -12.88 -44.24
CA SER A 682 3.46 -12.98 -44.83
C SER A 682 4.44 -13.82 -43.99
N VAL A 683 4.26 -13.86 -42.66
CA VAL A 683 5.06 -14.67 -41.74
C VAL A 683 4.46 -16.07 -41.56
N PHE A 684 3.13 -16.15 -41.48
CA PHE A 684 2.34 -17.36 -41.32
C PHE A 684 1.26 -17.46 -42.40
N PRO A 685 1.57 -18.10 -43.55
CA PRO A 685 0.62 -18.17 -44.66
C PRO A 685 -0.65 -18.96 -44.35
N TRP A 686 -1.79 -18.49 -44.83
CA TRP A 686 -3.05 -19.26 -44.87
C TRP A 686 -3.01 -20.36 -45.93
N GLY A 687 -2.36 -20.09 -47.06
CA GLY A 687 -2.18 -21.00 -48.19
C GLY A 687 -0.90 -21.82 -48.12
N GLN A 688 -0.31 -22.10 -49.29
CA GLN A 688 0.93 -22.85 -49.39
C GLN A 688 2.12 -22.01 -48.91
N ALA A 689 2.89 -22.54 -47.97
CA ALA A 689 4.08 -21.85 -47.46
C ALA A 689 5.22 -21.84 -48.51
N PRO A 690 6.05 -20.79 -48.54
CA PRO A 690 7.24 -20.74 -49.40
C PRO A 690 8.17 -21.95 -49.23
N ALA A 691 8.90 -22.32 -50.28
CA ALA A 691 9.83 -23.46 -50.27
C ALA A 691 10.86 -23.39 -49.12
N ARG A 692 11.33 -22.19 -48.74
CA ARG A 692 12.21 -21.97 -47.57
C ARG A 692 11.62 -22.51 -46.26
N LEU A 693 10.30 -22.44 -46.11
CA LEU A 693 9.56 -22.96 -44.94
C LEU A 693 9.21 -24.44 -45.06
N GLY A 694 9.42 -25.06 -46.23
CA GLY A 694 9.15 -26.48 -46.47
C GLY A 694 7.87 -26.78 -47.27
N GLY A 695 7.21 -25.76 -47.86
CA GLY A 695 6.20 -25.97 -48.91
C GLY A 695 4.81 -26.47 -48.49
N GLY A 696 4.56 -26.73 -47.19
CA GLY A 696 3.27 -27.22 -46.67
C GLY A 696 2.23 -26.14 -46.41
N THR A 697 0.97 -26.53 -46.16
CA THR A 697 -0.15 -25.64 -45.81
C THR A 697 -0.45 -25.67 -44.31
N GLY A 698 -1.28 -24.72 -43.83
CA GLY A 698 -1.83 -24.75 -42.46
C GLY A 698 -1.05 -23.97 -41.40
N TRP A 699 -0.07 -23.14 -41.77
CA TRP A 699 0.76 -22.37 -40.83
C TRP A 699 -0.05 -21.42 -39.94
N ALA A 700 -0.88 -20.55 -40.54
CA ALA A 700 -1.76 -19.65 -39.79
C ALA A 700 -2.65 -20.41 -38.81
N THR A 701 -3.34 -21.45 -39.27
CA THR A 701 -4.25 -22.26 -38.45
C THR A 701 -3.51 -22.95 -37.30
N ALA A 702 -2.31 -23.48 -37.54
CA ALA A 702 -1.54 -24.16 -36.51
C ALA A 702 -1.09 -23.21 -35.38
N VAL A 703 -0.62 -22.01 -35.73
CA VAL A 703 -0.17 -21.00 -34.76
C VAL A 703 -1.34 -20.48 -33.90
N LEU A 704 -2.48 -20.19 -34.53
CA LEU A 704 -3.69 -19.73 -33.84
C LEU A 704 -4.28 -20.84 -32.94
N ALA A 705 -4.24 -22.09 -33.41
CA ALA A 705 -4.77 -23.22 -32.65
C ALA A 705 -3.88 -23.65 -31.47
N GLU A 706 -2.58 -23.30 -31.47
CA GLU A 706 -1.70 -23.46 -30.30
C GLU A 706 -1.70 -22.20 -29.40
N GLY A 707 -2.45 -21.16 -29.76
CA GLY A 707 -2.66 -19.98 -28.92
C GLY A 707 -1.42 -19.10 -28.74
N LEU A 708 -0.38 -19.24 -29.57
CA LEU A 708 0.80 -18.36 -29.50
C LEU A 708 0.45 -16.92 -29.89
N LEU A 709 -0.29 -16.79 -30.99
CA LEU A 709 -0.87 -15.54 -31.47
C LEU A 709 -2.39 -15.64 -31.38
N VAL A 710 -3.03 -14.53 -31.04
CA VAL A 710 -4.48 -14.37 -30.95
C VAL A 710 -4.94 -13.19 -31.80
N PRO A 711 -6.16 -13.23 -32.37
CA PRO A 711 -6.75 -12.08 -33.05
C PRO A 711 -6.85 -10.88 -32.10
N ALA A 712 -6.44 -9.70 -32.57
CA ALA A 712 -6.58 -8.43 -31.87
C ALA A 712 -6.98 -7.33 -32.86
N GLY A 713 -8.26 -6.95 -32.83
CA GLY A 713 -8.84 -5.98 -33.75
C GLY A 713 -8.73 -6.46 -35.21
N ASN A 714 -8.00 -5.71 -36.04
CA ASN A 714 -7.78 -6.05 -37.45
C ASN A 714 -6.50 -6.86 -37.70
N GLY A 715 -5.79 -7.26 -36.64
CA GLY A 715 -4.50 -7.94 -36.70
C GLY A 715 -4.36 -9.08 -35.69
N TYR A 716 -3.12 -9.41 -35.34
CA TYR A 716 -2.75 -10.52 -34.47
C TYR A 716 -1.65 -10.11 -33.48
N ARG A 717 -1.75 -10.57 -32.24
CA ARG A 717 -0.75 -10.31 -31.20
C ARG A 717 -0.37 -11.57 -30.45
N PHE A 718 0.74 -11.54 -29.73
CA PHE A 718 1.09 -12.60 -28.79
C PHE A 718 0.04 -12.69 -27.67
N ALA A 719 -0.32 -13.92 -27.29
CA ALA A 719 -1.34 -14.15 -26.27
C ALA A 719 -0.91 -13.63 -24.89
N HIS A 720 0.36 -13.81 -24.55
CA HIS A 720 0.96 -13.35 -23.30
C HIS A 720 1.82 -12.11 -23.55
N GLU A 721 1.41 -10.99 -22.97
CA GLU A 721 2.08 -9.69 -23.12
C GLU A 721 3.54 -9.71 -22.61
N GLU A 722 3.80 -10.23 -21.41
CA GLU A 722 5.17 -10.27 -20.86
C GLU A 722 6.12 -11.14 -21.69
N LEU A 723 5.63 -12.29 -22.20
CA LEU A 723 6.39 -13.14 -23.12
C LEU A 723 6.67 -12.41 -24.45
N ALA A 724 5.70 -11.62 -24.93
CA ALA A 724 5.85 -10.79 -26.11
C ALA A 724 6.92 -9.73 -25.91
N ASP A 725 6.86 -9.01 -24.79
CA ASP A 725 7.82 -7.97 -24.43
C ASP A 725 9.23 -8.52 -24.29
N TRP A 726 9.36 -9.69 -23.65
CA TRP A 726 10.63 -10.42 -23.56
C TRP A 726 11.21 -10.75 -24.94
N LEU A 727 10.40 -11.38 -25.80
CA LEU A 727 10.84 -11.81 -27.13
C LEU A 727 11.14 -10.62 -28.05
N GLN A 728 10.35 -9.55 -27.95
CA GLN A 728 10.53 -8.33 -28.72
C GLN A 728 11.76 -7.54 -28.24
N GLY A 729 12.01 -7.48 -26.93
CA GLY A 729 13.19 -6.83 -26.37
C GLY A 729 14.51 -7.39 -26.91
N ILE A 730 14.55 -8.68 -27.29
CA ILE A 730 15.71 -9.31 -27.94
C ILE A 730 16.05 -8.65 -29.29
N HIS A 731 15.04 -8.16 -30.03
CA HIS A 731 15.23 -7.60 -31.37
C HIS A 731 15.12 -6.08 -31.44
N LEU A 732 14.84 -5.40 -30.32
CA LEU A 732 14.71 -3.95 -30.29
C LEU A 732 16.09 -3.29 -30.49
N ASP A 733 16.17 -2.35 -31.42
CA ASP A 733 17.30 -1.41 -31.49
C ASP A 733 17.20 -0.42 -30.32
N LEU A 734 17.85 -0.78 -29.21
CA LEU A 734 17.80 -0.02 -27.96
C LEU A 734 18.35 1.40 -28.12
N ASP A 735 19.43 1.58 -28.89
CA ASP A 735 20.06 2.89 -29.04
C ASP A 735 19.17 3.84 -29.86
N GLN A 736 18.57 3.33 -30.94
CA GLN A 736 17.58 4.10 -31.70
C GLN A 736 16.34 4.41 -30.86
N ALA A 737 15.84 3.44 -30.10
CA ALA A 737 14.67 3.61 -29.24
C ALA A 737 14.93 4.67 -28.15
N LEU A 738 16.02 4.57 -27.39
CA LEU A 738 16.37 5.55 -26.36
C LEU A 738 16.61 6.95 -26.96
N GLY A 739 17.28 7.03 -28.11
CA GLY A 739 17.45 8.28 -28.84
C GLY A 739 16.12 8.95 -29.21
N ALA A 740 15.11 8.17 -29.59
CA ALA A 740 13.81 8.69 -29.97
C ALA A 740 12.90 9.03 -28.77
N LEU A 741 12.99 8.25 -27.68
CA LEU A 741 12.10 8.37 -26.51
C LEU A 741 12.61 9.37 -25.46
N VAL A 742 13.93 9.50 -25.31
CA VAL A 742 14.57 10.26 -24.22
C VAL A 742 15.12 11.61 -24.71
N HIS A 743 15.60 11.68 -25.94
CA HIS A 743 16.35 12.85 -26.44
C HIS A 743 15.59 13.73 -27.45
N ARG A 744 14.35 13.40 -27.84
CA ARG A 744 13.50 14.29 -28.66
C ARG A 744 12.50 15.05 -27.80
N GLY A 745 12.82 16.30 -27.50
CA GLY A 745 11.88 17.29 -26.95
C GLY A 745 11.51 18.35 -28.01
N ALA A 746 10.40 18.15 -28.73
CA ALA A 746 9.64 19.22 -29.37
C ALA A 746 8.20 18.74 -29.68
N PRO A 747 7.15 19.42 -29.20
CA PRO A 747 5.79 19.09 -29.56
C PRO A 747 5.50 19.61 -30.97
N GLY A 748 5.20 18.71 -31.91
CA GLY A 748 4.70 19.10 -33.22
C GLY A 748 4.92 18.06 -34.32
N VAL A 749 3.80 17.56 -34.86
CA VAL A 749 3.62 16.94 -36.19
C VAL A 749 3.77 15.42 -36.33
N HIS A 750 4.39 14.67 -35.40
CA HIS A 750 4.45 13.19 -35.52
C HIS A 750 4.08 12.44 -34.24
N PRO A 751 3.26 11.36 -34.32
CA PRO A 751 2.91 10.54 -33.16
C PRO A 751 4.18 9.92 -32.56
N ALA A 752 4.22 9.80 -31.22
CA ALA A 752 5.33 9.19 -30.51
C ALA A 752 5.66 7.79 -31.11
N PRO A 753 6.94 7.45 -31.28
CA PRO A 753 7.34 6.21 -31.95
C PRO A 753 6.91 4.95 -31.18
N VAL A 754 6.76 5.06 -29.85
CA VAL A 754 6.27 3.99 -28.97
C VAL A 754 5.38 4.62 -27.87
N PRO A 755 4.14 4.15 -27.65
CA PRO A 755 3.28 4.65 -26.57
C PRO A 755 3.73 4.14 -25.19
N HIS A 756 3.41 4.86 -24.12
CA HIS A 756 3.84 4.55 -22.74
C HIS A 756 3.51 3.12 -22.27
N HIS A 757 2.34 2.59 -22.66
CA HIS A 757 1.94 1.21 -22.33
C HIS A 757 2.80 0.13 -23.01
N ARG A 758 3.72 0.50 -23.93
CA ARG A 758 4.67 -0.40 -24.59
C ARG A 758 6.11 -0.18 -24.08
N ILE A 759 6.24 0.14 -22.80
CA ILE A 759 7.54 0.22 -22.13
C ILE A 759 8.23 -1.14 -22.00
N GLY A 760 7.46 -2.23 -21.91
CA GLY A 760 7.95 -3.59 -21.67
C GLY A 760 9.11 -4.05 -22.57
N PRO A 761 9.02 -3.95 -23.91
CA PRO A 761 10.12 -4.35 -24.79
C PRO A 761 11.40 -3.54 -24.57
N VAL A 762 11.30 -2.26 -24.21
CA VAL A 762 12.45 -1.40 -23.91
C VAL A 762 13.12 -1.85 -22.61
N VAL A 763 12.33 -2.12 -21.56
CA VAL A 763 12.82 -2.67 -20.29
C VAL A 763 13.51 -4.01 -20.53
N GLN A 764 12.89 -4.90 -21.29
CA GLN A 764 13.44 -6.23 -21.61
C GLN A 764 14.73 -6.12 -22.43
N ALA A 765 14.82 -5.19 -23.38
CA ALA A 765 16.06 -4.91 -24.11
C ALA A 765 17.20 -4.44 -23.19
N MET A 766 16.91 -3.61 -22.19
CA MET A 766 17.90 -3.17 -21.19
C MET A 766 18.35 -4.32 -20.27
N LEU A 767 17.42 -5.18 -19.82
CA LEU A 767 17.74 -6.37 -19.04
C LEU A 767 18.55 -7.40 -19.87
N HIS A 768 18.22 -7.54 -21.16
CA HIS A 768 18.97 -8.36 -22.10
C HIS A 768 20.40 -7.83 -22.31
N LEU A 769 20.57 -6.50 -22.41
CA LEU A 769 21.88 -5.85 -22.49
C LEU A 769 22.78 -6.22 -21.29
N ALA A 770 22.24 -6.18 -20.07
CA ALA A 770 22.99 -6.54 -18.86
C ALA A 770 23.48 -7.98 -18.89
N ARG A 771 22.61 -8.91 -19.32
CA ARG A 771 22.91 -10.35 -19.36
C ARG A 771 23.95 -10.71 -20.43
N HIS A 772 23.83 -10.16 -21.64
CA HIS A 772 24.65 -10.58 -22.77
C HIS A 772 25.88 -9.71 -23.04
N ARG A 773 25.85 -8.43 -22.67
CA ARG A 773 26.97 -7.48 -22.85
C ARG A 773 27.62 -7.07 -21.52
N GLY A 774 27.05 -7.46 -20.39
CA GLY A 774 27.59 -7.21 -19.05
C GLY A 774 27.19 -5.86 -18.45
N SER A 775 27.44 -5.73 -17.15
CA SER A 775 26.97 -4.60 -16.33
C SER A 775 27.47 -3.23 -16.77
N ARG A 776 28.69 -3.11 -17.31
CA ARG A 776 29.25 -1.82 -17.77
C ARG A 776 28.42 -1.15 -18.86
N HIS A 777 27.89 -1.93 -19.82
CA HIS A 777 27.08 -1.40 -20.91
C HIS A 777 25.73 -0.90 -20.42
N LEU A 778 25.08 -1.64 -19.51
CA LEU A 778 23.85 -1.18 -18.88
C LEU A 778 24.10 0.06 -18.00
N ALA A 779 25.18 0.09 -17.22
CA ALA A 779 25.53 1.23 -16.37
C ALA A 779 25.67 2.54 -17.17
N ALA A 780 26.29 2.49 -18.36
CA ALA A 780 26.39 3.64 -19.25
C ALA A 780 25.01 4.16 -19.67
N ARG A 781 24.10 3.26 -20.10
CA ARG A 781 22.74 3.63 -20.51
C ARG A 781 21.89 4.13 -19.35
N LEU A 782 21.99 3.53 -18.16
CA LEU A 782 21.32 4.05 -16.96
C LEU A 782 21.85 5.45 -16.59
N GLY A 783 23.15 5.69 -16.73
CA GLY A 783 23.74 7.02 -16.57
C GLY A 783 23.21 8.05 -17.58
N ASP A 784 22.98 7.65 -18.84
CA ASP A 784 22.33 8.49 -19.86
C ASP A 784 20.90 8.86 -19.45
N LEU A 785 20.13 7.93 -18.88
CA LEU A 785 18.78 8.18 -18.37
C LEU A 785 18.79 9.14 -17.17
N VAL A 786 19.71 8.98 -16.21
CA VAL A 786 19.82 9.92 -15.08
C VAL A 786 20.16 11.34 -15.58
N ARG A 787 21.03 11.47 -16.59
CA ARG A 787 21.33 12.77 -17.21
C ARG A 787 20.13 13.36 -17.95
N ALA A 788 19.34 12.54 -18.62
CA ALA A 788 18.11 12.99 -19.27
C ALA A 788 17.08 13.49 -18.24
N LEU A 789 16.94 12.79 -17.12
CA LEU A 789 16.06 13.19 -16.02
C LEU A 789 16.56 14.48 -15.33
N GLU A 790 17.87 14.71 -15.30
CA GLU A 790 18.44 15.99 -14.86
C GLU A 790 18.05 17.15 -15.79
N ALA A 791 18.08 16.91 -17.11
CA ALA A 791 17.69 17.90 -18.11
C ALA A 791 16.17 18.18 -18.09
N ASP A 792 15.36 17.15 -17.91
CA ASP A 792 13.90 17.22 -17.79
C ASP A 792 13.39 16.28 -16.68
N PRO A 793 13.14 16.80 -15.46
CA PRO A 793 12.61 15.99 -14.36
C PRO A 793 11.21 15.44 -14.58
N HIS A 794 10.50 15.89 -15.61
CA HIS A 794 9.19 15.37 -16.01
C HIS A 794 9.31 14.30 -17.12
N SER A 795 10.53 13.87 -17.46
CA SER A 795 10.75 12.82 -18.44
C SER A 795 10.23 11.47 -17.92
N TRP A 796 9.00 11.14 -18.35
CA TRP A 796 8.32 9.89 -18.00
C TRP A 796 9.17 8.67 -18.37
N TRP A 797 9.75 8.63 -19.57
CA TRP A 797 10.58 7.51 -20.03
C TRP A 797 11.84 7.33 -19.19
N ALA A 798 12.55 8.41 -18.85
CA ALA A 798 13.76 8.29 -18.05
C ALA A 798 13.46 7.79 -16.64
N ALA A 799 12.45 8.35 -15.97
CA ALA A 799 12.04 7.94 -14.64
C ALA A 799 11.55 6.48 -14.61
N ARG A 800 10.64 6.11 -15.54
CA ARG A 800 10.07 4.76 -15.59
C ARG A 800 11.06 3.70 -15.99
N LEU A 801 11.95 3.92 -16.96
CA LEU A 801 12.96 2.94 -17.32
C LEU A 801 13.95 2.68 -16.17
N LEU A 802 14.36 3.71 -15.43
CA LEU A 802 15.17 3.54 -14.22
C LEU A 802 14.41 2.76 -13.14
N GLY A 803 13.16 3.14 -12.88
CA GLY A 803 12.27 2.51 -11.89
C GLY A 803 11.96 1.04 -12.18
N GLU A 804 11.88 0.65 -13.45
CA GLU A 804 11.49 -0.70 -13.89
C GLU A 804 12.69 -1.64 -14.12
N VAL A 805 13.87 -1.12 -14.48
CA VAL A 805 15.06 -1.93 -14.79
C VAL A 805 15.88 -2.22 -13.52
N LEU A 806 16.13 -1.22 -12.67
CA LEU A 806 17.01 -1.35 -11.50
C LEU A 806 16.52 -2.38 -10.45
N PRO A 807 15.21 -2.51 -10.16
CA PRO A 807 14.73 -3.55 -9.24
C PRO A 807 14.72 -4.96 -9.86
N ARG A 808 14.79 -5.08 -11.19
CA ARG A 808 14.71 -6.37 -11.91
C ARG A 808 16.07 -6.98 -12.25
N VAL A 809 17.18 -6.25 -12.07
CA VAL A 809 18.50 -6.85 -12.18
C VAL A 809 18.79 -7.74 -10.96
N PRO A 810 19.38 -8.93 -11.14
CA PRO A 810 19.60 -9.87 -10.03
C PRO A 810 20.64 -9.36 -9.01
N ASP A 811 21.58 -8.52 -9.45
CA ASP A 811 22.54 -7.81 -8.61
C ASP A 811 22.66 -6.37 -9.10
N ALA A 812 22.28 -5.42 -8.24
CA ALA A 812 22.34 -4.00 -8.54
C ALA A 812 23.65 -3.34 -8.08
N SER A 813 24.54 -4.08 -7.39
CA SER A 813 25.83 -3.57 -6.88
C SER A 813 26.72 -2.93 -7.95
N PRO A 814 26.83 -3.48 -9.19
CA PRO A 814 27.63 -2.86 -10.25
C PRO A 814 27.17 -1.46 -10.68
N TYR A 815 25.94 -1.07 -10.31
CA TYR A 815 25.33 0.21 -10.69
C TYR A 815 25.36 1.23 -9.54
N THR A 816 26.13 0.97 -8.47
CA THR A 816 26.20 1.82 -7.27
C THR A 816 26.47 3.30 -7.58
N ASP A 817 27.35 3.60 -8.53
CA ASP A 817 27.66 5.00 -8.88
C ASP A 817 26.48 5.71 -9.56
N VAL A 818 25.71 4.99 -10.38
CA VAL A 818 24.48 5.50 -10.98
C VAL A 818 23.40 5.71 -9.91
N LEU A 819 23.28 4.77 -8.97
CA LEU A 819 22.34 4.86 -7.84
C LEU A 819 22.68 6.05 -6.92
N ARG A 820 23.96 6.27 -6.62
CA ARG A 820 24.42 7.44 -5.85
C ARG A 820 24.12 8.73 -6.57
N LEU A 821 24.39 8.80 -7.88
CA LEU A 821 24.06 9.98 -8.69
C LEU A 821 22.56 10.27 -8.63
N LEU A 822 21.72 9.27 -8.84
CA LEU A 822 20.26 9.43 -8.78
C LEU A 822 19.79 9.89 -7.39
N ALA A 823 20.32 9.29 -6.31
CA ALA A 823 20.01 9.67 -4.94
C ALA A 823 20.38 11.14 -4.64
N ASP A 824 21.58 11.56 -5.06
CA ASP A 824 22.06 12.93 -4.89
C ASP A 824 21.17 13.93 -5.69
N ARG A 825 20.67 13.54 -6.87
CA ARG A 825 19.74 14.38 -7.66
C ARG A 825 18.37 14.52 -7.02
N ILE A 826 17.81 13.46 -6.47
CA ILE A 826 16.54 13.50 -5.74
C ILE A 826 16.65 14.43 -4.52
N ALA A 827 17.73 14.30 -3.74
CA ALA A 827 18.02 15.20 -2.63
C ALA A 827 18.16 16.65 -3.09
N ALA A 828 18.88 16.90 -4.19
CA ALA A 828 19.04 18.24 -4.74
C ALA A 828 17.72 18.87 -5.22
N TRP A 829 16.85 18.12 -5.91
CA TRP A 829 15.54 18.63 -6.34
C TRP A 829 14.66 19.00 -5.16
N ARG A 830 14.53 18.11 -4.16
CA ARG A 830 13.74 18.37 -2.96
C ARG A 830 14.30 19.53 -2.14
N GLY A 831 15.63 19.61 -2.00
CA GLY A 831 16.30 20.74 -1.36
C GLY A 831 16.06 22.08 -2.07
N ALA A 832 15.84 22.07 -3.38
CA ALA A 832 15.47 23.24 -4.17
C ALA A 832 13.94 23.49 -4.23
N GLY A 833 13.12 22.75 -3.46
CA GLY A 833 11.67 22.87 -3.48
C GLY A 833 11.00 22.34 -4.76
N ARG A 834 11.72 21.59 -5.59
CA ARG A 834 11.20 20.97 -6.82
C ARG A 834 10.64 19.58 -6.51
N PRO A 835 9.54 19.16 -7.15
CA PRO A 835 9.06 17.78 -7.03
C PRO A 835 10.10 16.83 -7.65
N ALA A 836 10.44 15.78 -6.91
CA ALA A 836 11.19 14.65 -7.44
C ALA A 836 10.20 13.62 -8.05
N PRO A 837 10.63 12.81 -9.02
CA PRO A 837 9.81 11.74 -9.56
C PRO A 837 9.38 10.78 -8.44
N TRP A 838 8.09 10.45 -8.41
CA TRP A 838 7.47 9.69 -7.32
C TRP A 838 7.87 8.20 -7.35
N GLU A 839 8.38 7.72 -8.48
CA GLU A 839 8.88 6.36 -8.69
C GLU A 839 10.01 6.00 -7.70
N PHE A 840 10.78 7.00 -7.24
CA PHE A 840 11.98 6.80 -6.43
C PHE A 840 11.74 6.95 -4.93
N GLY A 841 10.56 6.57 -4.43
CA GLY A 841 10.24 6.56 -3.00
C GLY A 841 11.01 5.50 -2.19
N PRO A 842 10.84 5.46 -0.85
CA PRO A 842 11.64 4.59 0.02
C PRO A 842 11.53 3.08 -0.31
N ASP A 843 10.39 2.63 -0.82
CA ASP A 843 10.17 1.23 -1.19
C ASP A 843 10.98 0.82 -2.43
N PHE A 844 11.19 1.73 -3.39
CA PHE A 844 12.08 1.48 -4.54
C PHE A 844 13.49 1.17 -4.07
N TRP A 845 14.06 2.02 -3.20
CA TRP A 845 15.44 1.88 -2.73
C TRP A 845 15.69 0.66 -1.85
N THR A 846 14.67 0.26 -1.08
CA THR A 846 14.75 -0.93 -0.22
C THR A 846 14.48 -2.23 -0.97
N ALA A 847 13.85 -2.17 -2.15
CA ALA A 847 13.64 -3.32 -3.03
C ALA A 847 14.86 -3.67 -3.90
N LEU A 848 15.85 -2.77 -4.03
CA LEU A 848 17.05 -3.03 -4.85
C LEU A 848 17.90 -4.17 -4.28
N ALA A 849 18.34 -5.08 -5.15
CA ALA A 849 19.26 -6.17 -4.82
C ALA A 849 20.70 -5.64 -4.62
N VAL A 850 20.94 -4.93 -3.53
CA VAL A 850 22.25 -4.41 -3.13
C VAL A 850 22.63 -4.85 -1.71
N PRO A 851 23.93 -4.99 -1.38
CA PRO A 851 24.40 -5.17 -0.02
C PRO A 851 23.88 -4.09 0.93
N ARG A 852 23.70 -4.47 2.20
CA ARG A 852 23.14 -3.57 3.24
C ARG A 852 23.98 -2.32 3.42
N GLU A 853 25.29 -2.40 3.20
CA GLU A 853 26.24 -1.30 3.24
C GLU A 853 25.93 -0.23 2.18
N ILE A 854 25.60 -0.67 0.96
CA ILE A 854 25.27 0.21 -0.16
C ILE A 854 23.88 0.80 0.05
N CYS A 855 22.91 -0.02 0.47
CA CYS A 855 21.56 0.46 0.79
C CYS A 855 21.59 1.56 1.87
N ALA A 856 22.36 1.36 2.95
CA ALA A 856 22.53 2.37 3.99
C ALA A 856 23.20 3.65 3.46
N ASP A 857 24.26 3.56 2.63
CA ASP A 857 24.87 4.75 2.02
C ASP A 857 23.90 5.53 1.12
N LEU A 858 23.03 4.84 0.38
CA LEU A 858 21.99 5.46 -0.45
C LEU A 858 20.93 6.14 0.41
N LEU A 859 20.41 5.47 1.46
CA LEU A 859 19.44 6.07 2.39
C LEU A 859 20.01 7.30 3.10
N ARG A 860 21.31 7.28 3.48
CA ARG A 860 22.01 8.44 4.06
C ARG A 860 21.91 9.68 3.16
N ARG A 861 22.05 9.49 1.84
CA ARG A 861 21.94 10.58 0.85
C ARG A 861 20.49 11.03 0.65
N LEU A 862 19.56 10.08 0.65
CA LEU A 862 18.13 10.32 0.38
C LEU A 862 17.37 10.93 1.56
N ILE A 863 17.82 10.77 2.81
CA ILE A 863 17.19 11.44 3.96
C ILE A 863 17.23 12.97 3.82
N LEU A 864 18.17 13.51 3.03
CA LEU A 864 18.17 14.93 2.67
C LEU A 864 17.00 15.34 1.76
N ALA A 865 16.24 14.38 1.21
CA ALA A 865 15.02 14.60 0.45
C ALA A 865 13.75 14.53 1.32
N ASP A 866 13.87 14.11 2.59
CA ASP A 866 12.74 14.01 3.51
C ASP A 866 12.18 15.40 3.84
N GLY A 867 10.85 15.50 3.75
CA GLY A 867 10.11 16.68 4.19
C GLY A 867 9.93 16.74 5.71
N PRO A 868 9.37 17.84 6.24
CA PRO A 868 9.17 18.05 7.68
C PRO A 868 8.35 16.93 8.34
N PRO A 869 8.54 16.66 9.65
CA PRO A 869 7.95 15.51 10.36
C PRO A 869 6.42 15.35 10.29
N HIS A 870 5.69 16.43 10.00
CA HIS A 870 4.23 16.44 9.87
C HIS A 870 3.74 16.24 8.43
N GLU A 871 4.62 16.26 7.41
CA GLU A 871 4.22 16.05 6.01
C GLU A 871 3.79 14.58 5.83
N PRO A 872 2.56 14.32 5.35
CA PRO A 872 2.06 12.97 5.15
C PRO A 872 2.78 12.29 3.98
N GLY A 873 3.50 11.21 4.22
CA GLY A 873 4.18 10.45 3.17
C GLY A 873 5.24 9.50 3.72
N PRO A 874 5.64 8.46 2.96
CA PRO A 874 6.72 7.57 3.37
C PRO A 874 8.06 8.32 3.35
N ARG A 875 8.81 8.28 4.45
CA ARG A 875 10.15 8.89 4.54
C ARG A 875 11.28 7.90 4.31
N TYR A 876 12.40 8.39 3.82
CA TYR A 876 13.63 7.60 3.71
C TYR A 876 14.21 7.26 5.09
N LEU A 877 14.02 8.14 6.08
CA LEU A 877 14.38 7.85 7.47
C LEU A 877 13.60 6.65 8.03
N ASP A 878 12.32 6.52 7.67
CA ASP A 878 11.50 5.37 8.09
C ASP A 878 11.99 4.08 7.42
N ALA A 879 12.47 4.15 6.19
CA ALA A 879 13.10 2.99 5.53
C ALA A 879 14.43 2.60 6.21
N ALA A 880 15.24 3.56 6.66
CA ALA A 880 16.42 3.28 7.46
C ALA A 880 16.06 2.62 8.81
N ALA A 881 14.97 3.07 9.45
CA ALA A 881 14.45 2.43 10.65
C ALA A 881 13.98 0.98 10.39
N ARG A 882 13.28 0.72 9.29
CA ARG A 882 12.88 -0.65 8.88
C ARG A 882 14.10 -1.55 8.60
N LEU A 883 15.15 -0.99 7.99
CA LEU A 883 16.40 -1.70 7.76
C LEU A 883 17.05 -2.12 9.09
N LEU A 884 17.09 -1.21 10.06
CA LEU A 884 17.60 -1.45 11.41
C LEU A 884 16.74 -2.47 12.18
N ASP A 885 15.42 -2.42 12.06
CA ASP A 885 14.49 -3.37 12.68
C ASP A 885 14.71 -4.80 12.15
N ALA A 886 15.04 -4.95 10.86
CA ALA A 886 15.23 -6.25 10.22
C ALA A 886 16.60 -6.91 10.52
N ASP A 887 17.67 -6.12 10.57
CA ASP A 887 19.03 -6.61 10.83
C ASP A 887 19.84 -5.61 11.67
N PRO A 888 19.60 -5.55 13.00
CA PRO A 888 20.23 -4.55 13.84
C PRO A 888 21.75 -4.73 13.93
N ALA A 889 22.25 -5.97 13.92
CA ALA A 889 23.68 -6.24 14.07
C ALA A 889 24.52 -5.71 12.90
N THR A 890 24.01 -5.81 11.67
CA THR A 890 24.69 -5.30 10.48
C THR A 890 24.50 -3.78 10.31
N VAL A 891 23.33 -3.25 10.66
CA VAL A 891 22.96 -1.86 10.35
C VAL A 891 23.48 -0.86 11.38
N GLN A 892 23.60 -1.25 12.66
CA GLN A 892 24.15 -0.36 13.72
C GLN A 892 25.55 0.19 13.38
N PRO A 893 26.55 -0.62 12.96
CA PRO A 893 27.84 -0.10 12.49
C PRO A 893 27.73 0.89 11.33
N LEU A 894 26.78 0.67 10.42
CA LEU A 894 26.59 1.52 9.25
C LEU A 894 26.02 2.88 9.64
N LEU A 895 25.08 2.93 10.59
CA LEU A 895 24.54 4.18 11.12
C LEU A 895 25.57 4.97 11.93
N VAL A 896 26.48 4.30 12.66
CA VAL A 896 27.58 4.99 13.37
C VAL A 896 28.51 5.71 12.38
N ARG A 897 28.70 5.19 11.17
CA ARG A 897 29.45 5.88 10.10
C ARG A 897 28.76 7.14 9.56
N TRP A 898 27.50 7.37 9.91
CA TRP A 898 26.79 8.59 9.53
C TRP A 898 27.07 9.75 10.51
N PHE A 899 27.73 9.49 11.64
CA PHE A 899 28.01 10.52 12.63
C PHE A 899 28.91 11.66 12.11
N ASP A 900 29.70 11.41 11.08
CA ASP A 900 30.53 12.43 10.40
C ASP A 900 29.73 13.30 9.41
N ASP A 901 28.44 13.00 9.16
CA ASP A 901 27.62 13.66 8.15
C ASP A 901 26.77 14.79 8.74
N GLU A 902 27.34 16.01 8.77
CA GLU A 902 26.71 17.20 9.34
C GLU A 902 25.84 17.99 8.34
N ARG A 903 25.43 17.38 7.22
CA ARG A 903 24.51 18.03 6.27
C ARG A 903 23.13 18.24 6.93
N PRO A 904 22.54 19.45 6.87
CA PRO A 904 21.27 19.75 7.52
C PRO A 904 20.09 19.10 6.80
N LEU A 905 19.09 18.67 7.57
CA LEU A 905 17.85 18.11 7.04
C LEU A 905 16.89 19.25 6.64
N PRO A 906 16.41 19.32 5.38
CA PRO A 906 15.55 20.42 4.95
C PRO A 906 14.25 20.55 5.75
N GLY A 907 13.68 19.42 6.21
CA GLY A 907 12.47 19.40 7.04
C GLY A 907 12.68 19.71 8.53
N ALA A 908 13.93 19.84 8.99
CA ALA A 908 14.30 20.09 10.38
C ALA A 908 15.65 20.84 10.44
N PRO A 909 15.67 22.18 10.37
CA PRO A 909 16.90 22.96 10.17
C PRO A 909 17.93 22.89 11.31
N HIS A 910 17.54 22.38 12.47
CA HIS A 910 18.42 22.10 13.61
C HIS A 910 18.93 20.66 13.67
N ALA A 911 18.46 19.78 12.77
CA ALA A 911 18.86 18.40 12.68
C ALA A 911 19.77 18.17 11.46
N THR A 912 20.80 17.35 11.64
CA THR A 912 21.69 16.84 10.59
C THR A 912 21.49 15.35 10.39
N VAL A 913 22.05 14.80 9.31
CA VAL A 913 22.08 13.35 9.07
C VAL A 913 22.70 12.61 10.28
N ALA A 914 23.77 13.14 10.85
CA ALA A 914 24.40 12.62 12.06
C ALA A 914 23.43 12.58 13.27
N THR A 915 22.68 13.67 13.52
CA THR A 915 21.70 13.69 14.62
C THR A 915 20.54 12.73 14.39
N ALA A 916 20.11 12.53 13.13
CA ALA A 916 19.06 11.58 12.79
C ALA A 916 19.52 10.13 13.01
N ALA A 917 20.76 9.79 12.64
CA ALA A 917 21.34 8.49 12.94
C ALA A 917 21.45 8.24 14.45
N GLN A 918 21.92 9.23 15.22
CA GLN A 918 22.02 9.16 16.68
C GLN A 918 20.64 8.95 17.32
N ALA A 919 19.62 9.70 16.86
CA ALA A 919 18.25 9.58 17.32
C ALA A 919 17.63 8.22 16.98
N LEU A 920 17.88 7.67 15.78
CA LEU A 920 17.42 6.33 15.38
C LEU A 920 18.02 5.24 16.28
N LEU A 921 19.35 5.27 16.49
CA LEU A 921 20.04 4.32 17.36
C LEU A 921 19.55 4.40 18.81
N HIS A 922 19.31 5.61 19.31
CA HIS A 922 18.74 5.83 20.65
C HIS A 922 17.30 5.29 20.77
N THR A 923 16.45 5.62 19.79
CA THR A 923 15.03 5.22 19.79
C THR A 923 14.90 3.70 19.70
N ARG A 924 15.77 3.04 18.92
CA ARG A 924 15.76 1.59 18.68
C ARG A 924 16.83 0.83 19.49
N ARG A 925 17.33 1.42 20.59
CA ARG A 925 18.43 0.87 21.41
C ARG A 925 18.22 -0.55 21.94
N ARG A 926 16.96 -0.99 22.05
CA ARG A 926 16.58 -2.28 22.64
C ARG A 926 16.65 -3.48 21.68
N LEU A 927 16.82 -3.26 20.37
CA LEU A 927 16.80 -4.36 19.38
C LEU A 927 18.01 -5.32 19.53
N ALA A 928 19.21 -4.76 19.68
CA ALA A 928 20.45 -5.50 19.90
C ALA A 928 21.41 -4.67 20.76
N PRO A 929 21.11 -4.50 22.06
CA PRO A 929 21.83 -3.55 22.92
C PRO A 929 23.29 -3.94 23.12
N ASP A 930 23.62 -5.24 23.22
CA ASP A 930 25.00 -5.71 23.35
C ASP A 930 25.85 -5.39 22.10
N ALA A 931 25.27 -5.56 20.90
CA ALA A 931 25.94 -5.23 19.64
C ALA A 931 26.11 -3.71 19.51
N LEU A 932 25.09 -2.93 19.87
CA LEU A 932 25.14 -1.47 19.82
C LEU A 932 26.26 -0.93 20.70
N VAL A 933 26.34 -1.38 21.95
CA VAL A 933 27.39 -0.96 22.89
C VAL A 933 28.78 -1.32 22.36
N GLU A 934 28.94 -2.52 21.77
CA GLU A 934 30.22 -2.95 21.19
C GLU A 934 30.67 -2.06 20.02
N VAL A 935 29.74 -1.73 19.12
CA VAL A 935 29.95 -0.88 17.95
C VAL A 935 30.29 0.55 18.35
N LEU A 936 29.52 1.13 19.28
CA LEU A 936 29.76 2.49 19.75
C LEU A 936 31.12 2.60 20.45
N ALA A 937 31.51 1.61 21.26
CA ALA A 937 32.78 1.62 21.96
C ALA A 937 33.98 1.38 21.02
N GLY A 938 33.73 0.82 19.83
CA GLY A 938 34.71 0.74 18.75
C GLY A 938 34.86 2.04 17.95
N SER A 939 33.98 3.03 18.16
CA SER A 939 34.01 4.32 17.46
C SER A 939 34.72 5.39 18.30
N THR A 940 35.54 6.22 17.65
CA THR A 940 36.20 7.37 18.28
C THR A 940 35.37 8.65 18.19
N HIS A 941 34.15 8.57 17.65
CA HIS A 941 33.31 9.74 17.40
C HIS A 941 32.64 10.24 18.70
N ARG A 942 32.62 11.56 18.92
CA ARG A 942 32.02 12.19 20.11
C ARG A 942 30.56 11.75 20.37
N ARG A 943 29.73 11.73 19.32
CA ARG A 943 28.33 11.25 19.38
C ARG A 943 28.19 9.80 19.86
N ALA A 944 29.19 8.96 19.59
CA ALA A 944 29.17 7.58 20.08
C ALA A 944 29.41 7.52 21.59
N ASP A 945 30.31 8.35 22.13
CA ASP A 945 30.53 8.50 23.57
C ASP A 945 29.31 9.11 24.27
N GLU A 946 28.67 10.11 23.67
CA GLU A 946 27.42 10.69 24.16
C GLU A 946 26.33 9.62 24.26
N LEU A 947 26.14 8.82 23.20
CA LEU A 947 25.13 7.76 23.20
C LEU A 947 25.48 6.64 24.20
N LEU A 948 26.75 6.22 24.31
CA LEU A 948 27.17 5.25 25.34
C LEU A 948 26.95 5.76 26.76
N THR A 949 27.09 7.06 26.98
CA THR A 949 26.81 7.68 28.28
C THR A 949 25.33 7.61 28.61
N VAL A 950 24.46 7.91 27.65
CA VAL A 950 23.00 7.76 27.81
C VAL A 950 22.63 6.29 28.04
N LEU A 951 23.25 5.35 27.30
CA LEU A 951 22.99 3.91 27.48
C LEU A 951 23.46 3.38 28.84
N ALA A 952 24.52 3.95 29.43
CA ALA A 952 24.96 3.58 30.77
C ALA A 952 23.92 3.91 31.85
N GLU A 953 23.08 4.93 31.61
CA GLU A 953 21.97 5.31 32.48
C GLU A 953 20.69 4.54 32.16
N GLU A 954 20.29 4.49 30.89
CA GLU A 954 19.00 3.93 30.49
C GLU A 954 18.98 2.40 30.29
N GLU A 955 20.11 1.80 29.90
CA GLU A 955 20.26 0.36 29.63
C GLU A 955 21.52 -0.22 30.33
N PRO A 956 21.67 -0.03 31.67
CA PRO A 956 22.91 -0.31 32.40
C PRO A 956 23.35 -1.78 32.31
N SER A 957 22.40 -2.73 32.22
CA SER A 957 22.71 -4.16 32.14
C SER A 957 23.48 -4.53 30.87
N ALA A 958 23.20 -3.89 29.73
CA ALA A 958 23.93 -4.13 28.48
C ALA A 958 25.37 -3.62 28.58
N VAL A 959 25.56 -2.44 29.17
CA VAL A 959 26.88 -1.87 29.43
C VAL A 959 27.67 -2.74 30.41
N CYS A 960 27.06 -3.25 31.48
CA CYS A 960 27.73 -4.14 32.44
C CYS A 960 28.23 -5.44 31.79
N ARG A 961 27.44 -6.05 30.90
CA ARG A 961 27.87 -7.23 30.13
C ARG A 961 29.06 -6.90 29.21
N ALA A 962 29.02 -5.76 28.54
CA ALA A 962 30.10 -5.29 27.68
C ALA A 962 31.39 -5.01 28.48
N VAL A 963 31.29 -4.31 29.61
CA VAL A 963 32.40 -4.06 30.56
C VAL A 963 33.05 -5.36 31.00
N GLY A 964 32.25 -6.38 31.34
CA GLY A 964 32.78 -7.70 31.66
C GLY A 964 33.57 -8.34 30.51
N ARG A 965 33.14 -8.18 29.25
CA ARG A 965 33.88 -8.66 28.07
C ARG A 965 35.15 -7.84 27.86
N TRP A 966 35.06 -6.51 27.87
CA TRP A 966 36.18 -5.60 27.63
C TRP A 966 37.28 -5.68 28.69
N ALA A 967 36.93 -5.96 29.94
CA ALA A 967 37.91 -6.18 31.00
C ALA A 967 38.83 -7.37 30.69
N ARG A 968 38.32 -8.41 30.01
CA ARG A 968 39.05 -9.61 29.61
C ARG A 968 39.73 -9.49 28.24
N ASP A 969 39.55 -8.37 27.54
CA ASP A 969 40.18 -8.13 26.24
C ASP A 969 41.67 -7.78 26.44
N ALA A 970 42.52 -8.25 25.52
CA ALA A 970 43.96 -8.01 25.56
C ALA A 970 44.33 -6.56 25.19
N ARG A 971 43.45 -5.82 24.52
CA ARG A 971 43.70 -4.45 24.05
C ARG A 971 43.57 -3.44 25.19
N PRO A 972 44.59 -2.60 25.46
CA PRO A 972 44.55 -1.60 26.55
C PRO A 972 43.37 -0.63 26.46
N ALA A 973 43.02 -0.19 25.24
CA ALA A 973 41.89 0.71 25.02
C ALA A 973 40.54 0.11 25.49
N ARG A 974 40.35 -1.20 25.36
CA ARG A 974 39.13 -1.89 25.82
C ARG A 974 39.10 -1.99 27.34
N ARG A 975 40.24 -2.26 27.99
CA ARG A 975 40.34 -2.23 29.45
C ARG A 975 40.05 -0.83 30.03
N VAL A 976 40.53 0.23 29.39
CA VAL A 976 40.19 1.62 29.77
C VAL A 976 38.70 1.89 29.57
N ALA A 977 38.09 1.48 28.46
CA ALA A 977 36.66 1.61 28.23
C ALA A 977 35.81 0.86 29.28
N ALA A 978 36.27 -0.33 29.69
CA ALA A 978 35.62 -1.13 30.74
C ALA A 978 35.51 -0.35 32.06
N VAL A 979 36.61 0.31 32.46
CA VAL A 979 36.63 1.16 33.65
C VAL A 979 35.73 2.39 33.48
N THR A 980 35.90 3.13 32.38
CA THR A 980 35.17 4.39 32.13
C THR A 980 33.66 4.17 32.11
N TYR A 981 33.17 3.24 31.29
CA TYR A 981 31.74 2.99 31.17
C TYR A 981 31.19 2.15 32.33
N GLY A 982 32.01 1.31 32.96
CA GLY A 982 31.64 0.65 34.21
C GLY A 982 31.32 1.66 35.31
N LEU A 983 32.16 2.69 35.48
CA LEU A 983 31.96 3.74 36.49
C LEU A 983 30.76 4.64 36.18
N ARG A 984 30.46 4.86 34.88
CA ARG A 984 29.26 5.59 34.45
C ARG A 984 27.97 4.77 34.68
N ALA A 985 28.00 3.45 34.48
CA ALA A 985 26.83 2.59 34.66
C ALA A 985 26.55 2.26 36.13
N ALA A 986 27.58 2.14 36.96
CA ALA A 986 27.47 1.67 38.35
C ALA A 986 26.40 2.36 39.22
N PRO A 987 26.16 3.70 39.13
CA PRO A 987 25.10 4.37 39.89
C PRO A 987 23.68 3.90 39.53
N TYR A 988 23.48 3.42 38.30
CA TYR A 988 22.19 3.01 37.75
C TYR A 988 21.97 1.49 37.83
N VAL A 989 22.94 0.75 38.38
CA VAL A 989 22.85 -0.70 38.54
C VAL A 989 22.01 -1.07 39.78
N HIS A 990 20.86 -1.69 39.54
CA HIS A 990 19.95 -2.13 40.59
C HIS A 990 19.91 -3.66 40.77
N SER A 991 20.29 -4.43 39.74
CA SER A 991 20.28 -5.90 39.79
C SER A 991 21.53 -6.46 40.47
N GLY A 992 21.39 -7.60 41.17
CA GLY A 992 22.54 -8.30 41.75
C GLY A 992 23.51 -8.83 40.69
N ALA A 993 22.99 -9.35 39.57
CA ALA A 993 23.77 -9.90 38.48
C ALA A 993 24.67 -8.85 37.80
N ASP A 994 24.16 -7.64 37.58
CA ASP A 994 24.94 -6.55 36.98
C ASP A 994 26.05 -6.07 37.93
N ARG A 995 25.78 -6.01 39.26
CA ARG A 995 26.83 -5.73 40.25
C ARG A 995 27.90 -6.80 40.25
N ASP A 996 27.51 -8.07 40.15
CA ASP A 996 28.46 -9.19 40.08
C ASP A 996 29.32 -9.12 38.81
N LEU A 997 28.74 -8.72 37.66
CA LEU A 997 29.50 -8.49 36.42
C LEU A 997 30.54 -7.39 36.58
N LEU A 998 30.17 -6.24 37.15
CA LEU A 998 31.12 -5.14 37.42
C LEU A 998 32.20 -5.55 38.43
N ARG A 999 31.83 -6.28 39.48
CA ARG A 999 32.78 -6.83 40.47
C ARG A 999 33.78 -7.77 39.82
N GLN A 1000 33.31 -8.72 39.02
CA GLN A 1000 34.18 -9.67 38.31
C GLN A 1000 35.10 -8.97 37.31
N ALA A 1001 34.59 -7.96 36.59
CA ALA A 1001 35.39 -7.15 35.67
C ALA A 1001 36.52 -6.41 36.40
N ALA A 1002 36.21 -5.74 37.52
CA ALA A 1002 37.19 -5.03 38.33
C ALA A 1002 38.24 -5.97 38.93
N LEU A 1003 37.84 -7.13 39.45
CA LEU A 1003 38.77 -8.13 39.97
C LEU A 1003 39.70 -8.70 38.89
N HIS A 1004 39.19 -8.88 37.67
CA HIS A 1004 40.01 -9.32 36.54
C HIS A 1004 41.07 -8.27 36.16
N LEU A 1005 40.68 -6.99 36.12
CA LEU A 1005 41.61 -5.88 35.84
C LEU A 1005 42.71 -5.72 36.91
N LEU A 1006 42.41 -6.02 38.18
CA LEU A 1006 43.38 -5.99 39.27
C LEU A 1006 44.31 -7.22 39.31
N GLY A 1007 43.94 -8.30 38.61
CA GLY A 1007 44.72 -9.53 38.55
C GLY A 1007 45.88 -9.49 37.55
N ASP A 1008 45.95 -8.46 36.69
CA ASP A 1008 46.99 -8.29 35.68
C ASP A 1008 48.07 -7.30 36.18
N PRO A 1009 49.25 -7.78 36.62
CA PRO A 1009 50.28 -6.95 37.25
C PRO A 1009 51.00 -5.99 36.29
N GLY A 1010 50.71 -6.04 34.97
CA GLY A 1010 51.44 -5.30 33.94
C GLY A 1010 50.98 -3.87 33.64
N GLU A 1011 49.78 -3.45 34.07
CA GLU A 1011 49.19 -2.16 33.64
C GLU A 1011 48.66 -1.33 34.80
N ALA A 1012 49.40 -0.31 35.24
CA ALA A 1012 48.98 0.59 36.32
C ALA A 1012 47.72 1.44 35.99
N ALA A 1013 47.42 1.69 34.71
CA ALA A 1013 46.37 2.62 34.29
C ALA A 1013 44.92 2.22 34.69
N PRO A 1014 44.44 0.97 34.51
CA PRO A 1014 43.08 0.60 34.93
C PRO A 1014 42.93 0.31 36.45
N HIS A 1015 44.01 0.25 37.23
CA HIS A 1015 43.96 -0.20 38.63
C HIS A 1015 43.16 0.75 39.53
N GLY A 1016 43.38 2.06 39.44
CA GLY A 1016 42.63 3.05 40.21
C GLY A 1016 41.12 2.98 39.94
N GLY A 1017 40.73 2.85 38.67
CA GLY A 1017 39.32 2.76 38.30
C GLY A 1017 38.67 1.41 38.61
N ALA A 1018 39.43 0.31 38.59
CA ALA A 1018 38.95 -0.99 39.08
C ALA A 1018 38.69 -0.96 40.61
N LEU A 1019 39.57 -0.31 41.39
CA LEU A 1019 39.32 -0.06 42.81
C LEU A 1019 38.09 0.84 43.03
N ALA A 1020 37.91 1.85 42.19
CA ALA A 1020 36.73 2.71 42.23
C ALA A 1020 35.42 1.92 42.05
N LEU A 1021 35.38 0.96 41.14
CA LEU A 1021 34.23 0.06 40.94
C LEU A 1021 33.95 -0.81 42.17
N LEU A 1022 35.00 -1.40 42.77
CA LEU A 1022 34.85 -2.25 43.96
C LEU A 1022 34.41 -1.47 45.20
N VAL A 1023 34.81 -0.20 45.34
CA VAL A 1023 34.36 0.68 46.43
C VAL A 1023 32.87 1.00 46.30
N GLN A 1024 32.34 1.12 45.09
CA GLN A 1024 30.91 1.36 44.89
C GLN A 1024 30.05 0.15 45.30
N ASP A 1025 30.56 -1.07 45.16
CA ASP A 1025 29.86 -2.31 45.57
C ASP A 1025 29.83 -2.50 47.09
N PRO A 1026 28.66 -2.39 47.76
CA PRO A 1026 28.56 -2.52 49.21
C PRO A 1026 29.05 -3.86 49.77
N ALA A 1027 28.99 -4.95 48.99
CA ALA A 1027 29.33 -6.30 49.46
C ALA A 1027 30.84 -6.50 49.65
N VAL A 1028 31.66 -5.79 48.86
CA VAL A 1028 33.13 -5.94 48.87
C VAL A 1028 33.87 -4.66 49.26
N ARG A 1029 33.17 -3.52 49.34
CA ARG A 1029 33.73 -2.20 49.68
C ARG A 1029 34.75 -2.24 50.82
N GLY A 1030 34.39 -2.85 51.95
CA GLY A 1030 35.24 -2.86 53.14
C GLY A 1030 36.64 -3.46 52.91
N ARG A 1031 36.77 -4.42 51.99
CA ARG A 1031 38.06 -5.06 51.68
C ARG A 1031 38.98 -4.19 50.82
N TYR A 1032 38.42 -3.33 49.97
CA TYR A 1032 39.15 -2.58 48.95
C TYR A 1032 39.20 -1.06 49.21
N LEU A 1033 38.54 -0.58 50.28
CA LEU A 1033 38.46 0.83 50.62
C LEU A 1033 39.84 1.43 50.99
N ASP A 1034 40.60 0.80 51.90
CA ASP A 1034 41.90 1.37 52.33
C ASP A 1034 42.94 1.48 51.20
N PRO A 1035 43.09 0.48 50.30
CA PRO A 1035 43.91 0.65 49.10
C PRO A 1035 43.44 1.79 48.20
N ALA A 1036 42.12 1.92 47.98
CA ALA A 1036 41.55 2.96 47.12
C ALA A 1036 41.75 4.37 47.71
N LEU A 1037 41.52 4.56 49.02
CA LEU A 1037 41.67 5.84 49.69
C LEU A 1037 43.12 6.33 49.69
N ARG A 1038 44.11 5.43 49.80
CA ARG A 1038 45.53 5.80 49.70
C ARG A 1038 45.90 6.32 48.32
N LEU A 1039 45.47 5.64 47.25
CA LEU A 1039 45.72 6.08 45.88
C LEU A 1039 44.94 7.37 45.53
N PHE A 1040 43.71 7.48 46.04
CA PHE A 1040 42.89 8.69 45.88
C PHE A 1040 43.55 9.90 46.55
N ALA A 1041 44.03 9.74 47.78
CA ALA A 1041 44.76 10.80 48.50
C ALA A 1041 46.09 11.15 47.80
N ALA A 1042 46.76 10.18 47.17
CA ALA A 1042 47.96 10.39 46.36
C ALA A 1042 47.70 11.08 45.01
N GLY A 1043 46.43 11.30 44.65
CA GLY A 1043 46.05 12.06 43.46
C GLY A 1043 45.89 11.23 42.18
N ASP A 1044 45.63 9.92 42.28
CA ASP A 1044 45.40 9.07 41.11
C ASP A 1044 44.20 9.59 40.27
N PRO A 1045 44.39 9.91 38.97
CA PRO A 1045 43.34 10.45 38.11
C PRO A 1045 42.26 9.42 37.75
N HIS A 1046 42.50 8.12 37.94
CA HIS A 1046 41.53 7.06 37.63
C HIS A 1046 40.57 6.75 38.80
N LEU A 1047 40.71 7.44 39.93
CA LEU A 1047 39.82 7.35 41.10
C LEU A 1047 38.91 8.59 41.18
N PRO A 1048 37.74 8.58 40.52
CA PRO A 1048 36.87 9.76 40.51
C PRO A 1048 36.31 10.04 41.92
N PRO A 1049 36.32 11.30 42.38
CA PRO A 1049 35.84 11.67 43.72
C PRO A 1049 34.42 11.17 44.02
N ARG A 1050 33.52 11.20 43.03
CA ARG A 1050 32.13 10.72 43.19
C ARG A 1050 32.04 9.23 43.53
N ALA A 1051 32.96 8.39 43.02
CA ALA A 1051 33.00 6.98 43.36
C ALA A 1051 33.44 6.75 44.81
N MET A 1052 34.41 7.54 45.30
CA MET A 1052 34.86 7.48 46.69
C MET A 1052 33.79 8.00 47.66
N ALA A 1053 33.09 9.06 47.27
CA ALA A 1053 31.98 9.62 48.05
C ALA A 1053 30.84 8.61 48.27
N ALA A 1054 30.68 7.59 47.42
CA ALA A 1054 29.70 6.53 47.61
C ALA A 1054 29.92 5.71 48.90
N ALA A 1055 31.13 5.72 49.48
CA ALA A 1055 31.44 5.05 50.73
C ALA A 1055 31.08 5.86 51.99
N LEU A 1056 30.86 7.17 51.87
CA LEU A 1056 30.57 8.09 52.99
C LEU A 1056 29.45 7.62 53.94
N PRO A 1057 28.32 7.05 53.47
CA PRO A 1057 27.26 6.59 54.36
C PRO A 1057 27.68 5.46 55.31
N THR A 1058 28.75 4.74 54.97
CA THR A 1058 29.24 3.57 55.72
C THR A 1058 30.58 3.82 56.43
N HIS A 1059 31.44 4.67 55.85
CA HIS A 1059 32.79 4.93 56.33
C HIS A 1059 33.10 6.44 56.22
N PRO A 1060 32.38 7.30 56.97
CA PRO A 1060 32.45 8.75 56.76
C PRO A 1060 33.86 9.29 57.05
N GLU A 1061 34.47 8.88 58.15
CA GLU A 1061 35.72 9.49 58.64
C GLU A 1061 36.93 9.17 57.74
N PRO A 1062 37.22 7.90 57.39
CA PRO A 1062 38.32 7.57 56.48
C PRO A 1062 38.19 8.24 55.09
N VAL A 1063 36.96 8.37 54.59
CA VAL A 1063 36.70 9.00 53.29
C VAL A 1063 36.91 10.51 53.38
N LEU A 1064 36.39 11.17 54.41
CA LEU A 1064 36.58 12.61 54.62
C LEU A 1064 38.07 12.96 54.81
N ASP A 1065 38.84 12.13 55.51
CA ASP A 1065 40.30 12.29 55.64
C ASP A 1065 41.02 12.23 54.28
N ALA A 1066 40.66 11.27 53.42
CA ALA A 1066 41.22 11.17 52.09
C ALA A 1066 40.81 12.36 51.18
N PHE A 1067 39.59 12.88 51.33
CA PHE A 1067 39.15 14.09 50.64
C PHE A 1067 39.89 15.34 51.11
N ARG A 1068 40.22 15.48 52.41
CA ARG A 1068 41.09 16.56 52.90
C ARG A 1068 42.45 16.53 52.19
N ALA A 1069 43.07 15.36 52.11
CA ALA A 1069 44.34 15.18 51.41
C ALA A 1069 44.23 15.52 49.90
N ARG A 1070 43.15 15.09 49.23
CA ARG A 1070 42.93 15.36 47.79
C ARG A 1070 42.64 16.84 47.51
N LEU A 1071 41.92 17.53 48.40
CA LEU A 1071 41.65 18.97 48.30
C LEU A 1071 42.93 19.82 48.51
N ALA A 1072 43.91 19.30 49.25
CA ALA A 1072 45.23 19.92 49.37
C ALA A 1072 46.10 19.76 48.11
N GLY A 1073 45.79 18.81 47.23
CA GLY A 1073 46.55 18.48 46.02
C GLY A 1073 46.14 19.25 44.74
N PRO A 1074 46.72 18.89 43.58
CA PRO A 1074 46.19 19.30 42.27
C PRO A 1074 44.78 18.69 42.05
N ASP A 1075 43.93 19.34 41.26
CA ASP A 1075 42.53 18.94 40.94
C ASP A 1075 41.46 19.07 42.05
N ALA A 1076 41.71 19.90 43.05
CA ALA A 1076 40.80 20.12 44.19
C ALA A 1076 39.37 20.56 43.79
N GLY A 1077 39.18 21.23 42.64
CA GLY A 1077 37.86 21.61 42.16
C GLY A 1077 36.93 20.44 41.77
N GLU A 1078 37.47 19.30 41.33
CA GLU A 1078 36.67 18.10 41.07
C GLU A 1078 36.35 17.36 42.37
N ALA A 1079 37.32 17.29 43.29
CA ALA A 1079 37.12 16.72 44.62
C ALA A 1079 36.05 17.49 45.42
N LEU A 1080 36.06 18.83 45.36
CA LEU A 1080 35.05 19.66 46.01
C LEU A 1080 33.65 19.36 45.46
N ARG A 1081 33.50 19.30 44.14
CA ARG A 1081 32.21 18.98 43.50
C ARG A 1081 31.70 17.60 43.88
N GLY A 1082 32.57 16.58 43.82
CA GLY A 1082 32.20 15.21 44.20
C GLY A 1082 31.81 15.06 45.67
N LEU A 1083 32.47 15.82 46.56
CA LEU A 1083 32.13 15.85 47.98
C LEU A 1083 30.82 16.60 48.23
N ALA A 1084 30.63 17.73 47.56
CA ALA A 1084 29.44 18.56 47.67
C ALA A 1084 28.18 17.85 47.14
N ASP A 1085 28.28 17.08 46.05
CA ASP A 1085 27.18 16.26 45.51
C ASP A 1085 26.72 15.16 46.50
N ALA A 1086 27.59 14.75 47.43
CA ALA A 1086 27.30 13.73 48.44
C ALA A 1086 26.71 14.27 49.75
N ALA A 1087 26.51 15.59 49.85
CA ALA A 1087 26.09 16.28 51.07
C ALA A 1087 24.60 16.09 51.43
N ARG A 1088 24.25 14.86 51.84
CA ARG A 1088 22.93 14.56 52.42
C ARG A 1088 22.77 15.24 53.78
N PRO A 1089 21.53 15.48 54.29
CA PRO A 1089 21.29 16.19 55.54
C PRO A 1089 22.12 15.71 56.75
N GLY A 1090 22.34 14.39 56.90
CA GLY A 1090 23.15 13.83 57.99
C GLY A 1090 24.67 13.96 57.84
N LEU A 1091 25.17 14.29 56.65
CA LEU A 1091 26.61 14.43 56.34
C LEU A 1091 27.00 15.88 56.01
N ALA A 1092 26.01 16.73 55.70
CA ALA A 1092 26.22 18.10 55.23
C ALA A 1092 27.07 18.93 56.19
N GLY A 1093 26.84 18.84 57.50
CA GLY A 1093 27.66 19.55 58.49
C GLY A 1093 29.13 19.13 58.50
N ARG A 1094 29.40 17.82 58.37
CA ARG A 1094 30.78 17.29 58.34
C ARG A 1094 31.49 17.65 57.04
N ILE A 1095 30.78 17.57 55.91
CA ILE A 1095 31.30 17.97 54.60
C ILE A 1095 31.55 19.48 54.55
N ALA A 1096 30.65 20.29 55.11
CA ALA A 1096 30.82 21.73 55.21
C ALA A 1096 32.06 22.11 56.02
N ALA A 1097 32.35 21.39 57.11
CA ALA A 1097 33.58 21.59 57.88
C ALA A 1097 34.84 21.31 57.04
N VAL A 1098 34.88 20.19 56.30
CA VAL A 1098 36.00 19.84 55.41
C VAL A 1098 36.20 20.87 54.30
N ILE A 1099 35.12 21.33 53.67
CA ILE A 1099 35.18 22.38 52.64
C ILE A 1099 35.65 23.70 53.25
N GLY A 1100 35.17 24.05 54.45
CA GLY A 1100 35.58 25.24 55.18
C GLY A 1100 37.08 25.23 55.51
N GLU A 1101 37.59 24.13 56.08
CA GLU A 1101 39.00 23.90 56.36
C GLU A 1101 39.85 24.06 55.09
N ALA A 1102 39.48 23.35 54.00
CA ALA A 1102 40.22 23.38 52.75
C ALA A 1102 40.25 24.77 52.10
N VAL A 1103 39.15 25.54 52.18
CA VAL A 1103 39.08 26.91 51.67
C VAL A 1103 39.92 27.86 52.52
N THR A 1104 39.97 27.68 53.84
CA THR A 1104 40.84 28.48 54.72
C THR A 1104 42.31 28.28 54.39
N GLU A 1105 42.72 27.04 54.09
CA GLU A 1105 44.09 26.74 53.66
C GLU A 1105 44.37 27.17 52.22
N ARG A 1106 43.37 27.09 51.33
CA ARG A 1106 43.46 27.45 49.91
C ARG A 1106 42.27 28.32 49.46
N PRO A 1107 42.39 29.65 49.56
CA PRO A 1107 41.32 30.59 49.20
C PRO A 1107 40.86 30.47 47.73
N GLU A 1108 41.70 29.98 46.84
CA GLU A 1108 41.38 29.73 45.43
C GLU A 1108 40.26 28.70 45.21
N LEU A 1109 39.94 27.83 46.18
CA LEU A 1109 38.78 26.92 46.10
C LEU A 1109 37.43 27.63 46.17
N LEU A 1110 37.40 28.89 46.61
CA LEU A 1110 36.20 29.73 46.65
C LEU A 1110 35.55 29.88 45.27
N CYS A 1111 36.35 29.97 44.18
CA CYS A 1111 35.80 30.09 42.83
C CYS A 1111 35.10 28.80 42.38
N HIS A 1112 35.63 27.63 42.75
CA HIS A 1112 35.04 26.33 42.45
C HIS A 1112 33.74 26.11 43.24
N LEU A 1113 33.70 26.53 44.52
CA LEU A 1113 32.49 26.49 45.33
C LEU A 1113 31.40 27.42 44.76
N ALA A 1114 31.78 28.64 44.37
CA ALA A 1114 30.86 29.59 43.74
C ALA A 1114 30.24 29.03 42.45
N ALA A 1115 31.10 28.50 41.57
CA ALA A 1115 30.68 27.91 40.30
C ALA A 1115 29.78 26.69 40.50
N TYR A 1116 30.10 25.83 41.47
CA TYR A 1116 29.28 24.67 41.81
C TYR A 1116 27.86 25.08 42.26
N VAL A 1117 27.76 26.01 43.22
CA VAL A 1117 26.46 26.45 43.73
C VAL A 1117 25.66 27.16 42.63
N ALA A 1118 26.29 28.00 41.81
CA ALA A 1118 25.64 28.67 40.69
C ALA A 1118 25.08 27.68 39.66
N GLN A 1119 25.89 26.72 39.21
CA GLN A 1119 25.49 25.69 38.23
C GLN A 1119 24.35 24.80 38.75
N ARG A 1120 24.32 24.49 40.05
CA ARG A 1120 23.25 23.66 40.65
C ARG A 1120 21.96 24.44 40.89
N LEU A 1121 22.03 25.75 41.09
CA LEU A 1121 20.86 26.61 41.16
C LEU A 1121 20.21 26.78 39.78
N ASP A 1122 21.02 26.99 38.74
CA ASP A 1122 20.60 27.25 37.36
C ASP A 1122 21.30 26.27 36.38
N PRO A 1123 20.81 25.02 36.25
CA PRO A 1123 21.43 24.02 35.37
C PRO A 1123 21.09 24.25 33.89
N ASP A 1124 22.03 23.97 33.00
CA ASP A 1124 21.85 24.08 31.54
C ASP A 1124 20.94 22.97 30.96
N GLU A 1125 20.77 21.84 31.67
CA GLU A 1125 19.90 20.71 31.28
C GLU A 1125 18.90 20.28 32.38
N PRO A 1126 17.64 19.96 32.03
CA PRO A 1126 16.57 19.72 33.02
C PRO A 1126 16.52 18.31 33.65
N VAL A 1127 17.12 17.27 33.07
CA VAL A 1127 16.83 15.86 33.44
C VAL A 1127 17.66 15.35 34.64
N GLN A 1128 18.90 15.81 34.81
CA GLN A 1128 19.82 15.31 35.84
C GLN A 1128 19.76 16.10 37.18
N ALA A 1129 18.91 17.12 37.28
CA ALA A 1129 19.00 18.14 38.32
C ALA A 1129 18.37 17.76 39.68
N THR A 1130 17.42 16.83 39.75
CA THR A 1130 16.54 16.67 40.94
C THR A 1130 17.27 16.15 42.18
N ALA A 1131 18.14 15.12 42.05
CA ALA A 1131 18.83 14.52 43.20
C ALA A 1131 19.99 15.38 43.72
N ALA A 1132 20.75 16.02 42.82
CA ALA A 1132 21.85 16.91 43.19
C ALA A 1132 21.33 18.23 43.79
N ARG A 1133 20.18 18.73 43.32
CA ARG A 1133 19.51 19.90 43.90
C ARG A 1133 18.99 19.64 45.31
N ALA A 1134 18.69 18.39 45.67
CA ALA A 1134 18.30 18.02 47.03
C ALA A 1134 19.47 18.04 48.04
N ALA A 1135 20.71 17.86 47.58
CA ALA A 1135 21.92 17.94 48.42
C ALA A 1135 22.38 19.41 48.64
N LEU A 1136 21.95 20.33 47.79
CA LEU A 1136 22.37 21.73 47.82
C LEU A 1136 21.91 22.50 49.09
N PRO A 1137 20.61 22.53 49.46
CA PRO A 1137 20.18 23.28 50.64
C PRO A 1137 20.87 22.85 51.95
N PRO A 1138 20.94 21.57 52.34
CA PRO A 1138 21.58 21.20 53.61
C PRO A 1138 23.07 21.55 53.65
N LEU A 1139 23.77 21.47 52.52
CA LEU A 1139 25.18 21.87 52.41
C LEU A 1139 25.36 23.38 52.55
N VAL A 1140 24.59 24.16 51.78
CA VAL A 1140 24.70 25.63 51.80
C VAL A 1140 24.31 26.17 53.17
N THR A 1141 23.24 25.66 53.79
CA THR A 1141 22.86 26.06 55.15
C THR A 1141 23.98 25.74 56.15
N ALA A 1142 24.59 24.56 56.10
CA ALA A 1142 25.70 24.22 56.99
C ALA A 1142 26.94 25.11 56.79
N LEU A 1143 27.26 25.48 55.54
CA LEU A 1143 28.35 26.41 55.23
C LEU A 1143 28.04 27.86 55.68
N LEU A 1144 26.77 28.27 55.64
CA LEU A 1144 26.33 29.56 56.17
C LEU A 1144 26.38 29.59 57.71
N ASP A 1145 26.02 28.49 58.37
CA ASP A 1145 25.97 28.41 59.83
C ASP A 1145 27.36 28.29 60.48
N GLY A 1146 28.31 27.61 59.83
CA GLY A 1146 29.62 27.30 60.44
C GLY A 1146 30.86 27.53 59.56
N GLY A 1147 30.71 28.00 58.32
CA GLY A 1147 31.83 28.24 57.41
C GLY A 1147 32.60 29.53 57.74
N PRO A 1148 33.88 29.64 57.32
CA PRO A 1148 34.69 30.86 57.52
C PRO A 1148 34.14 32.04 56.70
N GLU A 1149 34.46 33.28 57.11
CA GLU A 1149 33.97 34.53 56.47
C GLU A 1149 34.06 34.51 54.93
N PRO A 1150 35.20 34.14 54.30
CA PRO A 1150 35.31 34.15 52.84
C PRO A 1150 34.31 33.23 52.12
N VAL A 1151 33.94 32.10 52.74
CA VAL A 1151 32.93 31.17 52.19
C VAL A 1151 31.55 31.82 52.22
N ARG A 1152 31.18 32.44 53.34
CA ARG A 1152 29.88 33.12 53.49
C ARG A 1152 29.77 34.30 52.53
N VAL A 1153 30.85 35.06 52.31
CA VAL A 1153 30.93 36.15 51.30
C VAL A 1153 30.63 35.63 49.88
N VAL A 1154 31.23 34.51 49.50
CA VAL A 1154 31.01 33.92 48.17
C VAL A 1154 29.60 33.39 48.00
N LEU A 1155 29.05 32.69 49.01
CA LEU A 1155 27.68 32.21 49.00
C LEU A 1155 26.68 33.37 48.92
N ALA A 1156 26.91 34.45 49.68
CA ALA A 1156 26.12 35.69 49.62
C ALA A 1156 26.12 36.29 48.20
N THR A 1157 27.27 36.27 47.52
CA THR A 1157 27.41 36.78 46.15
C THR A 1157 26.60 35.94 45.15
N VAL A 1158 26.67 34.61 45.24
CA VAL A 1158 25.94 33.70 44.33
C VAL A 1158 24.43 33.77 44.57
N LEU A 1159 24.01 33.74 45.83
CA LEU A 1159 22.60 33.80 46.23
C LEU A 1159 21.96 35.16 45.91
N GLY A 1160 22.73 36.24 46.01
CA GLY A 1160 22.31 37.60 45.67
C GLY A 1160 22.06 37.85 44.17
N GLY A 1161 22.50 36.97 43.26
CA GLY A 1161 22.27 37.12 41.82
C GLY A 1161 20.80 36.95 41.38
N ALA A 1162 20.47 37.38 40.14
CA ALA A 1162 19.10 37.41 39.61
C ALA A 1162 18.41 36.04 39.51
N GLY A 1163 19.14 34.99 39.10
CA GLY A 1163 18.65 33.61 38.93
C GLY A 1163 17.60 33.42 37.82
N THR A 1164 17.45 32.19 37.32
CA THR A 1164 16.34 31.80 36.41
C THR A 1164 15.02 31.68 37.19
N PRO A 1165 13.84 31.73 36.51
CA PRO A 1165 12.55 31.54 37.18
C PRO A 1165 12.46 30.25 38.02
N ALA A 1166 13.14 29.18 37.60
CA ALA A 1166 13.16 27.90 38.32
C ALA A 1166 14.03 27.92 39.59
N SER A 1167 15.01 28.82 39.73
CA SER A 1167 15.90 28.88 40.89
C SER A 1167 15.47 29.87 41.97
N ARG A 1168 14.58 30.81 41.65
CA ARG A 1168 14.11 31.87 42.56
C ARG A 1168 13.56 31.36 43.92
N PRO A 1169 12.71 30.32 44.01
CA PRO A 1169 12.18 29.87 45.30
C PRO A 1169 13.28 29.35 46.24
N LEU A 1170 14.20 28.53 45.72
CA LEU A 1170 15.30 27.96 46.50
C LEU A 1170 16.34 29.02 46.90
N ARG A 1171 16.63 29.98 45.99
CA ARG A 1171 17.46 31.14 46.32
C ARG A 1171 16.84 31.96 47.46
N GLY A 1172 15.53 32.18 47.44
CA GLY A 1172 14.81 32.89 48.50
C GLY A 1172 14.94 32.22 49.87
N GLU A 1173 14.71 30.91 49.95
CA GLU A 1173 14.84 30.14 51.21
C GLU A 1173 16.26 30.22 51.82
N LEU A 1174 17.29 30.10 50.99
CA LEU A 1174 18.68 30.19 51.41
C LEU A 1174 19.09 31.62 51.79
N LEU A 1175 18.55 32.64 51.11
CA LEU A 1175 18.75 34.05 51.47
C LEU A 1175 18.12 34.39 52.81
N GLU A 1176 16.91 33.91 53.09
CA GLU A 1176 16.29 34.10 54.42
C GLU A 1176 17.11 33.43 55.52
N SER A 1177 17.66 32.23 55.25
CA SER A 1177 18.56 31.55 56.18
C SER A 1177 19.85 32.35 56.46
N LEU A 1178 20.43 32.98 55.43
CA LEU A 1178 21.59 33.86 55.56
C LEU A 1178 21.24 35.12 56.37
N LEU A 1179 20.19 35.83 56.00
CA LEU A 1179 19.78 37.10 56.65
C LEU A 1179 19.33 36.92 58.11
N ALA A 1180 18.80 35.76 58.48
CA ALA A 1180 18.36 35.48 59.84
C ALA A 1180 19.51 35.42 60.86
N ARG A 1181 20.73 35.10 60.42
CA ARG A 1181 21.86 34.78 61.31
C ARG A 1181 23.11 35.61 61.08
N GLU A 1182 23.31 36.16 59.88
CA GLU A 1182 24.53 36.86 59.51
C GLU A 1182 24.71 38.19 60.27
N ARG A 1183 25.94 38.45 60.72
CA ARG A 1183 26.34 39.65 61.47
C ARG A 1183 27.59 40.31 60.91
N ASP A 1184 28.29 39.65 59.99
CA ASP A 1184 29.53 40.13 59.41
C ASP A 1184 29.26 41.19 58.32
N PRO A 1185 29.78 42.42 58.47
CA PRO A 1185 29.61 43.47 57.47
C PRO A 1185 30.17 43.12 56.08
N ALA A 1186 31.19 42.26 55.98
CA ALA A 1186 31.76 41.87 54.70
C ALA A 1186 30.82 40.98 53.88
N VAL A 1187 30.11 40.05 54.53
CA VAL A 1187 29.14 39.16 53.89
C VAL A 1187 27.92 39.92 53.40
N LEU A 1188 27.42 40.85 54.23
CA LEU A 1188 26.27 41.69 53.89
C LEU A 1188 26.59 42.70 52.78
N ASP A 1189 27.81 43.25 52.72
CA ASP A 1189 28.27 44.09 51.60
C ASP A 1189 28.37 43.29 50.29
N ALA A 1190 28.83 42.05 50.34
CA ALA A 1190 28.86 41.17 49.17
C ALA A 1190 27.45 40.83 48.64
N LEU A 1191 26.51 40.54 49.55
CA LEU A 1191 25.09 40.34 49.21
C LEU A 1191 24.49 41.59 48.55
N LEU A 1192 24.73 42.76 49.12
CA LEU A 1192 24.28 44.06 48.62
C LEU A 1192 24.73 44.30 47.17
N ARG A 1193 26.03 44.11 46.90
CA ARG A 1193 26.61 44.31 45.56
C ARG A 1193 26.09 43.32 44.53
N ALA A 1194 25.83 42.08 44.93
CA ALA A 1194 25.25 41.07 44.04
C ALA A 1194 23.76 41.34 43.75
N ALA A 1195 22.99 41.72 44.78
CA ALA A 1195 21.56 42.02 44.67
C ALA A 1195 21.28 43.24 43.78
N ALA A 1196 22.15 44.25 43.79
CA ALA A 1196 22.01 45.46 42.99
C ALA A 1196 21.95 45.24 41.48
N ARG A 1197 22.41 44.07 40.99
CA ARG A 1197 22.38 43.68 39.58
C ARG A 1197 21.10 42.92 39.18
N ARG A 1198 20.12 42.81 40.08
CA ARG A 1198 18.82 42.16 39.81
C ARG A 1198 17.83 43.16 39.19
N ASP A 1199 16.98 42.64 38.32
CA ASP A 1199 15.80 43.33 37.81
C ASP A 1199 14.53 42.75 38.45
N GLY A 1200 13.71 43.61 39.07
CA GLY A 1200 12.43 43.24 39.69
C GLY A 1200 12.10 44.00 40.99
N ASP A 1201 10.82 43.93 41.40
CA ASP A 1201 10.26 44.67 42.53
C ASP A 1201 10.76 44.20 43.93
N ASP A 1202 11.28 42.97 44.03
CA ASP A 1202 11.80 42.38 45.29
C ASP A 1202 13.15 43.00 45.75
N LEU A 1203 13.82 43.76 44.88
CA LEU A 1203 15.12 44.38 45.15
C LEU A 1203 15.04 45.36 46.34
N ARG A 1204 13.98 46.17 46.42
CA ARG A 1204 13.77 47.15 47.49
C ARG A 1204 13.73 46.48 48.87
N GLY A 1205 13.00 45.38 48.99
CA GLY A 1205 12.86 44.63 50.24
C GLY A 1205 14.17 43.98 50.70
N LEU A 1206 14.91 43.37 49.76
CA LEU A 1206 16.20 42.75 50.05
C LEU A 1206 17.27 43.79 50.44
N LEU A 1207 17.33 44.93 49.75
CA LEU A 1207 18.23 46.04 50.08
C LEU A 1207 17.91 46.61 51.46
N HIS A 1208 16.65 46.86 51.77
CA HIS A 1208 16.23 47.40 53.07
C HIS A 1208 16.60 46.46 54.23
N ARG A 1209 16.35 45.14 54.08
CA ARG A 1209 16.74 44.14 55.09
C ARG A 1209 18.26 44.06 55.28
N THR A 1210 19.03 44.09 54.20
CA THR A 1210 20.50 44.06 54.24
C THR A 1210 21.07 45.33 54.88
N ALA A 1211 20.50 46.49 54.56
CA ALA A 1211 20.82 47.78 55.16
C ALA A 1211 20.60 47.80 56.67
N PHE A 1212 19.44 47.29 57.12
CA PHE A 1212 19.10 47.21 58.54
C PHE A 1212 20.09 46.36 59.34
N LEU A 1213 20.69 45.32 58.72
CA LEU A 1213 21.72 44.50 59.34
C LEU A 1213 23.08 45.22 59.35
N LEU A 1214 23.47 45.89 58.26
CA LEU A 1214 24.74 46.62 58.13
C LEU A 1214 24.84 47.82 59.10
N VAL A 1215 23.78 48.61 59.25
CA VAL A 1215 23.79 49.86 60.03
C VAL A 1215 23.83 49.63 61.55
N ARG A 1216 23.71 48.38 62.02
CA ARG A 1216 23.90 48.01 63.44
C ARG A 1216 25.30 48.30 63.98
N THR A 1217 26.28 48.50 63.08
CA THR A 1217 27.66 48.84 63.45
C THR A 1217 28.11 50.09 62.68
N PRO A 1218 28.98 50.94 63.26
CA PRO A 1218 29.53 52.10 62.54
C PRO A 1218 30.31 51.72 61.27
N ASP A 1219 31.05 50.59 61.30
CA ASP A 1219 31.76 50.07 60.12
C ASP A 1219 30.80 49.62 59.03
N GLY A 1220 29.74 48.89 59.39
CA GLY A 1220 28.72 48.46 58.43
C GLY A 1220 27.91 49.61 57.83
N ALA A 1221 27.59 50.65 58.61
CA ALA A 1221 26.96 51.88 58.09
C ALA A 1221 27.86 52.59 57.06
N ALA A 1222 29.16 52.72 57.34
CA ALA A 1222 30.13 53.32 56.41
C ALA A 1222 30.33 52.48 55.14
N ARG A 1223 30.32 51.15 55.25
CA ARG A 1223 30.37 50.24 54.09
C ARG A 1223 29.11 50.32 53.24
N PHE A 1224 27.94 50.36 53.87
CA PHE A 1224 26.66 50.49 53.18
C PHE A 1224 26.59 51.78 52.36
N ASP A 1225 26.95 52.91 52.98
CA ASP A 1225 27.02 54.22 52.33
C ASP A 1225 27.98 54.22 51.13
N ARG A 1226 29.20 53.68 51.31
CA ARG A 1226 30.19 53.57 50.23
C ARG A 1226 29.69 52.68 49.09
N ALA A 1227 29.12 51.52 49.42
CA ALA A 1227 28.62 50.57 48.44
C ALA A 1227 27.46 51.15 47.62
N LEU A 1228 26.54 51.89 48.24
CA LEU A 1228 25.45 52.56 47.52
C LEU A 1228 25.98 53.59 46.51
N VAL A 1229 26.94 54.42 46.90
CA VAL A 1229 27.58 55.39 45.99
C VAL A 1229 28.29 54.68 44.84
N ASP A 1230 29.07 53.65 45.14
CA ASP A 1230 29.82 52.90 44.13
C ASP A 1230 28.89 52.18 43.14
N LEU A 1231 27.80 51.58 43.63
CA LEU A 1231 26.78 50.96 42.79
C LEU A 1231 26.01 51.99 41.96
N GLY A 1232 25.70 53.17 42.53
CA GLY A 1232 25.07 54.27 41.80
C GLY A 1232 25.91 54.80 40.63
N ARG A 1233 27.24 54.71 40.71
CA ARG A 1233 28.15 55.09 39.63
C ARG A 1233 28.30 54.03 38.54
N HIS A 1234 28.23 52.74 38.89
CA HIS A 1234 28.64 51.66 38.00
C HIS A 1234 27.50 50.76 37.53
N VAL A 1235 26.31 50.84 38.13
CA VAL A 1235 25.13 50.05 37.75
C VAL A 1235 24.08 50.96 37.12
N PRO A 1236 23.80 50.82 35.81
CA PRO A 1236 22.82 51.67 35.11
C PRO A 1236 21.45 51.68 35.80
N GLY A 1237 20.89 52.88 35.97
CA GLY A 1237 19.56 53.07 36.57
C GLY A 1237 19.46 52.70 38.06
N PHE A 1238 20.56 52.34 38.75
CA PHE A 1238 20.55 52.02 40.17
C PHE A 1238 20.36 53.28 41.05
N ALA A 1239 21.10 54.36 40.77
CA ALA A 1239 20.98 55.63 41.49
C ALA A 1239 19.55 56.19 41.42
N ALA A 1240 18.95 56.21 40.22
CA ALA A 1240 17.57 56.67 40.03
C ALA A 1240 16.54 55.83 40.81
N ARG A 1241 16.71 54.50 40.85
CA ARG A 1241 15.83 53.59 41.63
C ARG A 1241 15.92 53.85 43.14
N VAL A 1242 17.13 53.97 43.68
CA VAL A 1242 17.35 54.20 45.12
C VAL A 1242 16.86 55.60 45.53
N THR A 1243 17.08 56.62 44.70
CA THR A 1243 16.56 57.98 44.91
C THR A 1243 15.03 58.02 44.85
N GLY A 1244 14.42 57.23 43.96
CA GLY A 1244 12.97 56.99 43.94
C GLY A 1244 12.44 56.43 45.27
N TRP A 1245 13.08 55.42 45.84
CA TRP A 1245 12.64 54.88 47.14
C TRP A 1245 12.86 55.84 48.32
N LEU A 1246 13.97 56.60 48.30
CA LEU A 1246 14.30 57.63 49.30
C LEU A 1246 13.31 58.82 49.29
N THR A 1247 12.62 59.04 48.17
CA THR A 1247 11.60 60.08 48.00
C THR A 1247 10.19 59.56 48.29
N GLU A 1248 9.88 58.33 47.88
CA GLU A 1248 8.58 57.68 48.13
C GLU A 1248 8.31 57.44 49.62
N VAL A 1249 9.30 56.94 50.39
CA VAL A 1249 9.13 56.63 51.82
C VAL A 1249 10.34 57.11 52.64
N PRO A 1250 10.47 58.43 52.88
CA PRO A 1250 11.66 59.01 53.49
C PRO A 1250 11.93 58.51 54.92
N GLY A 1251 10.88 58.18 55.67
CA GLY A 1251 10.97 57.73 57.07
C GLY A 1251 11.64 56.36 57.25
N GLU A 1252 11.53 55.45 56.28
CA GLU A 1252 12.15 54.12 56.35
C GLU A 1252 13.66 54.17 56.07
N TRP A 1253 14.09 55.06 55.16
CA TRP A 1253 15.47 55.07 54.65
C TRP A 1253 16.38 56.14 55.29
N ALA A 1254 15.81 57.18 55.90
CA ALA A 1254 16.58 58.27 56.52
C ALA A 1254 17.45 57.81 57.72
N VAL A 1255 17.09 56.68 58.35
CA VAL A 1255 17.86 56.07 59.44
C VAL A 1255 18.98 55.16 58.91
N LEU A 1256 18.93 54.77 57.64
CA LEU A 1256 19.80 53.76 57.04
C LEU A 1256 20.86 54.35 56.08
N VAL A 1257 20.59 55.49 55.46
CA VAL A 1257 21.48 56.13 54.47
C VAL A 1257 22.01 57.45 55.01
N GLY A 1258 23.33 57.63 54.98
CA GLY A 1258 23.97 58.87 55.39
C GLY A 1258 23.57 60.08 54.52
N PRO A 1259 23.42 61.29 55.09
CA PRO A 1259 23.00 62.47 54.34
C PRO A 1259 23.96 62.88 53.21
N GLY A 1260 25.26 62.54 53.32
CA GLY A 1260 26.26 62.76 52.26
C GLY A 1260 26.09 61.80 51.08
N THR A 1261 25.82 60.52 51.36
CA THR A 1261 25.51 59.49 50.36
C THR A 1261 24.24 59.84 49.61
N ARG A 1262 23.19 60.26 50.32
CA ARG A 1262 21.91 60.67 49.73
C ARG A 1262 22.08 61.77 48.68
N ARG A 1263 22.82 62.85 48.99
CA ARG A 1263 23.10 63.92 48.03
C ARG A 1263 23.88 63.41 46.81
N THR A 1264 24.87 62.55 47.05
CA THR A 1264 25.68 62.00 45.94
C THR A 1264 24.85 61.09 45.02
N LEU A 1265 23.86 60.37 45.56
CA LEU A 1265 22.93 59.54 44.76
C LEU A 1265 21.89 60.37 44.01
N GLU A 1266 21.40 61.45 44.61
CA GLU A 1266 20.54 62.45 43.96
C GLU A 1266 21.30 63.09 42.77
N ASP A 1267 22.54 63.54 42.98
CA ASP A 1267 23.41 64.11 41.93
C ASP A 1267 23.70 63.12 40.79
N LEU A 1268 23.91 61.84 41.11
CA LEU A 1268 24.15 60.78 40.11
C LEU A 1268 22.88 60.35 39.37
N ALA A 1269 21.70 60.53 39.96
CA ALA A 1269 20.41 60.22 39.33
C ALA A 1269 19.98 61.31 38.35
N ASP A 1270 20.37 62.57 38.58
CA ASP A 1270 20.04 63.73 37.74
C ASP A 1270 21.03 63.96 36.58
N ALA A 1271 22.16 63.26 36.56
CA ALA A 1271 23.13 63.32 35.46
C ALA A 1271 22.61 62.56 34.22
N PRO A 1272 22.60 63.15 33.01
CA PRO A 1272 22.19 62.45 31.79
C PRO A 1272 23.19 61.33 31.47
N VAL A 1273 22.70 60.09 31.44
CA VAL A 1273 23.49 58.88 31.15
C VAL A 1273 23.99 58.92 29.70
N PRO A 1274 25.31 58.83 29.42
CA PRO A 1274 25.81 58.61 28.06
C PRO A 1274 25.40 57.21 27.59
N ALA A 1275 24.88 57.12 26.36
CA ALA A 1275 24.35 55.90 25.75
C ALA A 1275 25.39 54.78 25.56
#